data_AF-A0AAU6CI13-F1
#
_entry.id   AF-A0AAU6CI13-F1
#
_cell.length_a   1.000
_cell.length_b   1.000
_cell.length_c   1.000
_cell.angle_alpha   90.00
_cell.angle_beta   90.00
_cell.angle_gamma   90.00
#
_symmetry.space_group_name_H-M   'P 1'
#
loop_
_entity.id
_entity.type
_entity.pdbx_description
1 polymer ?
#
loop_
_entity_poly.entity_id
_entity_poly.type
_entity_poly.pdbx_seq_one_letter_code
_entity_poly.pdbx_strand_id
1 'polypeptide(L)'
;MPVNSPAPAAHPAGTPEFPRHVVTAVLVAHDGARWLPKSLAGLLAQDRPVQDVIAADTGSADDSARLLAESLGDQRVLHLARRTGFGAAVEEAARTAVPLTAEQLPYLIRRSGWDPATRSWNDDVYDEPQQPYGEPVQWLWLLHDDCEPDPGALAGLLRVADSSPSAAIIGPKLRSWYDRKQLLEVGVSIARSGRRWTALERREQDQGQHDQVRPVLSVSSAGMLVRRDVWEELGGFDRRLPLMRDDVDFCWRAQSAGHTVLVAPDAVLWHAEAASRERRPVDCAGRSAVNPHRVDKAGAVYTLLANTRGPLLPYVALRIVLGTLLRTLAYLVGKVPGQAVDEIVGLLGVLLRPGRVLGARRRRGAGTVAPSELRPLFPPPGATVRATVDQVVSNIGGRADAATAAAGRHGGAVESGPGDDDSGDFLEIEQFARLKRIARKPGPVLFAVLLVVSLAACRSLLGGGSLAGGALLPSDPGASDLWRSYAGAWHSLGTGGTESAPPYLAVLGLFSTVLFGSTGLTLTLLLVASVPLAGFAAYFASRPLVESRLLRAWASVAYAFLPAATGALATGRLGTAVLAILLPLMARAAVACAGLQLGAAALDRGAKPGWRATWALALMLTFTTAFTPITWPIALVLAAATVAWRMATGRGALLVPHLLRFAALIITPIVLLAPWSLTLLSHPGRLLHEAGLPYGGAKDASGLDLLLLSPGGPKASGGVLLVGLVLAALAALLRDTRRTAITAAWAVAATGLLFAVIENGKAWAGPATLVYGLALLAAAAVGAEGANERIAASGFGWRQPVAGLIAFAAAAAPLLAAFTWVAHGADGPLDRRDPQQVPAFVAEESTSGDQARTLVLSGTEGHVAYALVRGAGVRIGDAELAAQARRDATLDTLVANLVAGSGADQGSRLAGYAVRYVLAQKGTPRALSRVMDSTPGLSRVSQADGSELWRVDTTVSRLTVTAKGAQPVAVPSGRVEAHTKLPPGPQGRVLRLADSASSGWQASLDGAGLTPTTVDGWAQGFELPASGGRLDVTFKEPVAHVGWLGVQALLLLVTVVLALPGRRREVDDDLPDAEGALAADIPAQAGGEGRRARRLQAAAEAEAAASSAQDDAGPDAPEGDPGPPPQHNPYDAQAAPYDPAAAGYDPAEGGYDPYAVPAPDAGGQGAEPYYAPYPDQQWEQQPYPAGQGGYEQQNTGYGDQYGYVPPQPGYDPYAQQGQQPPQDGTVTGYGDQARYGDQGGYADPAAYGDAEPYYAEGDQRRDGSDHQ
;
A
#
# COMPACT_ATOMS: atom_id res chain seq x y z
N MET A 1 -57.10 -22.01 -31.51
CA MET A 1 -56.83 -21.21 -30.31
C MET A 1 -56.27 -22.12 -29.22
N PRO A 2 -55.14 -21.80 -28.58
CA PRO A 2 -54.79 -22.38 -27.29
C PRO A 2 -55.74 -21.82 -26.21
N VAL A 3 -56.08 -22.62 -25.20
CA VAL A 3 -57.15 -22.29 -24.22
C VAL A 3 -56.59 -21.73 -22.90
N ASN A 4 -55.27 -21.75 -22.70
CA ASN A 4 -54.62 -21.49 -21.41
C ASN A 4 -53.72 -20.24 -21.41
N SER A 5 -54.10 -19.18 -22.13
CA SER A 5 -53.44 -17.87 -21.98
C SER A 5 -54.25 -17.02 -20.97
N PRO A 6 -53.64 -16.52 -19.88
CA PRO A 6 -54.34 -15.59 -18.99
C PRO A 6 -54.70 -14.31 -19.77
N ALA A 7 -55.86 -13.73 -19.48
CA ALA A 7 -56.28 -12.49 -20.11
C ALA A 7 -55.24 -11.36 -19.88
N PRO A 8 -55.01 -10.46 -20.86
CA PRO A 8 -54.05 -9.37 -20.72
C PRO A 8 -54.43 -8.48 -19.52
N ALA A 9 -53.41 -7.86 -18.90
CA ALA A 9 -53.63 -6.90 -17.83
C ALA A 9 -54.55 -5.76 -18.33
N ALA A 10 -55.54 -5.38 -17.53
CA ALA A 10 -56.68 -4.58 -17.98
C ALA A 10 -56.25 -3.29 -18.68
N HIS A 11 -56.53 -3.21 -19.99
CA HIS A 11 -56.11 -2.07 -20.81
C HIS A 11 -56.82 -0.78 -20.37
N PRO A 12 -56.10 0.30 -20.04
CA PRO A 12 -56.71 1.63 -20.03
C PRO A 12 -57.16 1.98 -21.46
N ALA A 13 -58.30 2.65 -21.58
CA ALA A 13 -58.91 2.94 -22.88
C ALA A 13 -58.19 4.08 -23.63
N GLY A 14 -57.05 3.78 -24.26
CA GLY A 14 -56.30 4.73 -25.08
C GLY A 14 -55.15 4.10 -25.85
N THR A 15 -54.59 4.84 -26.82
CA THR A 15 -53.33 4.48 -27.48
C THR A 15 -52.16 4.88 -26.55
N PRO A 16 -51.23 3.97 -26.19
CA PRO A 16 -50.11 4.31 -25.32
C PRO A 16 -48.99 5.07 -26.07
N GLU A 17 -48.13 5.78 -25.32
CA GLU A 17 -46.88 6.37 -25.85
C GLU A 17 -46.01 5.28 -26.51
N PHE A 18 -45.31 5.59 -27.61
CA PHE A 18 -44.55 4.59 -28.40
C PHE A 18 -45.37 3.32 -28.71
N PRO A 19 -46.52 3.41 -29.41
CA PRO A 19 -47.49 2.31 -29.51
C PRO A 19 -46.95 1.08 -30.24
N ARG A 20 -45.99 1.23 -31.16
CA ARG A 20 -45.33 0.12 -31.87
C ARG A 20 -44.46 -0.78 -30.97
N HIS A 21 -44.17 -0.36 -29.73
CA HIS A 21 -43.35 -1.14 -28.78
C HIS A 21 -44.26 -1.89 -27.80
N VAL A 22 -44.32 -3.22 -27.95
CA VAL A 22 -45.09 -4.13 -27.08
C VAL A 22 -44.16 -4.71 -26.02
N VAL A 23 -44.47 -4.51 -24.74
CA VAL A 23 -43.58 -4.87 -23.63
C VAL A 23 -44.20 -5.92 -22.71
N THR A 24 -43.52 -7.06 -22.57
CA THR A 24 -43.72 -8.03 -21.48
C THR A 24 -42.70 -7.76 -20.36
N ALA A 25 -43.15 -7.49 -19.14
CA ALA A 25 -42.26 -7.48 -17.97
C ALA A 25 -42.03 -8.89 -17.43
N VAL A 26 -40.78 -9.19 -17.08
CA VAL A 26 -40.34 -10.46 -16.49
C VAL A 26 -39.65 -10.18 -15.15
N LEU A 27 -40.35 -10.44 -14.05
CA LEU A 27 -39.88 -10.19 -12.68
C LEU A 27 -39.41 -11.50 -12.03
N VAL A 28 -38.16 -11.58 -11.58
CA VAL A 28 -37.63 -12.79 -10.89
C VAL A 28 -37.42 -12.53 -9.41
N ALA A 29 -37.93 -13.42 -8.55
CA ALA A 29 -37.84 -13.33 -7.10
C ALA A 29 -37.11 -14.53 -6.45
N HIS A 30 -36.42 -14.26 -5.32
CA HIS A 30 -35.75 -15.26 -4.50
C HIS A 30 -35.48 -14.75 -3.08
N ASP A 31 -36.34 -15.04 -2.10
CA ASP A 31 -36.25 -14.47 -0.74
C ASP A 31 -36.15 -12.93 -0.78
N GLY A 32 -37.20 -12.28 -1.30
CA GLY A 32 -37.25 -10.85 -1.64
C GLY A 32 -38.35 -10.03 -0.99
N ALA A 33 -39.13 -10.58 -0.04
CA ALA A 33 -40.31 -9.93 0.53
C ALA A 33 -40.03 -8.55 1.17
N ARG A 34 -38.76 -8.28 1.53
CA ARG A 34 -38.29 -6.98 2.03
C ARG A 34 -38.30 -5.85 0.99
N TRP A 35 -38.06 -6.16 -0.28
CA TRP A 35 -37.88 -5.18 -1.36
C TRP A 35 -39.04 -5.24 -2.36
N LEU A 36 -39.53 -6.45 -2.62
CA LEU A 36 -40.56 -6.77 -3.60
C LEU A 36 -41.82 -5.88 -3.56
N PRO A 37 -42.38 -5.45 -2.40
CA PRO A 37 -43.53 -4.54 -2.38
C PRO A 37 -43.27 -3.20 -3.10
N LYS A 38 -42.06 -2.64 -2.98
CA LYS A 38 -41.67 -1.41 -3.70
C LYS A 38 -41.35 -1.69 -5.17
N SER A 39 -40.72 -2.83 -5.48
CA SER A 39 -40.51 -3.28 -6.86
C SER A 39 -41.81 -3.44 -7.65
N LEU A 40 -42.81 -4.07 -7.04
CA LEU A 40 -44.15 -4.23 -7.60
C LEU A 40 -44.88 -2.88 -7.72
N ALA A 41 -44.82 -2.03 -6.70
CA ALA A 41 -45.41 -0.69 -6.77
C ALA A 41 -44.83 0.14 -7.93
N GLY A 42 -43.50 0.19 -8.09
CA GLY A 42 -42.85 0.90 -9.20
C GLY A 42 -43.19 0.31 -10.58
N LEU A 43 -43.27 -1.02 -10.70
CA LEU A 43 -43.67 -1.70 -11.95
C LEU A 43 -45.13 -1.41 -12.33
N LEU A 44 -46.04 -1.38 -11.36
CA LEU A 44 -47.47 -1.11 -11.59
C LEU A 44 -47.77 0.38 -11.77
N ALA A 45 -46.92 1.26 -11.25
CA ALA A 45 -47.05 2.73 -11.35
C ALA A 45 -46.25 3.36 -12.50
N GLN A 46 -45.89 2.61 -13.55
CA GLN A 46 -45.24 3.17 -14.73
C GLN A 46 -46.19 4.08 -15.52
N ASP A 47 -45.76 5.32 -15.83
CA ASP A 47 -46.50 6.29 -16.66
C ASP A 47 -46.84 5.70 -18.04
N ARG A 48 -45.90 4.89 -18.56
CA ARG A 48 -46.09 4.02 -19.72
C ARG A 48 -46.35 2.59 -19.23
N PRO A 49 -47.61 2.12 -19.18
CA PRO A 49 -47.90 0.77 -18.73
C PRO A 49 -47.35 -0.30 -19.68
N VAL A 50 -46.96 -1.43 -19.09
CA VAL A 50 -46.59 -2.68 -19.77
C VAL A 50 -47.83 -3.37 -20.35
N GLN A 51 -47.64 -4.21 -21.38
CA GLN A 51 -48.74 -4.91 -22.06
C GLN A 51 -48.99 -6.30 -21.45
N ASP A 52 -47.95 -6.91 -20.88
CA ASP A 52 -48.03 -8.19 -20.17
C ASP A 52 -47.03 -8.23 -19.00
N VAL A 53 -47.32 -9.04 -17.98
CA VAL A 53 -46.43 -9.27 -16.82
C VAL A 53 -46.42 -10.75 -16.45
N ILE A 54 -45.23 -11.35 -16.37
CA ILE A 54 -45.02 -12.67 -15.77
C ILE A 54 -43.95 -12.55 -14.69
N ALA A 55 -44.21 -13.15 -13.53
CA ALA A 55 -43.22 -13.31 -12.48
C ALA A 55 -42.71 -14.75 -12.39
N ALA A 56 -41.48 -14.93 -11.91
CA ALA A 56 -40.89 -16.23 -11.61
C ALA A 56 -40.32 -16.23 -10.18
N ASP A 57 -41.02 -16.90 -9.28
CA ASP A 57 -40.52 -17.22 -7.94
C ASP A 57 -39.56 -18.40 -8.05
N THR A 58 -38.30 -18.19 -7.67
CA THR A 58 -37.29 -19.25 -7.68
C THR A 58 -37.19 -19.95 -6.33
N GLY A 59 -38.35 -20.42 -5.83
CA GLY A 59 -38.45 -21.24 -4.62
C GLY A 59 -38.10 -20.48 -3.34
N SER A 60 -38.68 -19.29 -3.18
CA SER A 60 -38.52 -18.48 -1.98
C SER A 60 -39.06 -19.20 -0.74
N ALA A 61 -38.47 -18.93 0.42
CA ALA A 61 -38.89 -19.43 1.73
C ALA A 61 -39.50 -18.31 2.61
N ASP A 62 -39.57 -17.09 2.09
CA ASP A 62 -40.29 -15.96 2.67
C ASP A 62 -41.62 -15.67 1.92
N ASP A 63 -42.29 -14.58 2.30
CA ASP A 63 -43.58 -14.16 1.74
C ASP A 63 -43.55 -13.77 0.24
N SER A 64 -42.41 -13.81 -0.46
CA SER A 64 -42.30 -13.36 -1.87
C SER A 64 -43.31 -14.05 -2.79
N ALA A 65 -43.48 -15.37 -2.65
CA ALA A 65 -44.43 -16.14 -3.43
C ALA A 65 -45.88 -15.65 -3.24
N ARG A 66 -46.27 -15.31 -2.01
CA ARG A 66 -47.60 -14.79 -1.69
C ARG A 66 -47.79 -13.38 -2.25
N LEU A 67 -46.80 -12.49 -2.04
CA LEU A 67 -46.84 -11.11 -2.52
C LEU A 67 -46.95 -11.00 -4.06
N LEU A 68 -46.28 -11.90 -4.79
CA LEU A 68 -46.44 -12.00 -6.26
C LEU A 68 -47.87 -12.44 -6.64
N ALA A 69 -48.39 -13.50 -6.01
CA ALA A 69 -49.72 -14.02 -6.33
C ALA A 69 -50.85 -13.03 -5.95
N GLU A 70 -50.70 -12.32 -4.83
CA GLU A 70 -51.61 -11.24 -4.38
C GLU A 70 -51.61 -10.05 -5.34
N SER A 71 -50.45 -9.68 -5.92
CA SER A 71 -50.30 -8.45 -6.72
C SER A 71 -50.50 -8.65 -8.23
N LEU A 72 -50.18 -9.83 -8.76
CA LEU A 72 -50.21 -10.14 -10.20
C LEU A 72 -51.24 -11.23 -10.57
N GLY A 73 -51.75 -11.96 -9.58
CA GLY A 73 -52.60 -13.13 -9.78
C GLY A 73 -51.78 -14.41 -10.02
N ASP A 74 -52.15 -15.48 -9.34
CA ASP A 74 -51.47 -16.79 -9.32
C ASP A 74 -51.08 -17.33 -10.71
N GLN A 75 -51.97 -17.22 -11.71
CA GLN A 75 -51.72 -17.68 -13.09
C GLN A 75 -50.63 -16.90 -13.86
N ARG A 76 -50.09 -15.83 -13.26
CA ARG A 76 -48.98 -15.03 -13.79
C ARG A 76 -47.67 -15.25 -13.01
N VAL A 77 -47.64 -16.18 -12.06
CA VAL A 77 -46.49 -16.52 -11.23
C VAL A 77 -45.99 -17.94 -11.52
N LEU A 78 -44.73 -18.07 -11.92
CA LEU A 78 -44.06 -19.35 -12.13
C LEU A 78 -43.29 -19.76 -10.88
N HIS A 79 -43.75 -20.79 -10.17
CA HIS A 79 -43.00 -21.38 -9.05
C HIS A 79 -41.97 -22.38 -9.56
N LEU A 80 -40.69 -22.01 -9.45
CA LEU A 80 -39.53 -22.76 -9.92
C LEU A 80 -38.72 -23.30 -8.74
N ALA A 81 -37.89 -24.33 -8.97
CA ALA A 81 -37.10 -24.93 -7.90
C ALA A 81 -36.07 -23.95 -7.32
N ARG A 82 -35.80 -24.02 -6.00
CA ARG A 82 -34.89 -23.10 -5.27
C ARG A 82 -33.44 -22.99 -5.79
N ARG A 83 -33.00 -23.90 -6.67
CA ARG A 83 -31.68 -23.86 -7.33
C ARG A 83 -31.71 -23.28 -8.74
N THR A 84 -32.84 -22.78 -9.20
CA THR A 84 -32.98 -22.14 -10.52
C THR A 84 -32.20 -20.84 -10.51
N GLY A 85 -31.25 -20.68 -11.44
CA GLY A 85 -30.52 -19.43 -11.60
C GLY A 85 -31.36 -18.36 -12.29
N PHE A 86 -31.06 -17.08 -12.04
CA PHE A 86 -31.82 -15.94 -12.58
C PHE A 86 -32.08 -16.08 -14.09
N GLY A 87 -31.01 -16.28 -14.88
CA GLY A 87 -31.14 -16.40 -16.32
C GLY A 87 -31.94 -17.62 -16.81
N ALA A 88 -32.08 -18.68 -16.00
CA ALA A 88 -32.94 -19.82 -16.31
C ALA A 88 -34.42 -19.53 -15.96
N ALA A 89 -34.67 -18.77 -14.88
CA ALA A 89 -36.02 -18.31 -14.54
C ALA A 89 -36.58 -17.35 -15.61
N VAL A 90 -35.76 -16.42 -16.10
CA VAL A 90 -36.10 -15.58 -17.26
C VAL A 90 -36.36 -16.43 -18.51
N GLU A 91 -35.58 -17.49 -18.73
CA GLU A 91 -35.75 -18.36 -19.91
C GLU A 91 -37.06 -19.18 -19.88
N GLU A 92 -37.52 -19.63 -18.71
CA GLU A 92 -38.86 -20.24 -18.57
C GLU A 92 -39.97 -19.18 -18.71
N ALA A 93 -39.83 -18.02 -18.07
CA ALA A 93 -40.82 -16.94 -18.14
C ALA A 93 -41.01 -16.39 -19.56
N ALA A 94 -39.94 -16.14 -20.30
CA ALA A 94 -39.98 -15.67 -21.69
C ALA A 94 -40.56 -16.71 -22.67
N ARG A 95 -40.47 -18.02 -22.33
CA ARG A 95 -41.13 -19.11 -23.06
C ARG A 95 -42.61 -19.27 -22.72
N THR A 96 -43.02 -18.92 -21.50
CA THR A 96 -44.43 -18.92 -21.08
C THR A 96 -45.18 -17.68 -21.58
N ALA A 97 -44.51 -16.52 -21.64
CA ALA A 97 -45.06 -15.30 -22.22
C ALA A 97 -45.24 -15.48 -23.74
N VAL A 98 -46.48 -15.72 -24.17
CA VAL A 98 -46.86 -15.70 -25.58
C VAL A 98 -46.77 -14.25 -26.10
N PRO A 99 -46.08 -13.96 -27.21
CA PRO A 99 -46.04 -12.61 -27.78
C PRO A 99 -47.44 -12.09 -28.09
N LEU A 100 -47.77 -10.89 -27.62
CA LEU A 100 -49.10 -10.31 -27.83
C LEU A 100 -49.24 -9.86 -29.28
N THR A 101 -50.23 -10.43 -29.96
CA THR A 101 -50.56 -10.16 -31.36
C THR A 101 -51.37 -8.87 -31.52
N ALA A 102 -51.40 -8.32 -32.73
CA ALA A 102 -52.21 -7.13 -33.03
C ALA A 102 -53.71 -7.36 -32.78
N GLU A 103 -54.21 -8.59 -32.95
CA GLU A 103 -55.61 -8.97 -32.64
C GLU A 103 -55.93 -8.84 -31.15
N GLN A 104 -54.95 -9.02 -30.27
CA GLN A 104 -55.08 -8.88 -28.82
C GLN A 104 -54.86 -7.45 -28.32
N LEU A 105 -54.39 -6.55 -29.19
CA LEU A 105 -54.02 -5.17 -28.87
C LEU A 105 -54.73 -4.21 -29.85
N PRO A 106 -56.02 -3.87 -29.61
CA PRO A 106 -56.86 -3.16 -30.59
C PRO A 106 -56.38 -1.76 -31.02
N TYR A 107 -55.37 -1.19 -30.36
CA TYR A 107 -54.72 0.06 -30.77
C TYR A 107 -53.63 -0.14 -31.84
N LEU A 108 -53.15 -1.37 -32.08
CA LEU A 108 -52.18 -1.69 -33.14
C LEU A 108 -52.84 -1.88 -34.51
N ILE A 109 -54.09 -2.33 -34.53
CA ILE A 109 -54.89 -2.46 -35.75
C ILE A 109 -55.60 -1.14 -36.00
N ARG A 110 -55.70 -0.77 -37.28
CA ARG A 110 -56.52 0.33 -37.77
C ARG A 110 -57.94 0.26 -37.22
N ARG A 111 -58.52 1.40 -36.83
CA ARG A 111 -59.86 1.44 -36.23
C ARG A 111 -60.93 1.00 -37.23
N SER A 112 -62.03 0.47 -36.72
CA SER A 112 -63.26 0.33 -37.51
C SER A 112 -63.73 1.71 -37.95
N GLY A 113 -64.12 1.87 -39.22
CA GLY A 113 -64.73 3.10 -39.70
C GLY A 113 -66.16 3.32 -39.16
N TRP A 114 -66.78 2.31 -38.54
CA TRP A 114 -68.07 2.44 -37.87
C TRP A 114 -67.92 3.11 -36.49
N ASP A 115 -68.49 4.31 -36.34
CA ASP A 115 -68.65 4.94 -35.02
C ASP A 115 -69.96 4.49 -34.36
N PRO A 116 -69.92 3.75 -33.23
CA PRO A 116 -71.12 3.31 -32.53
C PRO A 116 -71.91 4.44 -31.86
N ALA A 117 -71.30 5.61 -31.61
CA ALA A 117 -71.95 6.74 -30.95
C ALA A 117 -72.81 7.57 -31.93
N THR A 118 -72.25 7.96 -33.08
CA THR A 118 -73.00 8.67 -34.12
C THR A 118 -73.74 7.75 -35.11
N ARG A 119 -73.38 6.47 -35.17
CA ARG A 119 -73.91 5.45 -36.10
C ARG A 119 -73.67 5.78 -37.59
N SER A 120 -72.58 6.47 -37.88
CA SER A 120 -72.09 6.71 -39.24
C SER A 120 -70.91 5.80 -39.58
N TRP A 121 -70.65 5.66 -40.87
CA TRP A 121 -69.34 5.23 -41.37
C TRP A 121 -68.47 6.47 -41.61
N ASN A 122 -67.22 6.39 -41.15
CA ASN A 122 -66.13 7.26 -41.55
C ASN A 122 -65.25 6.48 -42.54
N ASP A 123 -65.40 6.81 -43.83
CA ASP A 123 -64.68 6.14 -44.91
C ASP A 123 -63.23 6.63 -45.05
N ASP A 124 -62.87 7.80 -44.50
CA ASP A 124 -61.48 8.32 -44.50
C ASP A 124 -60.53 7.35 -43.77
N VAL A 125 -61.06 6.58 -42.81
CA VAL A 125 -60.31 5.53 -42.09
C VAL A 125 -59.88 4.41 -43.05
N TYR A 126 -60.49 4.26 -44.25
CA TYR A 126 -60.06 3.27 -45.22
C TYR A 126 -58.71 3.55 -45.89
N ASP A 127 -58.26 4.80 -45.89
CA ASP A 127 -56.94 5.19 -46.41
C ASP A 127 -55.80 5.04 -45.39
N GLU A 128 -56.12 4.81 -44.10
CA GLU A 128 -55.11 4.44 -43.09
C GLU A 128 -54.58 3.01 -43.35
N PRO A 129 -53.26 2.76 -43.19
CA PRO A 129 -52.70 1.42 -43.29
C PRO A 129 -53.22 0.51 -42.16
N GLN A 130 -53.30 -0.80 -42.43
CA GLN A 130 -53.90 -1.78 -41.50
C GLN A 130 -53.22 -1.82 -40.10
N GLN A 131 -51.96 -1.40 -40.02
CA GLN A 131 -51.24 -1.13 -38.77
C GLN A 131 -50.72 0.33 -38.79
N PRO A 132 -51.46 1.30 -38.21
CA PRO A 132 -51.11 2.72 -38.25
C PRO A 132 -49.74 3.10 -37.67
N TYR A 133 -49.16 2.21 -36.85
CA TYR A 133 -47.88 2.42 -36.16
C TYR A 133 -46.74 1.54 -36.68
N GLY A 134 -46.97 0.78 -37.75
CA GLY A 134 -46.05 -0.24 -38.27
C GLY A 134 -46.05 -1.55 -37.48
N GLU A 135 -45.16 -2.47 -37.84
CA GLU A 135 -45.07 -3.79 -37.22
C GLU A 135 -44.69 -3.71 -35.72
N PRO A 136 -45.35 -4.49 -34.84
CA PRO A 136 -45.12 -4.41 -33.42
C PRO A 136 -43.80 -5.04 -32.99
N VAL A 137 -42.89 -4.22 -32.50
CA VAL A 137 -41.61 -4.66 -31.95
C VAL A 137 -41.84 -5.20 -30.53
N GLN A 138 -41.56 -6.49 -30.34
CA GLN A 138 -41.76 -7.19 -29.07
C GLN A 138 -40.52 -7.06 -28.16
N TRP A 139 -40.72 -6.67 -26.90
CA TRP A 139 -39.67 -6.46 -25.92
C TRP A 139 -39.94 -7.24 -24.62
N LEU A 140 -38.86 -7.74 -24.03
CA LEU A 140 -38.81 -8.29 -22.67
C LEU A 140 -38.16 -7.24 -21.76
N TRP A 141 -38.85 -6.82 -20.70
CA TRP A 141 -38.28 -5.96 -19.67
C TRP A 141 -37.97 -6.77 -18.42
N LEU A 142 -36.68 -7.04 -18.19
CA LEU A 142 -36.19 -7.90 -17.12
C LEU A 142 -36.05 -7.12 -15.82
N LEU A 143 -36.64 -7.60 -14.73
CA LEU A 143 -36.61 -6.96 -13.42
C LEU A 143 -36.20 -7.95 -12.32
N HIS A 144 -35.51 -7.42 -11.31
CA HIS A 144 -35.16 -8.12 -10.08
C HIS A 144 -36.14 -7.74 -8.96
N ASP A 145 -36.37 -8.64 -8.03
CA ASP A 145 -37.12 -8.38 -6.79
C ASP A 145 -36.46 -7.38 -5.82
N ASP A 146 -35.19 -7.00 -6.07
CA ASP A 146 -34.44 -6.00 -5.30
C ASP A 146 -34.18 -4.67 -6.05
N CYS A 147 -34.98 -4.40 -7.10
CA CYS A 147 -34.96 -3.15 -7.87
C CYS A 147 -36.31 -2.42 -7.91
N GLU A 148 -36.31 -1.10 -7.74
CA GLU A 148 -37.50 -0.23 -7.74
C GLU A 148 -37.40 0.73 -8.94
N PRO A 149 -38.23 0.58 -9.99
CA PRO A 149 -38.23 1.49 -11.13
C PRO A 149 -39.00 2.78 -10.84
N ASP A 150 -38.44 3.91 -11.28
CA ASP A 150 -39.12 5.20 -11.33
C ASP A 150 -40.32 5.16 -12.32
N PRO A 151 -41.44 5.86 -12.08
CA PRO A 151 -42.60 5.87 -12.99
C PRO A 151 -42.27 6.17 -14.46
N GLY A 152 -41.28 7.02 -14.73
CA GLY A 152 -40.86 7.37 -16.08
C GLY A 152 -39.92 6.36 -16.74
N ALA A 153 -39.49 5.30 -16.04
CA ALA A 153 -38.39 4.43 -16.46
C ALA A 153 -38.67 3.71 -17.79
N LEU A 154 -39.84 3.09 -17.96
CA LEU A 154 -40.15 2.40 -19.20
C LEU A 154 -40.34 3.36 -20.38
N ALA A 155 -40.91 4.55 -20.14
CA ALA A 155 -41.00 5.60 -21.17
C ALA A 155 -39.60 6.07 -21.62
N GLY A 156 -38.66 6.25 -20.69
CA GLY A 156 -37.27 6.57 -20.99
C GLY A 156 -36.53 5.47 -21.78
N LEU A 157 -36.75 4.19 -21.44
CA LEU A 157 -36.20 3.05 -22.19
C LEU A 157 -36.76 2.98 -23.62
N LEU A 158 -38.08 3.16 -23.77
CA LEU A 158 -38.75 3.12 -25.08
C LEU A 158 -38.40 4.33 -25.96
N ARG A 159 -38.18 5.52 -25.39
CA ARG A 159 -37.70 6.70 -26.12
C ARG A 159 -36.34 6.47 -26.79
N VAL A 160 -35.45 5.70 -26.15
CA VAL A 160 -34.17 5.28 -26.75
C VAL A 160 -34.36 4.17 -27.78
N ALA A 161 -35.31 3.25 -27.57
CA ALA A 161 -35.65 2.22 -28.56
C ALA A 161 -36.24 2.81 -29.85
N ASP A 162 -37.07 3.85 -29.71
CA ASP A 162 -37.79 4.50 -30.79
C ASP A 162 -36.84 5.34 -31.67
N SER A 163 -35.96 6.11 -31.01
CA SER A 163 -34.94 6.96 -31.66
C SER A 163 -33.70 6.20 -32.17
N SER A 164 -33.43 4.99 -31.68
CA SER A 164 -32.29 4.15 -32.10
C SER A 164 -32.73 2.73 -32.51
N PRO A 165 -33.33 2.51 -33.70
CA PRO A 165 -33.86 1.21 -34.12
C PRO A 165 -32.82 0.07 -34.20
N SER A 166 -31.52 0.38 -34.26
CA SER A 166 -30.41 -0.58 -34.19
C SER A 166 -30.09 -1.08 -32.77
N ALA A 167 -30.73 -0.52 -31.75
CA ALA A 167 -30.63 -1.01 -30.38
C ALA A 167 -31.44 -2.31 -30.22
N ALA A 168 -30.80 -3.35 -29.68
CA ALA A 168 -31.47 -4.59 -29.30
C ALA A 168 -31.55 -4.78 -27.78
N ILE A 169 -30.66 -4.12 -27.04
CA ILE A 169 -30.62 -4.13 -25.58
C ILE A 169 -30.43 -2.69 -25.09
N ILE A 170 -31.27 -2.27 -24.16
CA ILE A 170 -31.23 -0.95 -23.53
C ILE A 170 -31.34 -1.13 -22.03
N GLY A 171 -30.56 -0.39 -21.25
CA GLY A 171 -30.62 -0.45 -19.79
C GLY A 171 -30.64 0.91 -19.11
N PRO A 172 -31.26 0.98 -17.91
CA PRO A 172 -31.41 2.22 -17.15
C PRO A 172 -30.14 2.64 -16.42
N LYS A 173 -30.16 3.88 -15.90
CA LYS A 173 -29.26 4.39 -14.87
C LYS A 173 -29.62 3.78 -13.51
N LEU A 174 -28.71 3.02 -12.91
CA LEU A 174 -28.92 2.41 -11.58
C LEU A 174 -28.36 3.29 -10.46
N ARG A 175 -29.21 3.64 -9.50
CA ARG A 175 -28.87 4.34 -8.25
C ARG A 175 -28.99 3.41 -7.03
N SER A 176 -28.44 3.78 -5.88
CA SER A 176 -28.52 2.96 -4.67
C SER A 176 -29.92 3.02 -4.04
N TRP A 177 -30.40 1.87 -3.53
CA TRP A 177 -31.66 1.80 -2.77
C TRP A 177 -31.65 2.66 -1.50
N TYR A 178 -30.47 2.80 -0.88
CA TYR A 178 -30.27 3.42 0.42
C TYR A 178 -29.90 4.91 0.28
N ASP A 179 -28.85 5.21 -0.49
CA ASP A 179 -28.58 6.57 -0.98
C ASP A 179 -29.20 6.73 -2.38
N ARG A 180 -30.38 7.35 -2.42
CA ARG A 180 -31.17 7.56 -3.65
C ARG A 180 -30.50 8.45 -4.70
N LYS A 181 -29.37 9.10 -4.38
CA LYS A 181 -28.55 9.90 -5.31
C LYS A 181 -27.23 9.23 -5.70
N GLN A 182 -26.73 8.26 -4.92
CA GLN A 182 -25.51 7.53 -5.28
C GLN A 182 -25.71 6.69 -6.55
N LEU A 183 -24.84 6.87 -7.54
CA LEU A 183 -24.76 6.02 -8.73
C LEU A 183 -24.17 4.65 -8.38
N LEU A 184 -24.77 3.60 -8.93
CA LEU A 184 -24.21 2.24 -8.90
C LEU A 184 -23.68 1.85 -10.29
N GLU A 185 -24.49 1.97 -11.34
CA GLU A 185 -24.13 1.59 -12.70
C GLU A 185 -24.75 2.55 -13.74
N VAL A 186 -23.96 2.99 -14.72
CA VAL A 186 -24.45 3.75 -15.89
C VAL A 186 -23.89 3.12 -17.16
N GLY A 187 -24.27 1.85 -17.33
CA GLY A 187 -23.58 0.88 -18.20
C GLY A 187 -22.39 0.21 -17.52
N VAL A 188 -22.02 -0.96 -18.05
CA VAL A 188 -21.05 -1.89 -17.45
C VAL A 188 -20.12 -2.45 -18.51
N SER A 189 -18.87 -2.65 -18.13
CA SER A 189 -17.86 -3.38 -18.92
C SER A 189 -17.10 -4.38 -18.04
N ILE A 190 -16.27 -5.22 -18.65
CA ILE A 190 -15.38 -6.15 -17.95
C ILE A 190 -13.93 -5.76 -18.19
N ALA A 191 -13.21 -5.49 -17.10
CA ALA A 191 -11.79 -5.24 -17.20
C ALA A 191 -11.04 -6.49 -17.66
N ARG A 192 -9.85 -6.31 -18.26
CA ARG A 192 -8.95 -7.42 -18.62
C ARG A 192 -8.69 -8.38 -17.46
N SER A 193 -8.75 -7.90 -16.21
CA SER A 193 -8.57 -8.67 -14.96
C SER A 193 -9.86 -9.31 -14.40
N GLY A 194 -10.97 -9.32 -15.16
CA GLY A 194 -12.26 -9.91 -14.79
C GLY A 194 -13.14 -9.05 -13.87
N ARG A 195 -12.59 -7.98 -13.26
CA ARG A 195 -13.35 -7.07 -12.39
C ARG A 195 -14.45 -6.35 -13.21
N ARG A 196 -15.68 -6.31 -12.68
CA ARG A 196 -16.79 -5.49 -13.19
C ARG A 196 -16.36 -4.02 -13.20
N TRP A 197 -16.63 -3.31 -14.29
CA TRP A 197 -16.15 -1.95 -14.52
C TRP A 197 -17.33 -1.05 -14.93
N THR A 198 -17.81 -0.24 -13.99
CA THR A 198 -18.88 0.75 -14.18
C THR A 198 -18.35 2.12 -14.63
N ALA A 199 -17.02 2.28 -14.75
CA ALA A 199 -16.27 3.54 -14.91
C ALA A 199 -16.34 4.55 -13.75
N LEU A 200 -17.34 4.44 -12.87
CA LEU A 200 -17.62 5.36 -11.76
C LEU A 200 -16.50 5.47 -10.68
N GLU A 201 -16.58 6.55 -9.92
CA GLU A 201 -15.94 6.81 -8.62
C GLU A 201 -16.55 5.94 -7.50
N ARG A 202 -15.89 5.86 -6.33
CA ARG A 202 -16.48 5.15 -5.17
C ARG A 202 -17.49 6.08 -4.48
N ARG A 203 -18.75 5.64 -4.43
CA ARG A 203 -19.90 6.45 -3.96
C ARG A 203 -20.05 7.74 -4.76
N GLU A 204 -19.93 7.64 -6.09
CA GLU A 204 -20.23 8.76 -7.00
C GLU A 204 -21.68 9.20 -6.84
N GLN A 205 -21.92 10.51 -6.78
CA GLN A 205 -23.25 11.09 -6.64
C GLN A 205 -23.77 11.50 -8.01
N ASP A 206 -25.05 11.27 -8.28
CA ASP A 206 -25.70 11.69 -9.52
C ASP A 206 -25.95 13.20 -9.53
N GLN A 207 -25.33 13.87 -10.49
CA GLN A 207 -25.41 15.31 -10.76
C GLN A 207 -25.66 15.54 -12.27
N GLY A 208 -26.15 14.53 -12.99
CA GLY A 208 -26.36 14.55 -14.45
C GLY A 208 -25.10 14.27 -15.29
N GLN A 209 -23.95 13.97 -14.67
CA GLN A 209 -22.65 13.86 -15.35
C GLN A 209 -22.46 12.62 -16.23
N HIS A 210 -23.44 11.71 -16.27
CA HIS A 210 -23.48 10.57 -17.21
C HIS A 210 -24.76 10.56 -18.06
N ASP A 211 -25.47 11.68 -18.19
CA ASP A 211 -26.81 11.71 -18.78
C ASP A 211 -26.79 11.82 -20.30
N GLN A 212 -25.99 10.94 -20.91
CA GLN A 212 -25.78 10.82 -22.35
C GLN A 212 -26.10 9.38 -22.79
N VAL A 213 -27.01 9.24 -23.75
CA VAL A 213 -27.26 7.96 -24.44
C VAL A 213 -25.96 7.56 -25.16
N ARG A 214 -25.39 6.41 -24.76
CA ARG A 214 -24.09 5.94 -25.26
C ARG A 214 -24.06 4.42 -25.43
N PRO A 215 -23.30 3.89 -26.42
CA PRO A 215 -23.06 2.46 -26.53
C PRO A 215 -22.16 1.95 -25.40
N VAL A 216 -22.48 0.77 -24.88
CA VAL A 216 -21.77 0.13 -23.77
C VAL A 216 -21.56 -1.37 -24.05
N LEU A 217 -20.63 -2.02 -23.33
CA LEU A 217 -20.44 -3.47 -23.48
C LEU A 217 -21.64 -4.25 -22.93
N SER A 218 -22.21 -3.77 -21.82
CA SER A 218 -23.31 -4.38 -21.09
C SER A 218 -24.12 -3.33 -20.34
N VAL A 219 -25.36 -3.67 -20.05
CA VAL A 219 -26.15 -3.08 -18.96
C VAL A 219 -26.42 -4.15 -17.91
N SER A 220 -26.97 -3.78 -16.75
CA SER A 220 -27.40 -4.75 -15.73
C SER A 220 -28.63 -5.53 -16.20
N SER A 221 -28.81 -6.75 -15.70
CA SER A 221 -30.06 -7.52 -15.85
C SER A 221 -31.24 -6.92 -15.09
N ALA A 222 -30.98 -6.11 -14.06
CA ALA A 222 -32.01 -5.42 -13.31
C ALA A 222 -32.47 -4.14 -14.06
N GLY A 223 -33.56 -4.26 -14.79
CA GLY A 223 -34.13 -3.23 -15.67
C GLY A 223 -33.79 -3.39 -17.15
N MET A 224 -33.18 -4.49 -17.57
CA MET A 224 -32.76 -4.69 -18.96
C MET A 224 -33.97 -4.79 -19.91
N LEU A 225 -34.08 -3.88 -20.87
CA LEU A 225 -35.04 -4.00 -21.96
C LEU A 225 -34.35 -4.71 -23.15
N VAL A 226 -34.86 -5.87 -23.56
CA VAL A 226 -34.28 -6.73 -24.61
C VAL A 226 -35.31 -6.98 -25.70
N ARG A 227 -34.92 -6.82 -26.96
CA ARG A 227 -35.77 -7.15 -28.12
C ARG A 227 -35.93 -8.67 -28.24
N ARG A 228 -37.16 -9.16 -28.31
CA ARG A 228 -37.48 -10.60 -28.17
C ARG A 228 -36.83 -11.46 -29.26
N ASP A 229 -36.82 -10.98 -30.49
CA ASP A 229 -36.14 -11.62 -31.62
C ASP A 229 -34.66 -11.88 -31.33
N VAL A 230 -33.95 -10.90 -30.78
CA VAL A 230 -32.52 -11.01 -30.43
C VAL A 230 -32.29 -11.88 -29.19
N TRP A 231 -33.23 -11.88 -28.24
CA TRP A 231 -33.21 -12.84 -27.12
C TRP A 231 -33.32 -14.29 -27.61
N GLU A 232 -34.21 -14.56 -28.56
CA GLU A 232 -34.47 -15.88 -29.12
C GLU A 232 -33.33 -16.31 -30.08
N GLU A 233 -32.81 -15.41 -30.93
CA GLU A 233 -31.63 -15.61 -31.79
C GLU A 233 -30.39 -16.04 -30.99
N LEU A 234 -30.08 -15.31 -29.92
CA LEU A 234 -28.88 -15.52 -29.10
C LEU A 234 -29.06 -16.63 -28.05
N GLY A 235 -30.25 -17.20 -27.92
CA GLY A 235 -30.59 -18.24 -26.94
C GLY A 235 -30.49 -17.79 -25.48
N GLY A 236 -30.86 -16.54 -25.19
CA GLY A 236 -30.88 -15.96 -23.83
C GLY A 236 -29.54 -16.01 -23.08
N PHE A 237 -29.60 -16.12 -21.75
CA PHE A 237 -28.41 -16.20 -20.88
C PHE A 237 -27.73 -17.58 -20.94
N ASP A 238 -26.39 -17.62 -20.86
CA ASP A 238 -25.66 -18.90 -20.82
C ASP A 238 -25.88 -19.58 -19.47
N ARG A 239 -26.69 -20.66 -19.43
CA ARG A 239 -27.05 -21.46 -18.23
C ARG A 239 -25.87 -21.95 -17.36
N ARG A 240 -24.61 -21.69 -17.73
CA ARG A 240 -23.42 -21.92 -16.89
C ARG A 240 -23.07 -20.73 -15.97
N LEU A 241 -23.74 -19.60 -16.13
CA LEU A 241 -23.67 -18.39 -15.32
C LEU A 241 -25.01 -18.26 -14.58
N PRO A 242 -25.12 -18.67 -13.30
CA PRO A 242 -26.42 -18.85 -12.65
C PRO A 242 -27.00 -17.59 -11.97
N LEU A 243 -26.22 -16.50 -11.85
CA LEU A 243 -26.64 -15.26 -11.17
C LEU A 243 -25.73 -14.04 -11.45
N MET A 244 -24.51 -14.26 -11.94
CA MET A 244 -23.51 -13.19 -12.06
C MET A 244 -22.71 -13.31 -13.37
N ARG A 245 -22.57 -12.16 -14.06
CA ARG A 245 -21.87 -11.99 -15.35
C ARG A 245 -22.54 -12.67 -16.54
N ASP A 246 -23.72 -13.23 -16.33
CA ASP A 246 -24.73 -13.56 -17.34
C ASP A 246 -25.12 -12.31 -18.15
N ASP A 247 -25.34 -11.18 -17.49
CA ASP A 247 -25.54 -9.87 -18.10
C ASP A 247 -24.43 -9.49 -19.11
N VAL A 248 -23.18 -9.44 -18.64
CA VAL A 248 -21.99 -9.11 -19.44
C VAL A 248 -21.73 -10.16 -20.53
N ASP A 249 -22.08 -11.42 -20.31
CA ASP A 249 -21.92 -12.49 -21.29
C ASP A 249 -22.94 -12.38 -22.43
N PHE A 250 -24.20 -12.07 -22.12
CA PHE A 250 -25.27 -11.89 -23.10
C PHE A 250 -25.08 -10.62 -23.92
N CYS A 251 -24.85 -9.47 -23.28
CA CYS A 251 -24.62 -8.22 -24.00
C CYS A 251 -23.34 -8.26 -24.87
N TRP A 252 -22.27 -8.94 -24.42
CA TRP A 252 -21.08 -9.15 -25.26
C TRP A 252 -21.36 -10.13 -26.42
N ARG A 253 -22.24 -11.13 -26.25
CA ARG A 253 -22.71 -11.95 -27.39
C ARG A 253 -23.52 -11.12 -28.40
N ALA A 254 -24.43 -10.27 -27.94
CA ALA A 254 -25.19 -9.36 -28.80
C ALA A 254 -24.28 -8.40 -29.59
N GLN A 255 -23.37 -7.70 -28.89
CA GLN A 255 -22.33 -6.87 -29.52
C GLN A 255 -21.45 -7.64 -30.52
N SER A 256 -21.19 -8.94 -30.27
CA SER A 256 -20.42 -9.80 -31.20
C SER A 256 -21.22 -10.30 -32.40
N ALA A 257 -22.56 -10.19 -32.37
CA ALA A 257 -23.48 -10.56 -33.44
C ALA A 257 -23.87 -9.35 -34.34
N GLY A 258 -23.57 -8.12 -33.91
CA GLY A 258 -23.89 -6.88 -34.62
C GLY A 258 -24.97 -6.03 -33.95
N HIS A 259 -25.51 -6.49 -32.83
CA HIS A 259 -26.61 -5.83 -32.12
C HIS A 259 -26.10 -4.77 -31.14
N THR A 260 -26.66 -3.55 -31.20
CA THR A 260 -26.22 -2.44 -30.35
C THR A 260 -26.80 -2.54 -28.94
N VAL A 261 -25.96 -2.31 -27.92
CA VAL A 261 -26.35 -2.21 -26.50
C VAL A 261 -26.17 -0.75 -26.03
N LEU A 262 -27.25 -0.11 -25.58
CA LEU A 262 -27.28 1.30 -25.16
C LEU A 262 -27.63 1.48 -23.68
N VAL A 263 -27.29 2.63 -23.12
CA VAL A 263 -27.85 3.14 -21.85
C VAL A 263 -28.91 4.20 -22.14
N ALA A 264 -30.05 4.11 -21.47
CA ALA A 264 -31.03 5.18 -21.36
C ALA A 264 -30.85 5.88 -20.00
N PRO A 265 -30.25 7.09 -19.95
CA PRO A 265 -29.95 7.76 -18.67
C PRO A 265 -31.21 8.30 -17.98
N ASP A 266 -32.20 8.74 -18.75
CA ASP A 266 -33.51 9.22 -18.24
C ASP A 266 -34.26 8.14 -17.46
N ALA A 267 -34.05 6.87 -17.81
CA ALA A 267 -34.67 5.75 -17.12
C ALA A 267 -33.89 5.43 -15.84
N VAL A 268 -34.50 5.64 -14.67
CA VAL A 268 -33.85 5.45 -13.37
C VAL A 268 -34.47 4.28 -12.61
N LEU A 269 -33.62 3.39 -12.09
CA LEU A 269 -33.98 2.35 -11.13
C LEU A 269 -33.13 2.49 -9.86
N TRP A 270 -33.70 2.22 -8.70
CA TRP A 270 -32.96 2.07 -7.45
C TRP A 270 -32.72 0.60 -7.12
N HIS A 271 -31.49 0.23 -6.80
CA HIS A 271 -31.07 -1.17 -6.67
C HIS A 271 -30.44 -1.47 -5.29
N ALA A 272 -30.86 -2.54 -4.63
CA ALA A 272 -30.34 -2.91 -3.31
C ALA A 272 -29.04 -3.73 -3.37
N GLU A 273 -28.83 -4.46 -4.47
CA GLU A 273 -27.73 -5.41 -4.72
C GLU A 273 -27.66 -6.54 -3.68
N ALA A 274 -28.80 -7.10 -3.30
CA ALA A 274 -28.95 -8.02 -2.18
C ALA A 274 -27.95 -9.20 -2.24
N ALA A 275 -27.79 -9.82 -3.41
CA ALA A 275 -26.87 -10.94 -3.59
C ALA A 275 -25.39 -10.52 -3.71
N SER A 276 -25.06 -9.33 -4.25
CA SER A 276 -23.66 -8.89 -4.41
C SER A 276 -23.06 -8.37 -3.10
N ARG A 277 -23.91 -7.81 -2.22
CA ARG A 277 -23.56 -7.23 -0.91
C ARG A 277 -23.67 -8.21 0.26
N GLU A 278 -23.72 -9.51 -0.01
CA GLU A 278 -23.85 -10.60 0.99
C GLU A 278 -25.13 -10.51 1.87
N ARG A 279 -26.15 -9.75 1.44
CA ARG A 279 -27.45 -9.57 2.15
C ARG A 279 -28.47 -10.68 1.81
N ARG A 280 -28.18 -11.53 0.82
CA ARG A 280 -28.94 -12.71 0.38
C ARG A 280 -27.98 -13.85 0.02
N PRO A 281 -28.26 -15.12 0.36
CA PRO A 281 -27.44 -16.27 -0.04
C PRO A 281 -27.53 -16.56 -1.55
N VAL A 282 -26.59 -17.35 -2.08
CA VAL A 282 -26.54 -17.72 -3.51
C VAL A 282 -26.76 -19.23 -3.69
N ASP A 283 -28.03 -19.65 -3.57
CA ASP A 283 -28.43 -21.06 -3.54
C ASP A 283 -28.34 -21.76 -4.91
N CYS A 284 -28.44 -21.01 -6.00
CA CYS A 284 -28.28 -21.51 -7.38
C CYS A 284 -26.84 -21.97 -7.72
N ALA A 285 -25.85 -21.69 -6.86
CA ALA A 285 -24.43 -21.98 -7.14
C ALA A 285 -23.89 -23.30 -6.56
N GLY A 286 -24.62 -24.01 -5.67
CA GLY A 286 -24.12 -25.27 -5.11
C GLY A 286 -24.96 -25.95 -4.02
N ARG A 287 -24.35 -26.93 -3.33
CA ARG A 287 -24.91 -27.61 -2.14
C ARG A 287 -24.45 -26.98 -0.80
N SER A 288 -23.81 -25.82 -0.86
CA SER A 288 -23.28 -25.10 0.30
C SER A 288 -23.36 -23.62 -0.04
N ALA A 289 -23.67 -22.75 0.94
CA ALA A 289 -23.72 -21.30 0.73
C ALA A 289 -22.40 -20.82 0.11
N VAL A 290 -22.44 -20.39 -1.15
CA VAL A 290 -21.25 -19.94 -1.88
C VAL A 290 -21.12 -18.44 -1.66
N ASN A 291 -19.96 -17.98 -1.16
CA ASN A 291 -19.72 -16.54 -1.05
C ASN A 291 -19.85 -15.88 -2.44
N PRO A 292 -20.60 -14.77 -2.59
CA PRO A 292 -20.82 -14.12 -3.88
C PRO A 292 -19.53 -13.79 -4.64
N HIS A 293 -18.44 -13.47 -3.94
CA HIS A 293 -17.14 -13.19 -4.56
C HIS A 293 -16.59 -14.37 -5.37
N ARG A 294 -16.79 -15.61 -4.89
CA ARG A 294 -16.39 -16.84 -5.60
C ARG A 294 -17.24 -17.06 -6.86
N VAL A 295 -18.52 -16.69 -6.82
CA VAL A 295 -19.44 -16.79 -7.96
C VAL A 295 -19.09 -15.74 -9.01
N ASP A 296 -18.92 -14.47 -8.62
CA ASP A 296 -18.43 -13.38 -9.48
C ASP A 296 -17.10 -13.75 -10.15
N LYS A 297 -16.16 -14.29 -9.36
CA LYS A 297 -14.85 -14.73 -9.85
C LYS A 297 -14.98 -15.83 -10.90
N ALA A 298 -15.77 -16.87 -10.63
CA ALA A 298 -15.98 -17.96 -11.58
C ALA A 298 -16.65 -17.46 -12.87
N GLY A 299 -17.68 -16.61 -12.76
CA GLY A 299 -18.34 -15.98 -13.90
C GLY A 299 -17.37 -15.14 -14.73
N ALA A 300 -16.65 -14.23 -14.10
CA ALA A 300 -15.66 -13.37 -14.77
C ALA A 300 -14.55 -14.14 -15.49
N VAL A 301 -14.07 -15.27 -14.94
CA VAL A 301 -13.10 -16.14 -15.60
C VAL A 301 -13.73 -16.90 -16.77
N TYR A 302 -14.96 -17.39 -16.62
CA TYR A 302 -15.69 -18.06 -17.70
C TYR A 302 -15.97 -17.12 -18.88
N THR A 303 -16.59 -15.96 -18.66
CA THR A 303 -16.95 -14.98 -19.69
C THR A 303 -15.71 -14.49 -20.47
N LEU A 304 -14.60 -14.20 -19.78
CA LEU A 304 -13.34 -13.83 -20.45
C LEU A 304 -12.77 -14.97 -21.32
N LEU A 305 -12.70 -16.19 -20.80
CA LEU A 305 -12.12 -17.33 -21.54
C LEU A 305 -13.04 -17.84 -22.67
N ALA A 306 -14.35 -17.64 -22.54
CA ALA A 306 -15.33 -17.95 -23.58
C ALA A 306 -15.25 -16.95 -24.76
N ASN A 307 -15.09 -15.65 -24.51
CA ASN A 307 -15.12 -14.62 -25.56
C ASN A 307 -13.73 -14.17 -26.09
N THR A 308 -12.63 -14.67 -25.53
CA THR A 308 -11.25 -14.36 -26.01
C THR A 308 -10.96 -14.92 -27.41
N ARG A 309 -10.21 -14.22 -28.27
CA ARG A 309 -9.73 -14.76 -29.58
C ARG A 309 -8.83 -15.99 -29.37
N GLY A 310 -8.96 -17.02 -30.21
CA GLY A 310 -8.28 -18.32 -30.06
C GLY A 310 -6.77 -18.24 -29.75
N PRO A 311 -5.95 -17.58 -30.59
CA PRO A 311 -4.50 -17.46 -30.36
C PRO A 311 -4.12 -16.72 -29.07
N LEU A 312 -5.01 -15.87 -28.53
CA LEU A 312 -4.77 -15.12 -27.29
C LEU A 312 -5.20 -15.90 -26.04
N LEU A 313 -5.85 -17.07 -26.17
CA LEU A 313 -6.39 -17.83 -25.05
C LEU A 313 -5.30 -18.25 -24.03
N PRO A 314 -4.11 -18.77 -24.42
CA PRO A 314 -3.07 -19.13 -23.45
C PRO A 314 -2.55 -17.91 -22.68
N TYR A 315 -2.33 -16.79 -23.38
CA TYR A 315 -1.90 -15.53 -22.78
C TYR A 315 -2.94 -14.98 -21.80
N VAL A 316 -4.23 -14.98 -22.17
CA VAL A 316 -5.30 -14.52 -21.28
C VAL A 316 -5.46 -15.44 -20.08
N ALA A 317 -5.37 -16.76 -20.25
CA ALA A 317 -5.39 -17.72 -19.14
C ALA A 317 -4.23 -17.49 -18.15
N LEU A 318 -2.99 -17.45 -18.63
CA LEU A 318 -1.80 -17.16 -17.82
C LEU A 318 -1.94 -15.82 -17.07
N ARG A 319 -2.36 -14.77 -17.78
CA ARG A 319 -2.55 -13.42 -17.21
C ARG A 319 -3.67 -13.36 -16.17
N ILE A 320 -4.71 -14.20 -16.30
CA ILE A 320 -5.76 -14.37 -15.28
C ILE A 320 -5.20 -15.14 -14.07
N VAL A 321 -4.42 -16.20 -14.26
CA VAL A 321 -3.77 -16.95 -13.16
C VAL A 321 -2.85 -16.03 -12.35
N LEU A 322 -1.91 -15.34 -13.00
CA LEU A 322 -0.99 -14.41 -12.34
C LEU A 322 -1.73 -13.27 -11.63
N GLY A 323 -2.73 -12.67 -12.28
CA GLY A 323 -3.58 -11.64 -11.68
C GLY A 323 -4.43 -12.13 -10.50
N THR A 324 -4.74 -13.43 -10.44
CA THR A 324 -5.42 -14.08 -9.29
C THR A 324 -4.44 -14.26 -8.14
N LEU A 325 -3.26 -14.83 -8.39
CA LEU A 325 -2.23 -15.04 -7.35
C LEU A 325 -1.83 -13.73 -6.67
N LEU A 326 -1.65 -12.65 -7.44
CA LEU A 326 -1.39 -11.30 -6.92
C LEU A 326 -2.53 -10.77 -6.04
N ARG A 327 -3.79 -11.07 -6.37
CA ARG A 327 -4.95 -10.69 -5.54
C ARG A 327 -5.08 -11.54 -4.28
N THR A 328 -4.88 -12.86 -4.37
CA THR A 328 -4.81 -13.75 -3.19
C THR A 328 -3.76 -13.25 -2.21
N LEU A 329 -2.57 -12.89 -2.69
CA LEU A 329 -1.52 -12.27 -1.88
C LEU A 329 -1.99 -10.94 -1.27
N ALA A 330 -2.59 -10.05 -2.06
CA ALA A 330 -3.13 -8.78 -1.57
C ALA A 330 -4.27 -8.94 -0.54
N TYR A 331 -5.11 -9.97 -0.67
CA TYR A 331 -6.15 -10.31 0.30
C TYR A 331 -5.55 -10.88 1.60
N LEU A 332 -4.55 -11.74 1.51
CA LEU A 332 -3.83 -12.28 2.66
C LEU A 332 -3.12 -11.17 3.45
N VAL A 333 -2.37 -10.31 2.75
CA VAL A 333 -1.74 -9.10 3.30
C VAL A 333 -2.78 -8.14 3.87
N GLY A 334 -3.93 -8.01 3.20
CA GLY A 334 -5.08 -7.22 3.65
C GLY A 334 -5.87 -7.83 4.82
N LYS A 335 -5.50 -9.02 5.32
CA LYS A 335 -6.14 -9.77 6.42
C LYS A 335 -7.55 -10.30 6.12
N VAL A 336 -7.82 -10.64 4.85
CA VAL A 336 -9.11 -11.22 4.41
C VAL A 336 -8.90 -12.60 3.76
N PRO A 337 -8.52 -13.64 4.54
CA PRO A 337 -8.18 -14.96 3.99
C PRO A 337 -9.35 -15.67 3.30
N GLY A 338 -10.61 -15.41 3.68
CA GLY A 338 -11.78 -15.94 2.98
C GLY A 338 -11.81 -15.52 1.51
N GLN A 339 -11.75 -14.21 1.23
CA GLN A 339 -11.67 -13.69 -0.14
C GLN A 339 -10.42 -14.18 -0.90
N ALA A 340 -9.31 -14.42 -0.21
CA ALA A 340 -8.12 -15.02 -0.81
C ALA A 340 -8.35 -16.46 -1.31
N VAL A 341 -9.11 -17.26 -0.55
CA VAL A 341 -9.54 -18.62 -0.92
C VAL A 341 -10.60 -18.57 -2.02
N ASP A 342 -11.61 -17.71 -1.90
CA ASP A 342 -12.69 -17.58 -2.89
C ASP A 342 -12.18 -17.16 -4.28
N GLU A 343 -11.20 -16.25 -4.34
CA GLU A 343 -10.54 -15.84 -5.59
C GLU A 343 -9.77 -17.03 -6.24
N ILE A 344 -9.17 -17.93 -5.45
CA ILE A 344 -8.54 -19.18 -5.96
C ILE A 344 -9.60 -20.20 -6.39
N VAL A 345 -10.58 -20.50 -5.55
CA VAL A 345 -11.55 -21.57 -5.80
C VAL A 345 -12.49 -21.20 -6.96
N GLY A 346 -12.82 -19.91 -7.13
CA GLY A 346 -13.52 -19.40 -8.31
C GLY A 346 -12.70 -19.56 -9.60
N LEU A 347 -11.38 -19.33 -9.55
CA LEU A 347 -10.47 -19.58 -10.69
C LEU A 347 -10.41 -21.08 -11.04
N LEU A 348 -10.09 -21.93 -10.05
CA LEU A 348 -9.92 -23.37 -10.26
C LEU A 348 -11.23 -24.05 -10.68
N GLY A 349 -12.38 -23.58 -10.20
CA GLY A 349 -13.71 -24.08 -10.59
C GLY A 349 -14.00 -23.96 -12.10
N VAL A 350 -13.33 -23.04 -12.80
CA VAL A 350 -13.37 -22.92 -14.27
C VAL A 350 -12.19 -23.64 -14.93
N LEU A 351 -10.96 -23.40 -14.48
CA LEU A 351 -9.76 -23.93 -15.14
C LEU A 351 -9.66 -25.47 -15.08
N LEU A 352 -10.12 -26.10 -13.99
CA LEU A 352 -10.18 -27.57 -13.87
C LEU A 352 -11.31 -28.21 -14.69
N ARG A 353 -12.09 -27.41 -15.44
CA ARG A 353 -13.23 -27.87 -16.26
C ARG A 353 -13.16 -27.30 -17.70
N PRO A 354 -12.03 -27.46 -18.42
CA PRO A 354 -11.79 -26.76 -19.70
C PRO A 354 -12.82 -27.09 -20.77
N GLY A 355 -13.41 -28.30 -20.75
CA GLY A 355 -14.51 -28.68 -21.65
C GLY A 355 -15.74 -27.76 -21.58
N ARG A 356 -16.00 -27.10 -20.44
CA ARG A 356 -17.07 -26.09 -20.33
C ARG A 356 -16.74 -24.85 -21.18
N VAL A 357 -15.52 -24.34 -21.06
CA VAL A 357 -15.02 -23.19 -21.83
C VAL A 357 -14.95 -23.53 -23.31
N LEU A 358 -14.29 -24.64 -23.68
CA LEU A 358 -14.17 -25.08 -25.08
C LEU A 358 -15.55 -25.31 -25.73
N GLY A 359 -16.50 -25.91 -25.00
CA GLY A 359 -17.88 -26.08 -25.45
C GLY A 359 -18.69 -24.78 -25.50
N ALA A 360 -18.31 -23.72 -24.77
CA ALA A 360 -18.90 -22.38 -24.95
C ALA A 360 -18.39 -21.76 -26.26
N ARG A 361 -17.07 -21.76 -26.45
CA ARG A 361 -16.39 -21.23 -27.63
C ARG A 361 -16.89 -21.85 -28.93
N ARG A 362 -17.07 -23.19 -28.95
CA ARG A 362 -17.60 -23.92 -30.11
C ARG A 362 -19.03 -23.50 -30.49
N ARG A 363 -19.90 -23.14 -29.54
CA ARG A 363 -21.25 -22.65 -29.84
C ARG A 363 -21.30 -21.18 -30.27
N ARG A 364 -20.35 -20.37 -29.80
CA ARG A 364 -20.28 -18.92 -30.09
C ARG A 364 -19.59 -18.60 -31.42
N GLY A 365 -18.86 -19.56 -31.99
CA GLY A 365 -18.21 -19.40 -33.30
C GLY A 365 -17.17 -18.28 -33.35
N ALA A 366 -17.05 -17.65 -34.51
CA ALA A 366 -16.50 -16.31 -34.65
C ALA A 366 -17.69 -15.34 -34.80
N GLY A 367 -17.70 -14.26 -34.02
CA GLY A 367 -18.71 -13.21 -34.15
C GLY A 367 -18.60 -12.48 -35.49
N THR A 368 -19.70 -11.86 -35.92
CA THR A 368 -19.78 -11.05 -37.15
C THR A 368 -18.97 -9.75 -37.02
N VAL A 369 -19.00 -9.12 -35.85
CA VAL A 369 -18.28 -7.87 -35.56
C VAL A 369 -16.81 -8.16 -35.24
N ALA A 370 -15.90 -7.45 -35.90
CA ALA A 370 -14.48 -7.63 -35.64
C ALA A 370 -14.11 -7.11 -34.24
N PRO A 371 -13.42 -7.87 -33.37
CA PRO A 371 -13.11 -7.41 -32.01
C PRO A 371 -12.13 -6.21 -31.89
N SER A 372 -11.80 -5.56 -33.00
CA SER A 372 -11.24 -4.20 -33.08
C SER A 372 -12.31 -3.12 -32.84
N GLU A 373 -13.51 -3.27 -33.40
CA GLU A 373 -14.64 -2.34 -33.23
C GLU A 373 -15.20 -2.38 -31.82
N LEU A 374 -15.20 -3.56 -31.18
CA LEU A 374 -15.60 -3.70 -29.77
C LEU A 374 -14.60 -3.08 -28.79
N ARG A 375 -13.39 -2.71 -29.22
CA ARG A 375 -12.30 -2.23 -28.35
C ARG A 375 -12.65 -1.01 -27.48
N PRO A 376 -13.39 0.02 -27.94
CA PRO A 376 -13.77 1.17 -27.11
C PRO A 376 -14.71 0.81 -25.95
N LEU A 377 -15.46 -0.29 -26.07
CA LEU A 377 -16.38 -0.77 -25.02
C LEU A 377 -15.64 -1.40 -23.82
N PHE A 378 -14.31 -1.58 -23.90
CA PHE A 378 -13.48 -2.11 -22.82
C PHE A 378 -12.60 -1.02 -22.19
N PRO A 379 -12.38 -1.06 -20.85
CA PRO A 379 -11.54 -0.06 -20.19
C PRO A 379 -10.09 -0.09 -20.73
N PRO A 380 -9.45 1.09 -20.87
CA PRO A 380 -8.13 1.19 -21.46
C PRO A 380 -7.06 0.43 -20.66
N PRO A 381 -5.97 -0.03 -21.33
CA PRO A 381 -4.90 -0.76 -20.67
C PRO A 381 -4.30 0.08 -19.51
N GLY A 382 -4.18 -0.53 -18.34
CA GLY A 382 -3.70 0.14 -17.12
C GLY A 382 -4.80 0.77 -16.25
N ALA A 383 -6.03 0.98 -16.74
CA ALA A 383 -7.10 1.63 -15.97
C ALA A 383 -7.38 0.92 -14.62
N THR A 384 -7.45 -0.41 -14.59
CA THR A 384 -7.60 -1.15 -13.33
C THR A 384 -6.34 -1.15 -12.46
N VAL A 385 -5.14 -1.01 -13.04
CA VAL A 385 -3.91 -0.90 -12.24
C VAL A 385 -3.92 0.44 -11.51
N ARG A 386 -4.22 1.53 -12.23
CA ARG A 386 -4.43 2.86 -11.66
C ARG A 386 -5.51 2.84 -10.57
N ALA A 387 -6.70 2.33 -10.85
CA ALA A 387 -7.78 2.25 -9.85
C ALA A 387 -7.41 1.39 -8.62
N THR A 388 -6.59 0.35 -8.76
CA THR A 388 -6.06 -0.42 -7.60
C THR A 388 -4.98 0.35 -6.84
N VAL A 389 -4.08 1.06 -7.53
CA VAL A 389 -3.08 1.94 -6.90
C VAL A 389 -3.76 3.08 -6.15
N ASP A 390 -4.71 3.77 -6.76
CA ASP A 390 -5.49 4.86 -6.15
C ASP A 390 -6.25 4.35 -4.91
N GLN A 391 -6.84 3.15 -4.97
CA GLN A 391 -7.50 2.49 -3.83
C GLN A 391 -6.51 2.07 -2.71
N VAL A 392 -5.28 1.69 -3.04
CA VAL A 392 -4.23 1.41 -2.05
C VAL A 392 -3.72 2.72 -1.43
N VAL A 393 -3.51 3.76 -2.22
CA VAL A 393 -3.11 5.10 -1.76
C VAL A 393 -4.19 5.71 -0.87
N SER A 394 -5.48 5.56 -1.18
CA SER A 394 -6.58 6.04 -0.33
C SER A 394 -6.74 5.25 0.98
N ASN A 395 -6.20 4.03 1.06
CA ASN A 395 -6.19 3.23 2.29
C ASN A 395 -4.94 3.51 3.17
N ILE A 396 -3.88 4.08 2.58
CA ILE A 396 -2.63 4.47 3.27
C ILE A 396 -2.69 5.95 3.69
N GLY A 397 -3.26 6.81 2.85
CA GLY A 397 -3.61 8.19 3.16
C GLY A 397 -4.81 8.27 4.12
N GLY A 398 -4.87 9.33 4.93
CA GLY A 398 -6.03 9.58 5.79
C GLY A 398 -7.20 10.18 5.02
N ARG A 399 -8.41 10.16 5.61
CA ARG A 399 -9.69 10.66 5.05
C ARG A 399 -9.57 11.93 4.18
N ALA A 400 -8.76 12.90 4.60
CA ALA A 400 -8.55 14.17 3.90
C ALA A 400 -7.95 14.07 2.48
N ASP A 401 -7.15 13.03 2.17
CA ASP A 401 -6.53 12.87 0.85
C ASP A 401 -7.47 12.18 -0.16
N ALA A 402 -8.52 11.50 0.30
CA ALA A 402 -9.50 10.82 -0.57
C ALA A 402 -10.41 11.81 -1.31
N ALA A 403 -10.89 12.87 -0.61
CA ALA A 403 -11.72 13.91 -1.23
C ALA A 403 -10.99 14.64 -2.38
N THR A 404 -9.67 14.81 -2.28
CA THR A 404 -8.86 15.43 -3.35
C THR A 404 -8.53 14.50 -4.51
N ALA A 405 -8.78 13.19 -4.37
CA ALA A 405 -8.66 12.24 -5.47
C ALA A 405 -9.93 12.18 -6.34
N ALA A 406 -11.10 12.38 -5.72
CA ALA A 406 -12.41 12.31 -6.39
C ALA A 406 -12.66 13.46 -7.39
N ALA A 407 -12.11 14.66 -7.13
CA ALA A 407 -12.10 15.79 -8.06
C ALA A 407 -11.11 15.59 -9.25
N GLY A 408 -10.98 14.35 -9.74
CA GLY A 408 -9.89 13.90 -10.60
C GLY A 408 -10.29 13.25 -11.93
N ARG A 409 -11.59 12.99 -12.17
CA ARG A 409 -12.09 12.32 -13.38
C ARG A 409 -12.93 13.20 -14.30
N HIS A 410 -13.70 14.13 -13.74
CA HIS A 410 -14.43 15.15 -14.49
C HIS A 410 -13.74 16.50 -14.26
N GLY A 411 -13.19 17.08 -15.32
CA GLY A 411 -12.75 18.47 -15.33
C GLY A 411 -13.95 19.39 -15.50
N GLY A 412 -13.90 20.57 -14.88
CA GLY A 412 -15.05 21.48 -14.81
C GLY A 412 -15.97 21.15 -13.64
N ALA A 413 -15.63 21.69 -12.47
CA ALA A 413 -16.72 22.20 -11.64
C ALA A 413 -17.29 23.39 -12.40
N VAL A 414 -18.46 23.20 -13.04
CA VAL A 414 -19.20 24.30 -13.67
C VAL A 414 -19.85 25.10 -12.54
N GLU A 415 -19.03 25.92 -11.90
CA GLU A 415 -19.50 27.02 -11.06
C GLU A 415 -20.26 27.99 -11.97
N SER A 416 -21.59 27.85 -12.00
CA SER A 416 -22.46 28.54 -12.94
C SER A 416 -22.66 30.01 -12.56
N GLY A 417 -21.57 30.78 -12.58
CA GLY A 417 -21.54 32.24 -12.51
C GLY A 417 -21.26 32.83 -13.90
N PRO A 418 -22.01 33.86 -14.34
CA PRO A 418 -21.72 34.53 -15.61
C PRO A 418 -20.53 35.50 -15.43
N GLY A 419 -19.42 35.24 -16.13
CA GLY A 419 -18.24 36.12 -16.09
C GLY A 419 -17.11 35.69 -17.04
N ASP A 420 -16.88 36.55 -18.04
CA ASP A 420 -15.71 36.72 -18.92
C ASP A 420 -15.19 35.57 -19.81
N ASP A 421 -14.78 35.98 -21.01
CA ASP A 421 -14.14 35.15 -22.04
C ASP A 421 -12.65 34.95 -21.75
N ASP A 422 -12.23 33.69 -21.56
CA ASP A 422 -10.86 33.27 -21.87
C ASP A 422 -10.80 31.75 -22.16
N SER A 423 -11.69 31.28 -23.05
CA SER A 423 -11.85 29.87 -23.43
C SER A 423 -10.79 29.38 -24.44
N GLY A 424 -9.59 29.97 -24.42
CA GLY A 424 -8.59 29.91 -25.49
C GLY A 424 -7.44 28.93 -25.33
N ASP A 425 -7.30 28.19 -24.21
CA ASP A 425 -6.11 27.33 -23.99
C ASP A 425 -6.41 26.05 -23.20
N PHE A 426 -6.92 25.01 -23.88
CA PHE A 426 -7.32 23.73 -23.27
C PHE A 426 -6.87 22.47 -24.02
N LEU A 427 -5.61 22.44 -24.49
CA LEU A 427 -4.97 21.23 -25.01
C LEU A 427 -3.54 20.95 -24.48
N GLU A 428 -3.12 21.59 -23.37
CA GLU A 428 -1.86 21.24 -22.70
C GLU A 428 -1.84 19.82 -22.13
N ILE A 429 -1.09 18.95 -22.81
CA ILE A 429 -0.58 17.62 -22.43
C ILE A 429 -0.67 17.32 -20.91
N GLU A 430 -1.50 16.33 -20.54
CA GLU A 430 -1.79 15.94 -19.13
C GLU A 430 -0.57 15.82 -18.19
N GLN A 431 0.60 15.51 -18.75
CA GLN A 431 1.84 15.32 -17.99
C GLN A 431 2.30 16.60 -17.27
N PHE A 432 2.19 17.78 -17.92
CA PHE A 432 2.58 19.05 -17.32
C PHE A 432 1.61 19.48 -16.22
N ALA A 433 0.30 19.33 -16.44
CA ALA A 433 -0.72 19.59 -15.42
C ALA A 433 -0.51 18.73 -14.15
N ARG A 434 -0.08 17.47 -14.31
CA ARG A 434 0.27 16.58 -13.18
C ARG A 434 1.52 17.05 -12.43
N LEU A 435 2.59 17.47 -13.13
CA LEU A 435 3.80 18.01 -12.50
C LEU A 435 3.51 19.31 -11.73
N LYS A 436 2.77 20.24 -12.35
CA LYS A 436 2.26 21.50 -11.75
C LYS A 436 1.39 21.23 -10.51
N ARG A 437 0.64 20.13 -10.48
CA ARG A 437 -0.17 19.67 -9.33
C ARG A 437 0.66 19.01 -8.21
N ILE A 438 1.74 18.29 -8.55
CA ILE A 438 2.69 17.74 -7.56
C ILE A 438 3.51 18.86 -6.90
N ALA A 439 3.95 19.86 -7.68
CA ALA A 439 4.65 21.05 -7.19
C ALA A 439 3.79 21.91 -6.22
N ARG A 440 2.47 21.78 -6.24
CA ARG A 440 1.56 22.40 -5.24
C ARG A 440 1.45 21.61 -3.92
N LYS A 441 2.06 20.42 -3.79
CA LYS A 441 2.07 19.64 -2.53
C LYS A 441 3.37 19.88 -1.74
N PRO A 442 3.33 20.43 -0.51
CA PRO A 442 4.53 20.84 0.22
C PRO A 442 5.45 19.69 0.64
N GLY A 443 4.92 18.48 0.90
CA GLY A 443 5.73 17.31 1.28
C GLY A 443 6.69 16.84 0.18
N PRO A 444 6.20 16.54 -1.04
CA PRO A 444 7.06 16.25 -2.20
C PRO A 444 8.05 17.36 -2.55
N VAL A 445 7.64 18.63 -2.47
CA VAL A 445 8.55 19.78 -2.71
C VAL A 445 9.66 19.82 -1.66
N LEU A 446 9.33 19.66 -0.38
CA LEU A 446 10.32 19.58 0.70
C LEU A 446 11.32 18.43 0.48
N PHE A 447 10.85 17.24 0.08
CA PHE A 447 11.73 16.13 -0.27
C PHE A 447 12.64 16.46 -1.45
N ALA A 448 12.11 17.05 -2.53
CA ALA A 448 12.90 17.43 -3.69
C ALA A 448 13.98 18.46 -3.34
N VAL A 449 13.65 19.49 -2.54
CA VAL A 449 14.61 20.50 -2.06
C VAL A 449 15.69 19.86 -1.18
N LEU A 450 15.31 19.04 -0.18
CA LEU A 450 16.28 18.33 0.66
C LEU A 450 17.14 17.33 -0.13
N LEU A 451 16.60 16.72 -1.18
CA LEU A 451 17.33 15.81 -2.06
C LEU A 451 18.37 16.56 -2.91
N VAL A 452 18.01 17.70 -3.49
CA VAL A 452 18.96 18.56 -4.22
C VAL A 452 20.06 19.06 -3.29
N VAL A 453 19.72 19.50 -2.07
CA VAL A 453 20.69 19.89 -1.04
C VAL A 453 21.62 18.73 -0.66
N SER A 454 21.07 17.53 -0.46
CA SER A 454 21.86 16.34 -0.12
C SER A 454 22.79 15.91 -1.25
N LEU A 455 22.33 15.92 -2.51
CA LEU A 455 23.16 15.61 -3.68
C LEU A 455 24.29 16.64 -3.87
N ALA A 456 24.00 17.93 -3.65
CA ALA A 456 25.01 18.99 -3.75
C ALA A 456 26.08 18.91 -2.65
N ALA A 457 25.69 18.55 -1.42
CA ALA A 457 26.63 18.33 -0.32
C ALA A 457 27.42 17.02 -0.49
N CYS A 458 26.74 15.92 -0.83
CA CYS A 458 27.32 14.59 -1.01
C CYS A 458 28.00 14.38 -2.37
N ARG A 459 28.32 15.44 -3.11
CA ARG A 459 28.91 15.41 -4.47
C ARG A 459 30.15 14.51 -4.60
N SER A 460 31.00 14.45 -3.57
CA SER A 460 32.18 13.58 -3.49
C SER A 460 31.85 12.10 -3.23
N LEU A 461 30.69 11.81 -2.64
CA LEU A 461 30.20 10.46 -2.36
C LEU A 461 29.42 9.84 -3.54
N LEU A 462 29.33 10.54 -4.67
CA LEU A 462 28.69 10.10 -5.91
C LEU A 462 29.75 9.77 -6.97
N GLY A 463 29.72 8.56 -7.53
CA GLY A 463 30.68 8.14 -8.56
C GLY A 463 30.93 6.63 -8.58
N GLY A 464 32.12 6.24 -9.06
CA GLY A 464 32.65 4.88 -8.95
C GLY A 464 33.28 4.59 -7.57
N GLY A 465 33.83 3.39 -7.39
CA GLY A 465 34.45 2.96 -6.13
C GLY A 465 33.45 2.66 -4.99
N SER A 466 33.96 2.06 -3.92
CA SER A 466 33.19 1.67 -2.74
C SER A 466 33.11 2.81 -1.72
N LEU A 467 31.98 2.95 -1.02
CA LEU A 467 31.89 3.82 0.16
C LEU A 467 32.54 3.11 1.35
N ALA A 468 33.58 3.71 1.92
CA ALA A 468 34.24 3.21 3.12
C ALA A 468 34.94 4.33 3.92
N GLY A 469 35.04 4.13 5.23
CA GLY A 469 35.72 5.01 6.17
C GLY A 469 34.84 5.52 7.30
N GLY A 470 35.48 6.11 8.32
CA GLY A 470 34.84 6.38 9.61
C GLY A 470 34.46 5.06 10.28
N ALA A 471 33.16 4.86 10.51
CA ALA A 471 32.60 3.60 10.99
C ALA A 471 32.33 2.58 9.85
N LEU A 472 32.32 2.99 8.57
CA LEU A 472 31.91 2.13 7.46
C LEU A 472 33.06 1.27 6.92
N LEU A 473 32.89 -0.06 6.95
CA LEU A 473 33.70 -0.99 6.17
C LEU A 473 33.19 -1.12 4.73
N PRO A 474 34.08 -1.36 3.74
CA PRO A 474 33.65 -1.60 2.36
C PRO A 474 32.77 -2.86 2.27
N SER A 475 31.87 -2.87 1.30
CA SER A 475 30.97 -3.98 1.02
C SER A 475 31.42 -4.79 -0.19
N ASP A 476 31.05 -6.07 -0.21
CA ASP A 476 31.10 -6.88 -1.43
C ASP A 476 30.00 -6.45 -2.41
N PRO A 477 30.24 -6.58 -3.73
CA PRO A 477 29.37 -5.97 -4.74
C PRO A 477 27.96 -6.58 -4.78
N GLY A 478 27.81 -7.87 -4.46
CA GLY A 478 26.59 -8.64 -4.67
C GLY A 478 25.74 -8.87 -3.41
N ALA A 479 24.42 -8.76 -3.55
CA ALA A 479 23.44 -9.14 -2.52
C ALA A 479 23.60 -10.60 -2.06
N SER A 480 24.05 -11.50 -2.94
CA SER A 480 24.34 -12.91 -2.63
C SER A 480 25.36 -13.07 -1.51
N ASP A 481 26.31 -12.15 -1.40
CA ASP A 481 27.41 -12.26 -0.44
C ASP A 481 26.97 -11.82 0.95
N LEU A 482 26.11 -10.79 1.04
CA LEU A 482 25.40 -10.46 2.27
C LEU A 482 24.49 -11.61 2.75
N TRP A 483 23.77 -12.27 1.83
CA TRP A 483 22.95 -13.42 2.18
C TRP A 483 23.78 -14.62 2.65
N ARG A 484 24.92 -14.92 2.01
CA ARG A 484 25.88 -15.94 2.47
C ARG A 484 26.42 -15.62 3.87
N SER A 485 26.86 -14.38 4.09
CA SER A 485 27.42 -13.94 5.37
C SER A 485 26.38 -13.88 6.50
N TYR A 486 25.09 -13.73 6.19
CA TYR A 486 24.03 -13.80 7.20
C TYR A 486 23.53 -15.24 7.45
N ALA A 487 23.35 -16.04 6.40
CA ALA A 487 22.76 -17.38 6.51
C ALA A 487 23.78 -18.47 6.87
N GLY A 488 25.06 -18.30 6.54
CA GLY A 488 26.08 -19.31 6.79
C GLY A 488 26.35 -19.55 8.28
N ALA A 489 26.49 -20.81 8.67
CA ALA A 489 26.76 -21.21 10.06
C ALA A 489 28.27 -21.14 10.46
N TRP A 490 29.14 -20.76 9.53
CA TRP A 490 30.59 -20.60 9.73
C TRP A 490 31.09 -19.32 9.05
N HIS A 491 31.91 -18.55 9.75
CA HIS A 491 32.52 -17.33 9.24
C HIS A 491 34.04 -17.46 9.21
N SER A 492 34.68 -17.16 8.06
CA SER A 492 36.11 -17.38 7.83
C SER A 492 37.02 -16.21 8.31
N LEU A 493 36.53 -15.37 9.21
CA LEU A 493 37.21 -14.18 9.72
C LEU A 493 38.18 -14.56 10.85
N GLY A 494 39.40 -13.99 10.85
CA GLY A 494 40.43 -14.41 11.80
C GLY A 494 40.78 -15.89 11.66
N THR A 495 40.83 -16.61 12.79
CA THR A 495 40.91 -18.09 12.84
C THR A 495 39.60 -18.79 12.44
N GLY A 496 38.51 -18.04 12.26
CA GLY A 496 37.18 -18.52 11.90
C GLY A 496 36.39 -19.05 13.09
N GLY A 497 35.06 -18.99 13.00
CA GLY A 497 34.16 -19.36 14.10
C GLY A 497 32.69 -19.47 13.69
N THR A 498 31.84 -19.69 14.71
CA THR A 498 30.38 -19.92 14.59
C THR A 498 29.58 -18.85 15.34
N GLU A 499 30.08 -17.62 15.37
CA GLU A 499 29.40 -16.46 15.94
C GLU A 499 28.14 -16.13 15.15
N SER A 500 27.19 -15.40 15.75
CA SER A 500 25.96 -15.03 15.05
C SER A 500 26.17 -13.76 14.23
N ALA A 501 26.02 -13.88 12.91
CA ALA A 501 26.05 -12.76 11.97
C ALA A 501 25.09 -11.62 12.37
N PRO A 502 25.51 -10.35 12.27
CA PRO A 502 24.68 -9.22 12.68
C PRO A 502 23.44 -9.08 11.76
N PRO A 503 22.21 -9.01 12.29
CA PRO A 503 20.97 -9.09 11.49
C PRO A 503 20.78 -7.97 10.46
N TYR A 504 21.48 -6.85 10.57
CA TYR A 504 21.42 -5.81 9.54
C TYR A 504 21.98 -6.28 8.18
N LEU A 505 22.81 -7.33 8.13
CA LEU A 505 23.25 -7.92 6.86
C LEU A 505 22.08 -8.51 6.06
N ALA A 506 21.12 -9.15 6.72
CA ALA A 506 19.88 -9.63 6.09
C ALA A 506 19.05 -8.47 5.53
N VAL A 507 19.00 -7.35 6.25
CA VAL A 507 18.30 -6.14 5.82
C VAL A 507 18.98 -5.53 4.59
N LEU A 508 20.30 -5.36 4.61
CA LEU A 508 21.06 -4.85 3.48
C LEU A 508 20.97 -5.81 2.27
N GLY A 509 20.99 -7.12 2.51
CA GLY A 509 20.77 -8.16 1.50
C GLY A 509 19.39 -8.06 0.85
N LEU A 510 18.33 -7.84 1.65
CA LEU A 510 16.97 -7.61 1.15
C LEU A 510 16.87 -6.35 0.28
N PHE A 511 17.34 -5.20 0.77
CA PHE A 511 17.32 -3.96 -0.03
C PHE A 511 18.20 -4.06 -1.28
N SER A 512 19.36 -4.70 -1.20
CA SER A 512 20.22 -4.96 -2.34
C SER A 512 19.58 -5.89 -3.37
N THR A 513 18.86 -6.93 -2.92
CA THR A 513 18.10 -7.82 -3.81
C THR A 513 17.02 -7.05 -4.58
N VAL A 514 16.35 -6.09 -3.94
CA VAL A 514 15.38 -5.18 -4.60
C VAL A 514 16.10 -4.19 -5.54
N LEU A 515 17.30 -3.74 -5.19
CA LEU A 515 18.15 -2.84 -5.99
C LEU A 515 19.07 -3.61 -6.96
N PHE A 516 18.49 -4.58 -7.67
CA PHE A 516 19.13 -5.38 -8.74
C PHE A 516 20.41 -6.12 -8.34
N GLY A 517 20.58 -6.43 -7.05
CA GLY A 517 21.71 -7.15 -6.49
C GLY A 517 22.92 -6.30 -6.11
N SER A 518 22.87 -4.96 -6.25
CA SER A 518 24.03 -4.09 -5.97
C SER A 518 24.08 -3.62 -4.52
N THR A 519 25.11 -4.01 -3.76
CA THR A 519 25.27 -3.53 -2.37
C THR A 519 25.73 -2.08 -2.32
N GLY A 520 26.65 -1.69 -3.19
CA GLY A 520 27.17 -0.33 -3.27
C GLY A 520 26.08 0.71 -3.56
N LEU A 521 25.10 0.37 -4.41
CA LEU A 521 23.92 1.19 -4.67
C LEU A 521 23.04 1.32 -3.41
N THR A 522 22.79 0.22 -2.70
CA THR A 522 22.04 0.23 -1.43
C THR A 522 22.68 1.15 -0.39
N LEU A 523 24.00 1.03 -0.15
CA LEU A 523 24.69 1.89 0.81
C LEU A 523 24.72 3.36 0.37
N THR A 524 24.93 3.63 -0.92
CA THR A 524 24.88 5.00 -1.47
C THR A 524 23.51 5.63 -1.26
N LEU A 525 22.43 4.90 -1.57
CA LEU A 525 21.07 5.40 -1.38
C LEU A 525 20.71 5.57 0.09
N LEU A 526 21.03 4.60 0.96
CA LEU A 526 20.74 4.71 2.39
C LEU A 526 21.46 5.89 3.06
N LEU A 527 22.72 6.15 2.72
CA LEU A 527 23.48 7.26 3.29
C LEU A 527 23.09 8.61 2.64
N VAL A 528 23.16 8.75 1.31
CA VAL A 528 22.91 10.04 0.64
C VAL A 528 21.44 10.45 0.72
N ALA A 529 20.49 9.50 0.76
CA ALA A 529 19.08 9.83 0.96
C ALA A 529 18.66 9.91 2.43
N SER A 530 19.55 9.65 3.42
CA SER A 530 19.19 9.68 4.84
C SER A 530 18.60 11.03 5.27
N VAL A 531 19.27 12.14 4.95
CA VAL A 531 18.82 13.52 5.25
C VAL A 531 17.45 13.83 4.64
N PRO A 532 17.20 13.69 3.32
CA PRO A 532 15.89 13.96 2.74
C PRO A 532 14.80 12.98 3.20
N LEU A 533 15.13 11.70 3.42
CA LEU A 533 14.16 10.72 3.95
C LEU A 533 13.79 10.99 5.42
N ALA A 534 14.75 11.41 6.26
CA ALA A 534 14.51 11.83 7.64
C ALA A 534 13.60 13.07 7.71
N GLY A 535 13.88 14.09 6.89
CA GLY A 535 13.01 15.27 6.77
C GLY A 535 11.60 14.93 6.26
N PHE A 536 11.49 14.08 5.24
CA PHE A 536 10.20 13.61 4.74
C PHE A 536 9.43 12.80 5.79
N ALA A 537 10.10 11.88 6.50
CA ALA A 537 9.52 11.12 7.60
C ALA A 537 9.01 12.05 8.73
N ALA A 538 9.78 13.07 9.10
CA ALA A 538 9.35 14.10 10.05
C ALA A 538 8.11 14.89 9.57
N TYR A 539 8.02 15.21 8.28
CA TYR A 539 6.86 15.92 7.72
C TYR A 539 5.57 15.08 7.78
N PHE A 540 5.66 13.77 7.55
CA PHE A 540 4.53 12.84 7.66
C PHE A 540 4.23 12.43 9.11
N ALA A 541 5.24 12.40 9.99
CA ALA A 541 5.07 12.15 11.41
C ALA A 541 4.38 13.30 12.14
N SER A 542 4.72 14.55 11.79
CA SER A 542 4.22 15.77 12.46
C SER A 542 2.80 16.19 12.05
N ARG A 543 2.23 15.65 10.96
CA ARG A 543 0.87 15.98 10.47
C ARG A 543 -0.26 15.90 11.54
N PRO A 544 -0.24 15.02 12.55
CA PRO A 544 -1.22 15.00 13.64
C PRO A 544 -0.82 15.83 14.87
N LEU A 545 0.40 16.37 14.92
CA LEU A 545 0.93 17.13 16.06
C LEU A 545 0.83 18.65 15.84
N VAL A 546 1.00 19.08 14.60
CA VAL A 546 1.01 20.50 14.22
C VAL A 546 0.20 20.69 12.93
N GLU A 547 -0.76 21.61 12.95
CA GLU A 547 -1.66 21.85 11.81
C GLU A 547 -0.97 22.73 10.75
N SER A 548 -0.22 23.75 11.19
CA SER A 548 0.51 24.68 10.32
C SER A 548 1.48 23.97 9.36
N ARG A 549 1.30 24.24 8.06
CA ARG A 549 2.10 23.65 6.98
C ARG A 549 3.56 24.12 7.01
N LEU A 550 3.77 25.40 7.35
CA LEU A 550 5.09 26.04 7.43
C LEU A 550 5.86 25.55 8.65
N LEU A 551 5.22 25.48 9.82
CA LEU A 551 5.87 25.03 11.05
C LEU A 551 6.28 23.55 10.98
N ARG A 552 5.47 22.71 10.32
CA ARG A 552 5.87 21.33 9.97
C ARG A 552 7.05 21.27 9.01
N ALA A 553 7.10 22.15 7.99
CA ALA A 553 8.24 22.21 7.08
C ALA A 553 9.53 22.61 7.81
N TRP A 554 9.49 23.68 8.63
CA TRP A 554 10.61 24.09 9.49
C TRP A 554 11.09 22.96 10.40
N ALA A 555 10.19 22.33 11.16
CA ALA A 555 10.56 21.26 12.08
C ALA A 555 11.17 20.04 11.36
N SER A 556 10.76 19.79 10.11
CA SER A 556 11.29 18.71 9.27
C SER A 556 12.68 19.03 8.71
N VAL A 557 12.93 20.28 8.30
CA VAL A 557 14.25 20.77 7.90
C VAL A 557 15.20 20.76 9.10
N ALA A 558 14.76 21.29 10.24
CA ALA A 558 15.53 21.31 11.49
C ALA A 558 15.87 19.91 12.00
N TYR A 559 14.98 18.92 11.80
CA TYR A 559 15.27 17.53 12.10
C TYR A 559 16.30 16.91 11.13
N ALA A 560 16.14 17.14 9.82
CA ALA A 560 17.05 16.62 8.79
C ALA A 560 18.49 17.13 8.94
N PHE A 561 18.68 18.35 9.45
CA PHE A 561 19.98 18.97 9.72
C PHE A 561 20.40 18.94 11.20
N LEU A 562 19.86 18.03 12.01
CA LEU A 562 20.44 17.77 13.34
C LEU A 562 21.89 17.29 13.21
N PRO A 563 22.82 17.71 14.09
CA PRO A 563 24.25 17.37 13.96
C PRO A 563 24.54 15.86 14.03
N ALA A 564 23.69 15.10 14.70
CA ALA A 564 23.75 13.64 14.72
C ALA A 564 23.34 12.99 13.38
N ALA A 565 22.45 13.61 12.59
CA ALA A 565 22.09 13.10 11.25
C ALA A 565 23.20 13.40 10.23
N THR A 566 23.69 14.64 10.18
CA THR A 566 24.77 15.05 9.27
C THR A 566 26.13 14.45 9.66
N GLY A 567 26.42 14.36 10.96
CA GLY A 567 27.61 13.69 11.49
C GLY A 567 27.62 12.18 11.25
N ALA A 568 26.46 11.52 11.30
CA ALA A 568 26.36 10.10 10.97
C ALA A 568 26.71 9.84 9.50
N LEU A 569 26.17 10.66 8.58
CA LEU A 569 26.50 10.61 7.16
C LEU A 569 28.00 10.86 6.92
N ALA A 570 28.56 11.94 7.46
CA ALA A 570 29.97 12.29 7.29
C ALA A 570 30.96 11.25 7.86
N THR A 571 30.51 10.40 8.78
CA THR A 571 31.32 9.34 9.42
C THR A 571 30.92 7.91 9.04
N GLY A 572 30.02 7.73 8.07
CA GLY A 572 29.63 6.39 7.57
C GLY A 572 28.78 5.56 8.53
N ARG A 573 28.17 6.18 9.54
CA ARG A 573 27.42 5.51 10.61
C ARG A 573 26.01 5.13 10.15
N LEU A 574 25.94 3.96 9.51
CA LEU A 574 24.71 3.43 8.91
C LEU A 574 23.56 3.32 9.91
N GLY A 575 23.82 2.91 11.16
CA GLY A 575 22.77 2.74 12.15
C GLY A 575 22.09 4.06 12.53
N THR A 576 22.87 5.07 12.90
CA THR A 576 22.33 6.40 13.19
C THR A 576 21.64 7.02 11.96
N ALA A 577 22.13 6.77 10.74
CA ALA A 577 21.48 7.21 9.51
C ALA A 577 20.11 6.52 9.27
N VAL A 578 20.02 5.20 9.50
CA VAL A 578 18.76 4.44 9.44
C VAL A 578 17.79 4.88 10.54
N LEU A 579 18.29 5.14 11.74
CA LEU A 579 17.51 5.66 12.87
C LEU A 579 16.92 7.03 12.53
N ALA A 580 17.67 7.95 11.92
CA ALA A 580 17.16 9.24 11.50
C ALA A 580 15.95 9.14 10.54
N ILE A 581 15.90 8.13 9.67
CA ILE A 581 14.77 7.91 8.76
C ILE A 581 13.54 7.40 9.52
N LEU A 582 13.71 6.45 10.45
CA LEU A 582 12.60 5.75 11.09
C LEU A 582 12.08 6.40 12.38
N LEU A 583 12.93 7.13 13.11
CA LEU A 583 12.62 7.67 14.43
C LEU A 583 11.38 8.58 14.45
N PRO A 584 11.09 9.44 13.46
CA PRO A 584 9.84 10.21 13.45
C PRO A 584 8.59 9.33 13.32
N LEU A 585 8.67 8.26 12.52
CA LEU A 585 7.58 7.30 12.35
C LEU A 585 7.39 6.45 13.62
N MET A 586 8.49 6.06 14.28
CA MET A 586 8.48 5.43 15.59
C MET A 586 7.86 6.34 16.66
N ALA A 587 8.24 7.61 16.74
CA ALA A 587 7.67 8.56 17.70
C ALA A 587 6.14 8.69 17.51
N ARG A 588 5.66 8.80 16.27
CA ARG A 588 4.22 8.80 15.95
C ARG A 588 3.53 7.49 16.34
N ALA A 589 4.17 6.34 16.10
CA ALA A 589 3.63 5.04 16.51
C ALA A 589 3.64 4.84 18.04
N ALA A 590 4.62 5.38 18.75
CA ALA A 590 4.71 5.39 20.20
C ALA A 590 3.61 6.24 20.85
N VAL A 591 3.37 7.46 20.36
CA VAL A 591 2.23 8.32 20.78
C VAL A 591 0.88 7.58 20.61
N ALA A 592 0.72 6.85 19.50
CA ALA A 592 -0.47 6.04 19.25
C ALA A 592 -0.56 4.78 20.13
N CYS A 593 0.56 4.10 20.41
CA CYS A 593 0.64 2.91 21.26
C CYS A 593 0.42 3.23 22.75
N ALA A 594 0.96 4.35 23.24
CA ALA A 594 0.78 4.86 24.58
C ALA A 594 -0.62 5.48 24.82
N GLY A 595 -1.42 5.63 23.75
CA GLY A 595 -2.77 6.22 23.82
C GLY A 595 -2.78 7.71 24.14
N LEU A 596 -1.70 8.44 23.87
CA LEU A 596 -1.60 9.89 24.16
C LEU A 596 -2.46 10.74 23.19
N GLN A 597 -2.85 10.17 22.05
CA GLN A 597 -3.79 10.74 21.08
C GLN A 597 -5.27 10.59 21.49
N LEU A 598 -5.59 9.89 22.60
CA LEU A 598 -6.95 9.68 23.08
C LEU A 598 -7.27 10.69 24.19
N GLY A 599 -8.28 11.53 23.97
CA GLY A 599 -8.79 12.43 25.02
C GLY A 599 -9.38 11.67 26.20
N ALA A 600 -9.44 12.31 27.38
CA ALA A 600 -9.95 11.70 28.62
C ALA A 600 -11.31 11.02 28.41
N ALA A 601 -12.32 11.77 27.99
CA ALA A 601 -13.67 11.26 27.72
C ALA A 601 -13.77 10.17 26.62
N ALA A 602 -12.70 9.88 25.86
CA ALA A 602 -12.63 8.69 25.01
C ALA A 602 -12.12 7.46 25.79
N LEU A 603 -11.07 7.63 26.58
CA LEU A 603 -10.53 6.61 27.48
C LEU A 603 -11.56 6.19 28.55
N ASP A 604 -12.30 7.16 29.07
CA ASP A 604 -13.30 6.96 30.12
C ASP A 604 -14.54 6.22 29.55
N ARG A 605 -14.86 6.41 28.26
CA ARG A 605 -15.78 5.56 27.45
C ARG A 605 -15.13 4.26 26.95
N GLY A 606 -14.05 3.81 27.59
CA GLY A 606 -13.42 2.50 27.33
C GLY A 606 -12.59 2.38 26.05
N ALA A 607 -12.30 3.48 25.32
CA ALA A 607 -11.51 3.42 24.09
C ALA A 607 -10.05 2.97 24.36
N LYS A 608 -9.56 2.02 23.55
CA LYS A 608 -8.27 1.35 23.75
C LYS A 608 -7.28 1.65 22.61
N PRO A 609 -5.97 1.84 22.89
CA PRO A 609 -4.96 2.00 21.84
C PRO A 609 -4.94 0.82 20.86
N GLY A 610 -5.00 1.10 19.56
CA GLY A 610 -5.09 0.05 18.53
C GLY A 610 -3.80 -0.77 18.40
N TRP A 611 -3.90 -2.09 18.51
CA TRP A 611 -2.78 -3.05 18.39
C TRP A 611 -1.89 -2.84 17.16
N ARG A 612 -2.43 -2.34 16.05
CA ARG A 612 -1.66 -2.03 14.83
C ARG A 612 -0.53 -1.03 15.09
N ALA A 613 -0.74 -0.03 15.96
CA ALA A 613 0.31 0.92 16.33
C ALA A 613 1.43 0.25 17.13
N THR A 614 1.07 -0.66 18.03
CA THR A 614 2.02 -1.49 18.79
C THR A 614 2.86 -2.37 17.86
N TRP A 615 2.24 -3.09 16.93
CA TRP A 615 2.96 -3.96 15.99
C TRP A 615 3.81 -3.20 14.97
N ALA A 616 3.34 -2.04 14.50
CA ALA A 616 4.15 -1.16 13.66
C ALA A 616 5.36 -0.60 14.42
N LEU A 617 5.19 -0.19 15.68
CA LEU A 617 6.30 0.23 16.54
C LEU A 617 7.26 -0.92 16.84
N ALA A 618 6.76 -2.12 17.12
CA ALA A 618 7.57 -3.31 17.37
C ALA A 618 8.40 -3.70 16.13
N LEU A 619 7.81 -3.63 14.93
CA LEU A 619 8.52 -3.86 13.68
C LEU A 619 9.63 -2.83 13.46
N MET A 620 9.33 -1.54 13.60
CA MET A 620 10.33 -0.48 13.44
C MET A 620 11.42 -0.54 14.51
N LEU A 621 11.07 -0.80 15.78
CA LEU A 621 12.02 -0.97 16.87
C LEU A 621 12.91 -2.20 16.65
N THR A 622 12.36 -3.30 16.15
CA THR A 622 13.16 -4.49 15.79
C THR A 622 14.16 -4.13 14.68
N PHE A 623 13.69 -3.44 13.64
CA PHE A 623 14.54 -2.97 12.54
C PHE A 623 15.64 -2.01 13.03
N THR A 624 15.35 -1.03 13.89
CA THR A 624 16.39 -0.14 14.43
C THR A 624 17.30 -0.84 15.44
N THR A 625 16.81 -1.81 16.22
CA THR A 625 17.65 -2.58 17.15
C THR A 625 18.73 -3.37 16.41
N ALA A 626 18.43 -3.87 15.20
CA ALA A 626 19.38 -4.61 14.36
C ALA A 626 20.58 -3.76 13.88
N PHE A 627 20.45 -2.43 13.79
CA PHE A 627 21.54 -1.51 13.42
C PHE A 627 22.04 -0.64 14.60
N THR A 628 21.20 -0.38 15.59
CA THR A 628 21.40 0.62 16.65
C THR A 628 20.73 0.10 17.93
N PRO A 629 21.38 -0.85 18.63
CA PRO A 629 20.78 -1.61 19.73
C PRO A 629 20.26 -0.74 20.89
N ILE A 630 20.88 0.42 21.16
CA ILE A 630 20.45 1.36 22.21
C ILE A 630 19.01 1.87 22.05
N THR A 631 18.42 1.74 20.87
CA THR A 631 16.99 2.02 20.67
C THR A 631 16.09 1.11 21.53
N TRP A 632 16.50 -0.12 21.84
CA TRP A 632 15.77 -1.05 22.71
C TRP A 632 15.72 -0.62 24.19
N PRO A 633 16.83 -0.35 24.90
CA PRO A 633 16.77 0.13 26.29
C PRO A 633 16.13 1.53 26.41
N ILE A 634 16.26 2.40 25.40
CA ILE A 634 15.50 3.67 25.34
C ILE A 634 13.99 3.37 25.30
N ALA A 635 13.53 2.48 24.42
CA ALA A 635 12.13 2.09 24.33
C ALA A 635 11.61 1.42 25.62
N LEU A 636 12.44 0.61 26.29
CA LEU A 636 12.13 -0.02 27.58
C LEU A 636 11.89 1.02 28.68
N VAL A 637 12.78 2.02 28.83
CA VAL A 637 12.62 3.10 29.80
C VAL A 637 11.38 3.95 29.51
N LEU A 638 11.10 4.26 28.24
CA LEU A 638 9.91 5.03 27.86
C LEU A 638 8.60 4.24 28.06
N ALA A 639 8.60 2.93 27.84
CA ALA A 639 7.47 2.06 28.16
C ALA A 639 7.23 2.03 29.68
N ALA A 640 8.28 1.84 30.49
CA ALA A 640 8.19 1.85 31.95
C ALA A 640 7.69 3.21 32.50
N ALA A 641 8.22 4.33 31.98
CA ALA A 641 7.74 5.67 32.32
C ALA A 641 6.26 5.88 31.96
N THR A 642 5.80 5.31 30.83
CA THR A 642 4.38 5.35 30.43
C THR A 642 3.49 4.55 31.39
N VAL A 643 3.94 3.38 31.86
CA VAL A 643 3.23 2.61 32.90
C VAL A 643 3.17 3.39 34.22
N ALA A 644 4.30 3.91 34.68
CA ALA A 644 4.39 4.69 35.92
C ALA A 644 3.47 5.93 35.90
N TRP A 645 3.43 6.65 34.78
CA TRP A 645 2.52 7.79 34.59
C TRP A 645 1.04 7.37 34.60
N ARG A 646 0.68 6.22 34.01
CA ARG A 646 -0.69 5.68 34.07
C ARG A 646 -1.10 5.24 35.49
N MET A 647 -0.16 4.72 36.28
CA MET A 647 -0.37 4.40 37.70
C MET A 647 -0.55 5.67 38.54
N ALA A 648 0.35 6.64 38.40
CA ALA A 648 0.29 7.93 39.11
C ALA A 648 -0.95 8.77 38.77
N THR A 649 -1.61 8.52 37.63
CA THR A 649 -2.87 9.17 37.22
C THR A 649 -4.11 8.32 37.53
N GLY A 650 -4.01 7.28 38.37
CA GLY A 650 -5.15 6.50 38.87
C GLY A 650 -5.84 5.57 37.86
N ARG A 651 -5.35 5.50 36.61
CA ARG A 651 -6.03 4.83 35.48
C ARG A 651 -5.77 3.33 35.40
N GLY A 652 -5.90 2.64 36.54
CA GLY A 652 -5.56 1.22 36.71
C GLY A 652 -6.26 0.25 35.75
N ALA A 653 -7.53 0.51 35.38
CA ALA A 653 -8.30 -0.34 34.47
C ALA A 653 -7.68 -0.49 33.06
N LEU A 654 -6.81 0.42 32.64
CA LEU A 654 -6.10 0.37 31.36
C LEU A 654 -4.72 -0.31 31.45
N LEU A 655 -4.25 -0.68 32.65
CA LEU A 655 -2.88 -1.09 32.91
C LEU A 655 -2.53 -2.42 32.24
N VAL A 656 -3.32 -3.48 32.45
CA VAL A 656 -3.09 -4.81 31.83
C VAL A 656 -3.10 -4.74 30.28
N PRO A 657 -4.04 -4.04 29.62
CA PRO A 657 -3.96 -3.78 28.18
C PRO A 657 -2.66 -3.10 27.71
N HIS A 658 -2.09 -2.18 28.50
CA HIS A 658 -0.82 -1.54 28.16
C HIS A 658 0.38 -2.47 28.42
N LEU A 659 0.39 -3.23 29.52
CA LEU A 659 1.43 -4.24 29.77
C LEU A 659 1.53 -5.27 28.65
N LEU A 660 0.41 -5.80 28.14
CA LEU A 660 0.40 -6.73 27.01
C LEU A 660 0.98 -6.11 25.73
N ARG A 661 0.74 -4.81 25.50
CA ARG A 661 1.30 -4.06 24.36
C ARG A 661 2.79 -3.81 24.52
N PHE A 662 3.24 -3.46 25.73
CA PHE A 662 4.67 -3.25 26.01
C PHE A 662 5.45 -4.57 26.04
N ALA A 663 4.86 -5.68 26.49
CA ALA A 663 5.42 -7.02 26.33
C ALA A 663 5.65 -7.34 24.85
N ALA A 664 4.63 -7.18 23.99
CA ALA A 664 4.80 -7.37 22.55
C ALA A 664 5.88 -6.45 21.94
N LEU A 665 5.93 -5.18 22.34
CA LEU A 665 6.92 -4.21 21.89
C LEU A 665 8.37 -4.59 22.25
N ILE A 666 8.59 -5.05 23.49
CA ILE A 666 9.94 -5.30 24.04
C ILE A 666 10.44 -6.71 23.72
N ILE A 667 9.54 -7.71 23.65
CA ILE A 667 9.88 -9.11 23.36
C ILE A 667 10.16 -9.32 21.86
N THR A 668 9.42 -8.66 20.96
CA THR A 668 9.57 -8.90 19.50
C THR A 668 11.00 -8.65 18.98
N PRO A 669 11.70 -7.55 19.33
CA PRO A 669 13.09 -7.35 18.94
C PRO A 669 14.03 -8.46 19.44
N ILE A 670 13.82 -8.94 20.68
CA ILE A 670 14.66 -10.00 21.25
C ILE A 670 14.42 -11.32 20.54
N VAL A 671 13.17 -11.73 20.34
CA VAL A 671 12.84 -13.02 19.71
C VAL A 671 13.22 -13.03 18.23
N LEU A 672 12.92 -11.97 17.48
CA LEU A 672 13.15 -11.96 16.03
C LEU A 672 14.65 -11.87 15.67
N LEU A 673 15.44 -11.18 16.49
CA LEU A 673 16.89 -11.00 16.29
C LEU A 673 17.74 -12.01 17.07
N ALA A 674 17.13 -12.98 17.77
CA ALA A 674 17.88 -14.10 18.35
C ALA A 674 18.48 -14.99 17.23
N PRO A 675 19.61 -15.69 17.45
CA PRO A 675 20.42 -15.72 18.68
C PRO A 675 21.25 -14.46 18.94
N TRP A 676 21.48 -13.58 17.95
CA TRP A 676 22.32 -12.37 18.11
C TRP A 676 21.85 -11.43 19.23
N SER A 677 20.54 -11.24 19.40
CA SER A 677 19.98 -10.46 20.52
C SER A 677 20.38 -10.99 21.91
N LEU A 678 20.61 -12.31 22.03
CA LEU A 678 21.04 -12.95 23.28
C LEU A 678 22.52 -12.68 23.57
N THR A 679 23.34 -12.42 22.54
CA THR A 679 24.74 -12.00 22.72
C THR A 679 24.83 -10.54 23.21
N LEU A 680 23.81 -9.72 22.93
CA LEU A 680 23.65 -8.39 23.52
C LEU A 680 23.18 -8.45 24.98
N LEU A 681 22.21 -9.31 25.30
CA LEU A 681 21.71 -9.47 26.68
C LEU A 681 22.78 -10.02 27.64
N SER A 682 23.63 -10.92 27.16
CA SER A 682 24.78 -11.44 27.94
C SER A 682 25.95 -10.46 28.05
N HIS A 683 26.07 -9.49 27.12
CA HIS A 683 27.16 -8.50 27.09
C HIS A 683 26.58 -7.08 26.92
N PRO A 684 25.88 -6.53 27.92
CA PRO A 684 25.06 -5.32 27.78
C PRO A 684 25.84 -4.06 27.36
N GLY A 685 27.17 -4.03 27.53
CA GLY A 685 28.01 -2.96 26.97
C GLY A 685 27.90 -2.86 25.44
N ARG A 686 27.69 -3.98 24.73
CA ARG A 686 27.46 -3.99 23.28
C ARG A 686 26.17 -3.28 22.85
N LEU A 687 25.23 -3.03 23.77
CA LEU A 687 24.02 -2.24 23.46
C LEU A 687 24.35 -0.78 23.08
N LEU A 688 25.53 -0.27 23.46
CA LEU A 688 25.99 1.09 23.16
C LEU A 688 26.71 1.18 21.79
N HIS A 689 26.86 0.09 21.05
CA HIS A 689 27.56 0.09 19.75
C HIS A 689 26.55 -0.07 18.61
N GLU A 690 26.58 0.84 17.64
CA GLU A 690 25.84 0.72 16.37
C GLU A 690 26.61 -0.13 15.34
N ALA A 691 25.93 -0.49 14.25
CA ALA A 691 26.51 -1.23 13.12
C ALA A 691 27.70 -0.48 12.47
N GLY A 692 28.80 -1.22 12.28
CA GLY A 692 30.07 -0.73 11.77
C GLY A 692 31.22 -0.82 12.79
N LEU A 693 32.34 -0.17 12.47
CA LEU A 693 33.50 -0.09 13.35
C LEU A 693 33.29 0.91 14.50
N PRO A 694 33.77 0.61 15.72
CA PRO A 694 33.84 1.57 16.82
C PRO A 694 34.91 2.64 16.54
N TYR A 695 34.56 3.63 15.72
CA TYR A 695 35.47 4.71 15.31
C TYR A 695 35.73 5.69 16.47
N GLY A 696 36.87 5.50 17.15
CA GLY A 696 37.34 6.32 18.28
C GLY A 696 38.06 7.63 17.89
N GLY A 697 38.06 8.03 16.61
CA GLY A 697 38.71 9.26 16.14
C GLY A 697 37.92 10.55 16.41
N ALA A 698 36.94 10.53 17.32
CA ALA A 698 36.13 11.66 17.72
C ALA A 698 36.56 12.15 19.11
N LYS A 699 36.63 13.47 19.32
CA LYS A 699 36.65 14.01 20.69
C LYS A 699 35.27 13.76 21.31
N ASP A 700 35.26 13.32 22.56
CA ASP A 700 34.05 13.26 23.38
C ASP A 700 33.35 14.62 23.42
N ALA A 701 32.02 14.59 23.48
CA ALA A 701 31.22 15.80 23.60
C ALA A 701 31.38 16.39 25.01
N SER A 702 31.50 17.72 25.12
CA SER A 702 31.38 18.36 26.43
C SER A 702 29.92 18.27 26.93
N GLY A 703 29.71 18.47 28.23
CA GLY A 703 28.35 18.55 28.77
C GLY A 703 27.50 19.66 28.12
N LEU A 704 28.14 20.74 27.66
CA LEU A 704 27.49 21.83 26.91
C LEU A 704 27.15 21.41 25.48
N ASP A 705 28.03 20.66 24.81
CA ASP A 705 27.75 20.09 23.47
C ASP A 705 26.52 19.17 23.51
N LEU A 706 26.46 18.23 24.47
CA LEU A 706 25.32 17.32 24.60
C LEU A 706 24.01 18.06 24.87
N LEU A 707 24.03 19.10 25.73
CA LEU A 707 22.88 19.97 25.97
C LEU A 707 22.46 20.78 24.73
N LEU A 708 23.40 21.11 23.84
CA LEU A 708 23.16 21.83 22.58
C LEU A 708 23.16 20.88 21.36
N LEU A 709 22.69 19.65 21.54
CA LEU A 709 22.39 18.68 20.47
C LEU A 709 23.59 18.27 19.59
N SER A 710 24.80 18.42 20.13
CA SER A 710 26.09 18.12 19.50
C SER A 710 26.66 16.81 20.09
N PRO A 711 26.66 15.67 19.36
CA PRO A 711 27.17 14.38 19.86
C PRO A 711 28.70 14.27 19.82
N GLY A 712 29.42 15.34 19.45
CA GLY A 712 30.86 15.31 19.21
C GLY A 712 31.25 14.63 17.89
N GLY A 713 32.53 14.68 17.56
CA GLY A 713 33.09 14.10 16.32
C GLY A 713 33.02 15.00 15.06
N PRO A 714 33.57 14.52 13.92
CA PRO A 714 33.72 15.32 12.69
C PRO A 714 32.39 15.83 12.13
N LYS A 715 32.34 17.12 11.79
CA LYS A 715 31.18 17.86 11.24
C LYS A 715 29.87 17.83 12.06
N ALA A 716 29.86 17.21 13.24
CA ALA A 716 28.71 17.15 14.15
C ALA A 716 28.60 18.36 15.11
N SER A 717 29.19 19.51 14.76
CA SER A 717 29.30 20.69 15.63
C SER A 717 27.99 21.50 15.69
N GLY A 718 27.06 21.10 16.55
CA GLY A 718 25.81 21.83 16.81
C GLY A 718 26.01 23.15 17.56
N GLY A 719 26.75 23.08 18.66
CA GLY A 719 27.25 24.23 19.44
C GLY A 719 26.20 25.30 19.77
N VAL A 720 26.67 26.54 19.90
CA VAL A 720 25.83 27.70 20.28
C VAL A 720 24.70 27.97 19.26
N LEU A 721 24.84 27.54 18.00
CA LEU A 721 23.81 27.74 16.98
C LEU A 721 22.47 27.12 17.39
N LEU A 722 22.47 25.94 18.01
CA LEU A 722 21.24 25.24 18.41
C LEU A 722 20.62 25.74 19.72
N VAL A 723 21.20 26.74 20.39
CA VAL A 723 20.65 27.29 21.63
C VAL A 723 19.22 27.84 21.45
N GLY A 724 18.91 28.40 20.27
CA GLY A 724 17.56 28.89 19.94
C GLY A 724 16.50 27.79 19.96
N LEU A 725 16.84 26.58 19.53
CA LEU A 725 15.93 25.42 19.55
C LEU A 725 15.69 24.93 20.98
N VAL A 726 16.73 24.87 21.82
CA VAL A 726 16.60 24.51 23.24
C VAL A 726 15.76 25.56 23.98
N LEU A 727 15.99 26.85 23.74
CA LEU A 727 15.18 27.94 24.30
C LEU A 727 13.73 27.91 23.83
N ALA A 728 13.45 27.55 22.56
CA ALA A 728 12.08 27.37 22.06
C ALA A 728 11.36 26.19 22.74
N ALA A 729 12.05 25.07 22.97
CA ALA A 729 11.50 23.92 23.69
C ALA A 729 11.28 24.20 25.18
N LEU A 730 12.13 25.05 25.80
CA LEU A 730 11.94 25.53 27.18
C LEU A 730 10.76 26.51 27.26
N ALA A 731 10.64 27.45 26.32
CA ALA A 731 9.50 28.37 26.25
C ALA A 731 8.16 27.62 26.07
N ALA A 732 8.16 26.45 25.42
CA ALA A 732 6.97 25.60 25.33
C ALA A 732 6.45 25.09 26.69
N LEU A 733 7.30 24.98 27.72
CA LEU A 733 6.86 24.60 29.08
C LEU A 733 5.94 25.65 29.74
N LEU A 734 5.95 26.89 29.24
CA LEU A 734 5.07 27.98 29.68
C LEU A 734 3.67 27.92 29.04
N ARG A 735 3.35 26.85 28.28
CA ARG A 735 2.08 26.69 27.56
C ARG A 735 1.15 25.75 28.32
N ASP A 736 0.04 26.28 28.84
CA ASP A 736 -0.99 25.49 29.52
C ASP A 736 -1.80 24.58 28.58
N THR A 737 -2.03 25.01 27.34
CA THR A 737 -2.72 24.19 26.33
C THR A 737 -1.77 23.16 25.68
N ARG A 738 -2.28 21.95 25.38
CA ARG A 738 -1.49 20.80 24.88
C ARG A 738 -0.35 20.34 25.82
N ARG A 739 -0.36 20.75 27.11
CA ARG A 739 0.68 20.47 28.12
C ARG A 739 1.08 18.98 28.25
N THR A 740 0.16 18.04 28.06
CA THR A 740 0.44 16.59 28.05
C THR A 740 1.35 16.13 26.91
N ALA A 741 1.25 16.74 25.73
CA ALA A 741 2.15 16.45 24.61
C ALA A 741 3.55 17.03 24.88
N ILE A 742 3.62 18.19 25.52
CA ILE A 742 4.86 18.90 25.85
C ILE A 742 5.61 18.18 26.98
N THR A 743 4.93 17.71 28.03
CA THR A 743 5.56 16.90 29.09
C THR A 743 5.97 15.52 28.60
N ALA A 744 5.20 14.88 27.71
CA ALA A 744 5.62 13.63 27.07
C ALA A 744 6.86 13.83 26.19
N ALA A 745 6.93 14.91 25.41
CA ALA A 745 8.12 15.27 24.65
C ALA A 745 9.33 15.52 25.56
N TRP A 746 9.16 16.27 26.65
CA TRP A 746 10.24 16.51 27.61
C TRP A 746 10.70 15.24 28.37
N ALA A 747 9.83 14.27 28.62
CA ALA A 747 10.21 12.97 29.17
C ALA A 747 11.05 12.15 28.18
N VAL A 748 10.71 12.18 26.89
CA VAL A 748 11.55 11.57 25.83
C VAL A 748 12.88 12.30 25.69
N ALA A 749 12.87 13.64 25.77
CA ALA A 749 14.07 14.47 25.70
C ALA A 749 15.04 14.15 26.85
N ALA A 750 14.55 14.09 28.09
CA ALA A 750 15.35 13.73 29.27
C ALA A 750 15.90 12.29 29.17
N THR A 751 15.12 11.35 28.64
CA THR A 751 15.58 9.97 28.40
C THR A 751 16.69 9.92 27.34
N GLY A 752 16.53 10.63 26.22
CA GLY A 752 17.55 10.74 25.18
C GLY A 752 18.84 11.38 25.70
N LEU A 753 18.75 12.47 26.45
CA LEU A 753 19.91 13.12 27.05
C LEU A 753 20.62 12.22 28.09
N LEU A 754 19.87 11.47 28.90
CA LEU A 754 20.44 10.50 29.83
C LEU A 754 21.25 9.41 29.11
N PHE A 755 20.71 8.81 28.05
CA PHE A 755 21.43 7.81 27.27
C PHE A 755 22.62 8.41 26.51
N ALA A 756 22.55 9.65 26.02
CA ALA A 756 23.67 10.35 25.40
C ALA A 756 24.85 10.55 26.37
N VAL A 757 24.56 10.88 27.64
CA VAL A 757 25.56 10.96 28.72
C VAL A 757 26.13 9.58 29.10
N ILE A 758 25.35 8.50 28.93
CA ILE A 758 25.82 7.11 29.16
C ILE A 758 26.71 6.60 28.01
N GLU A 759 26.43 7.01 26.77
CA GLU A 759 27.23 6.71 25.57
C GLU A 759 28.57 7.44 25.55
N ASN A 760 28.59 8.75 25.88
CA ASN A 760 29.79 9.60 25.82
C ASN A 760 31.00 8.98 26.56
N GLY A 761 32.19 8.98 25.95
CA GLY A 761 33.38 8.31 26.48
C GLY A 761 33.42 6.78 26.34
N LYS A 762 32.39 6.15 25.75
CA LYS A 762 32.33 4.68 25.49
C LYS A 762 31.92 4.35 24.06
N ALA A 763 31.06 5.20 23.50
CA ALA A 763 30.50 5.14 22.16
C ALA A 763 30.20 6.58 21.69
N TRP A 764 29.71 6.71 20.46
CA TRP A 764 29.33 8.02 19.92
C TRP A 764 27.86 8.32 20.21
N ALA A 765 27.58 9.44 20.89
CA ALA A 765 26.24 9.78 21.40
C ALA A 765 25.19 10.18 20.33
N GLY A 766 25.44 9.89 19.05
CA GLY A 766 24.55 10.24 17.94
C GLY A 766 23.14 9.63 18.03
N PRO A 767 22.98 8.32 18.31
CA PRO A 767 21.67 7.69 18.46
C PRO A 767 20.79 8.35 19.52
N ALA A 768 21.32 8.59 20.72
CA ALA A 768 20.55 9.16 21.81
C ALA A 768 20.31 10.67 21.65
N THR A 769 21.26 11.42 21.06
CA THR A 769 21.05 12.83 20.70
C THR A 769 20.03 13.04 19.58
N LEU A 770 19.84 12.09 18.64
CA LEU A 770 18.71 12.12 17.71
C LEU A 770 17.35 12.01 18.43
N VAL A 771 17.25 11.15 19.44
CA VAL A 771 16.03 10.99 20.27
C VAL A 771 15.75 12.27 21.06
N TYR A 772 16.79 12.84 21.68
CA TYR A 772 16.74 14.13 22.36
C TYR A 772 16.30 15.27 21.41
N GLY A 773 16.91 15.37 20.24
CA GLY A 773 16.65 16.43 19.25
C GLY A 773 15.25 16.37 18.63
N LEU A 774 14.77 15.18 18.26
CA LEU A 774 13.38 15.04 17.78
C LEU A 774 12.38 15.45 18.86
N ALA A 775 12.65 15.10 20.13
CA ALA A 775 11.79 15.42 21.24
C ALA A 775 11.75 16.92 21.55
N LEU A 776 12.90 17.62 21.53
CA LEU A 776 12.94 19.08 21.65
C LEU A 776 12.26 19.76 20.44
N LEU A 777 12.44 19.26 19.22
CA LEU A 777 11.75 19.78 18.03
C LEU A 777 10.23 19.60 18.12
N ALA A 778 9.76 18.47 18.64
CA ALA A 778 8.33 18.25 18.90
C ALA A 778 7.79 19.23 19.96
N ALA A 779 8.54 19.43 21.07
CA ALA A 779 8.17 20.40 22.11
C ALA A 779 8.13 21.84 21.57
N ALA A 780 9.16 22.26 20.83
CA ALA A 780 9.24 23.60 20.22
C ALA A 780 8.15 23.84 19.18
N ALA A 781 7.87 22.86 18.30
CA ALA A 781 6.84 22.99 17.27
C ALA A 781 5.42 23.01 17.86
N VAL A 782 5.12 22.18 18.87
CA VAL A 782 3.85 22.24 19.61
C VAL A 782 3.78 23.52 20.47
N GLY A 783 4.89 24.05 20.95
CA GLY A 783 4.95 25.34 21.64
C GLY A 783 4.63 26.53 20.73
N ALA A 784 5.21 26.57 19.54
CA ALA A 784 5.10 27.68 18.58
C ALA A 784 3.76 27.72 17.81
N GLU A 785 2.99 26.64 17.80
CA GLU A 785 1.68 26.59 17.13
C GLU A 785 0.68 27.60 17.74
N GLY A 786 0.15 28.51 16.93
CA GLY A 786 -0.71 29.62 17.37
C GLY A 786 0.04 30.71 18.17
N ALA A 787 1.37 30.78 18.11
CA ALA A 787 2.14 31.77 18.86
C ALA A 787 1.79 33.22 18.45
N ASN A 788 1.60 33.49 17.15
CA ASN A 788 1.25 34.82 16.64
C ASN A 788 -0.05 35.34 17.26
N GLU A 789 -1.09 34.52 17.34
CA GLU A 789 -2.38 34.86 17.96
C GLU A 789 -2.21 35.23 19.44
N ARG A 790 -1.48 34.40 20.21
CA ARG A 790 -1.20 34.66 21.64
C ARG A 790 -0.34 35.90 21.88
N ILE A 791 0.60 36.17 20.97
CA ILE A 791 1.48 37.34 21.02
C ILE A 791 0.71 38.62 20.66
N ALA A 792 -0.20 38.56 19.70
CA ALA A 792 -1.07 39.68 19.31
C ALA A 792 -2.15 39.98 20.37
N ALA A 793 -2.66 38.94 21.06
CA ALA A 793 -3.57 39.07 22.20
C ALA A 793 -2.86 39.56 23.49
N SER A 794 -1.54 39.79 23.47
CA SER A 794 -0.76 40.29 24.59
C SER A 794 -0.31 41.73 24.37
N GLY A 795 -0.51 42.60 25.35
CA GLY A 795 0.01 43.98 25.33
C GLY A 795 1.52 44.04 25.13
N PHE A 796 2.01 45.12 24.49
CA PHE A 796 3.41 45.20 24.08
C PHE A 796 4.39 45.21 25.28
N GLY A 797 5.43 44.38 25.23
CA GLY A 797 6.37 44.25 26.36
C GLY A 797 7.48 43.21 26.15
N TRP A 798 8.39 43.13 27.13
CA TRP A 798 9.69 42.43 27.01
C TRP A 798 9.64 40.97 26.52
N ARG A 799 8.52 40.26 26.74
CA ARG A 799 8.31 38.89 26.26
C ARG A 799 8.38 38.78 24.73
N GLN A 800 7.98 39.82 24.01
CA GLN A 800 7.89 39.81 22.54
C GLN A 800 9.26 39.88 21.84
N PRO A 801 10.18 40.83 22.15
CA PRO A 801 11.52 40.79 21.56
C PRO A 801 12.30 39.53 21.98
N VAL A 802 12.09 39.01 23.19
CA VAL A 802 12.69 37.73 23.62
C VAL A 802 12.14 36.56 22.80
N ALA A 803 10.81 36.46 22.61
CA ALA A 803 10.21 35.43 21.76
C ALA A 803 10.65 35.55 20.28
N GLY A 804 10.77 36.78 19.76
CA GLY A 804 11.28 37.05 18.42
C GLY A 804 12.74 36.63 18.23
N LEU A 805 13.60 36.90 19.22
CA LEU A 805 15.01 36.48 19.20
C LEU A 805 15.15 34.95 19.27
N ILE A 806 14.37 34.29 20.14
CA ILE A 806 14.33 32.82 20.22
C ILE A 806 13.84 32.22 18.89
N ALA A 807 12.77 32.76 18.29
CA ALA A 807 12.25 32.30 17.00
C ALA A 807 13.25 32.54 15.86
N PHE A 808 13.93 33.68 15.82
CA PHE A 808 14.98 33.98 14.85
C PHE A 808 16.15 32.99 14.97
N ALA A 809 16.66 32.75 16.18
CA ALA A 809 17.74 31.78 16.41
C ALA A 809 17.33 30.34 16.02
N ALA A 810 16.12 29.92 16.37
CA ALA A 810 15.56 28.62 16.00
C ALA A 810 15.30 28.46 14.49
N ALA A 811 15.02 29.55 13.77
CA ALA A 811 14.87 29.56 12.31
C ALA A 811 16.22 29.62 11.57
N ALA A 812 17.19 30.39 12.08
CA ALA A 812 18.50 30.58 11.47
C ALA A 812 19.38 29.32 11.53
N ALA A 813 19.39 28.59 12.67
CA ALA A 813 20.32 27.49 12.86
C ALA A 813 20.20 26.35 11.82
N PRO A 814 18.99 25.85 11.46
CA PRO A 814 18.84 24.86 10.38
C PRO A 814 19.29 25.36 9.00
N LEU A 815 19.07 26.65 8.71
CA LEU A 815 19.43 27.26 7.43
C LEU A 815 20.96 27.43 7.32
N LEU A 816 21.61 27.84 8.40
CA LEU A 816 23.07 27.91 8.51
C LEU A 816 23.71 26.52 8.44
N ALA A 817 23.12 25.50 9.08
CA ALA A 817 23.57 24.12 8.99
C ALA A 817 23.47 23.58 7.54
N ALA A 818 22.34 23.81 6.86
CA ALA A 818 22.17 23.42 5.46
C ALA A 818 23.17 24.12 4.53
N PHE A 819 23.33 25.44 4.66
CA PHE A 819 24.25 26.24 3.84
C PHE A 819 25.71 25.82 4.05
N THR A 820 26.15 25.69 5.30
CA THR A 820 27.53 25.29 5.63
C THR A 820 27.83 23.86 5.17
N TRP A 821 26.86 22.94 5.21
CA TRP A 821 27.02 21.57 4.71
C TRP A 821 27.08 21.50 3.18
N VAL A 822 26.30 22.31 2.45
CA VAL A 822 26.45 22.42 0.98
C VAL A 822 27.81 23.00 0.61
N ALA A 823 28.26 24.06 1.28
CA ALA A 823 29.56 24.68 1.02
C ALA A 823 30.72 23.71 1.25
N HIS A 824 30.86 23.20 2.48
CA HIS A 824 31.96 22.31 2.89
C HIS A 824 31.77 20.84 2.48
N GLY A 825 30.70 20.51 1.74
CA GLY A 825 30.40 19.16 1.29
C GLY A 825 30.24 18.12 2.40
N ALA A 826 30.22 16.85 2.02
CA ALA A 826 30.22 15.71 2.94
C ALA A 826 31.59 15.43 3.59
N ASP A 827 32.67 16.07 3.11
CA ASP A 827 34.09 15.83 3.43
C ASP A 827 34.33 15.42 4.89
N GLY A 828 34.72 14.16 5.10
CA GLY A 828 34.85 13.53 6.41
C GLY A 828 35.68 12.25 6.28
N PRO A 829 35.74 11.38 7.32
CA PRO A 829 36.46 10.12 7.21
C PRO A 829 35.79 9.09 6.27
N LEU A 830 34.52 9.28 5.91
CA LEU A 830 33.84 8.53 4.83
C LEU A 830 34.21 9.11 3.45
N ASP A 831 34.64 8.24 2.53
CA ASP A 831 34.94 8.63 1.14
C ASP A 831 34.71 7.46 0.15
N ARG A 832 34.78 7.74 -1.15
CA ARG A 832 34.82 6.75 -2.24
C ARG A 832 36.25 6.25 -2.46
N ARG A 833 36.49 4.96 -2.21
CA ARG A 833 37.81 4.32 -2.35
C ARG A 833 37.72 2.93 -2.95
N ASP A 834 38.87 2.38 -3.34
CA ASP A 834 39.00 0.96 -3.68
C ASP A 834 38.55 0.08 -2.48
N PRO A 835 37.66 -0.92 -2.67
CA PRO A 835 37.30 -1.87 -1.62
C PRO A 835 38.46 -2.79 -1.18
N GLN A 836 39.61 -2.78 -1.86
CA GLN A 836 40.83 -3.50 -1.45
C GLN A 836 41.59 -2.73 -0.36
N GLN A 837 41.85 -3.41 0.76
CA GLN A 837 42.60 -2.92 1.93
C GLN A 837 44.01 -3.51 2.00
N VAL A 838 44.27 -4.59 1.24
CA VAL A 838 45.58 -5.19 1.00
C VAL A 838 45.96 -4.99 -0.47
N PRO A 839 47.24 -4.99 -0.85
CA PRO A 839 47.66 -4.88 -2.25
C PRO A 839 47.04 -5.97 -3.13
N ALA A 840 46.71 -5.65 -4.39
CA ALA A 840 45.95 -6.54 -5.28
C ALA A 840 46.56 -7.95 -5.44
N PHE A 841 47.88 -8.07 -5.51
CA PHE A 841 48.54 -9.38 -5.58
C PHE A 841 48.41 -10.21 -4.29
N VAL A 842 48.31 -9.56 -3.13
CA VAL A 842 48.06 -10.21 -1.83
C VAL A 842 46.60 -10.68 -1.76
N ALA A 843 45.66 -9.87 -2.28
CA ALA A 843 44.27 -10.26 -2.41
C ALA A 843 44.13 -11.51 -3.30
N GLU A 844 44.84 -11.56 -4.42
CA GLU A 844 44.78 -12.69 -5.37
C GLU A 844 45.56 -13.94 -4.90
N GLU A 845 46.72 -13.80 -4.23
CA GLU A 845 47.40 -14.97 -3.62
C GLU A 845 46.51 -15.59 -2.51
N SER A 846 45.66 -14.81 -1.86
CA SER A 846 44.70 -15.30 -0.85
C SER A 846 43.41 -15.95 -1.43
N THR A 847 43.11 -15.78 -2.71
CA THR A 847 42.02 -16.51 -3.40
C THR A 847 42.48 -17.82 -4.03
N SER A 848 43.80 -18.05 -4.12
CA SER A 848 44.41 -19.32 -4.55
C SER A 848 44.03 -20.52 -3.67
N GLY A 849 44.39 -21.73 -4.10
CA GLY A 849 44.10 -22.97 -3.36
C GLY A 849 44.70 -23.03 -1.95
N ASP A 850 45.74 -22.25 -1.65
CA ASP A 850 46.35 -22.20 -0.32
C ASP A 850 45.58 -21.32 0.68
N GLN A 851 44.64 -20.47 0.21
CA GLN A 851 43.74 -19.66 1.05
C GLN A 851 44.48 -18.88 2.16
N ALA A 852 45.64 -18.33 1.77
CA ALA A 852 46.57 -17.62 2.64
C ALA A 852 45.92 -16.44 3.36
N ARG A 853 46.40 -16.16 4.58
CA ARG A 853 45.98 -15.01 5.39
C ARG A 853 46.99 -13.86 5.35
N THR A 854 46.48 -12.66 5.56
CA THR A 854 47.26 -11.45 5.86
C THR A 854 47.01 -11.01 7.29
N LEU A 855 48.09 -10.82 8.06
CA LEU A 855 48.06 -10.17 9.36
C LEU A 855 48.23 -8.66 9.17
N VAL A 856 47.16 -7.91 9.38
CA VAL A 856 47.15 -6.45 9.26
C VAL A 856 47.40 -5.84 10.64
N LEU A 857 48.42 -5.00 10.75
CA LEU A 857 48.83 -4.32 12.00
C LEU A 857 48.54 -2.81 11.91
N SER A 858 48.05 -2.23 13.00
CA SER A 858 47.79 -0.79 13.13
C SER A 858 47.94 -0.34 14.58
N GLY A 859 48.20 0.96 14.82
CA GLY A 859 48.26 1.48 16.19
C GLY A 859 49.27 2.62 16.37
N THR A 860 49.59 2.89 17.63
CA THR A 860 50.51 3.94 18.08
C THR A 860 51.65 3.35 18.90
N GLU A 861 52.62 4.18 19.30
CA GLU A 861 53.60 3.73 20.30
C GLU A 861 52.88 3.33 21.60
N GLY A 862 53.24 2.18 22.16
CA GLY A 862 52.59 1.58 23.34
C GLY A 862 51.29 0.79 23.09
N HIS A 863 50.64 0.88 21.92
CA HIS A 863 49.43 0.10 21.64
C HIS A 863 49.30 -0.29 20.16
N VAL A 864 49.32 -1.60 19.88
CA VAL A 864 49.13 -2.18 18.55
C VAL A 864 47.89 -3.07 18.55
N ALA A 865 47.00 -2.81 17.61
CA ALA A 865 45.88 -3.68 17.26
C ALA A 865 46.19 -4.47 15.98
N TYR A 866 45.60 -5.66 15.86
CA TYR A 866 45.76 -6.48 14.67
C TYR A 866 44.40 -7.00 14.16
N ALA A 867 44.35 -7.27 12.85
CA ALA A 867 43.26 -7.98 12.20
C ALA A 867 43.85 -9.10 11.33
N LEU A 868 43.21 -10.27 11.34
CA LEU A 868 43.68 -11.45 10.60
C LEU A 868 42.66 -11.76 9.48
N VAL A 869 43.08 -11.61 8.23
CA VAL A 869 42.19 -11.39 7.08
C VAL A 869 42.49 -12.36 5.92
N ARG A 870 41.46 -12.75 5.14
CA ARG A 870 41.57 -13.43 3.84
C ARG A 870 40.91 -12.56 2.76
N GLY A 871 41.35 -12.65 1.51
CA GLY A 871 40.80 -11.87 0.40
C GLY A 871 41.23 -10.40 0.42
N ALA A 872 40.40 -9.55 -0.18
CA ALA A 872 40.67 -8.13 -0.40
C ALA A 872 40.74 -7.25 0.87
N GLY A 873 40.26 -7.73 2.03
CA GLY A 873 40.12 -6.91 3.25
C GLY A 873 38.96 -7.36 4.12
N VAL A 874 38.78 -6.73 5.28
CA VAL A 874 37.58 -6.90 6.10
C VAL A 874 36.39 -6.13 5.52
N ARG A 875 35.21 -6.72 5.68
CA ARG A 875 33.95 -6.33 5.06
C ARG A 875 32.91 -5.88 6.08
N ILE A 876 31.86 -5.22 5.61
CA ILE A 876 30.70 -4.89 6.43
C ILE A 876 30.14 -6.16 7.11
N GLY A 877 29.95 -6.12 8.43
CA GLY A 877 29.63 -7.28 9.28
C GLY A 877 30.82 -7.94 9.98
N ASP A 878 32.05 -7.80 9.46
CA ASP A 878 33.23 -8.42 10.09
C ASP A 878 33.59 -7.77 11.43
N ALA A 879 33.29 -6.49 11.62
CA ALA A 879 33.57 -5.78 12.87
C ALA A 879 32.83 -6.42 14.06
N GLU A 880 31.55 -6.74 13.87
CA GLU A 880 30.68 -7.33 14.88
C GLU A 880 30.91 -8.84 15.05
N LEU A 881 31.40 -9.52 14.00
CA LEU A 881 31.88 -10.90 14.10
C LEU A 881 33.19 -10.97 14.90
N ALA A 882 34.20 -10.15 14.58
CA ALA A 882 35.44 -10.07 15.34
C ALA A 882 35.23 -9.64 16.81
N ALA A 883 34.26 -8.75 17.07
CA ALA A 883 33.89 -8.34 18.43
C ALA A 883 33.12 -9.42 19.22
N GLN A 884 32.57 -10.44 18.55
CA GLN A 884 31.94 -11.61 19.16
C GLN A 884 32.89 -12.82 19.26
N ALA A 885 33.90 -12.89 18.38
CA ALA A 885 34.79 -14.03 18.25
C ALA A 885 35.57 -14.35 19.53
N ARG A 886 35.83 -15.64 19.75
CA ARG A 886 36.67 -16.11 20.87
C ARG A 886 38.11 -15.62 20.66
N ARG A 887 38.63 -14.83 21.60
CA ARG A 887 40.05 -14.43 21.58
C ARG A 887 40.97 -15.64 21.59
N ASP A 888 41.96 -15.63 20.72
CA ASP A 888 43.08 -16.57 20.73
C ASP A 888 44.26 -15.94 21.47
N ALA A 889 44.44 -16.30 22.74
CA ALA A 889 45.55 -15.84 23.56
C ALA A 889 46.92 -16.26 23.02
N THR A 890 46.99 -17.32 22.21
CA THR A 890 48.23 -17.78 21.54
C THR A 890 48.59 -16.84 20.39
N LEU A 891 47.60 -16.42 19.60
CA LEU A 891 47.76 -15.42 18.54
C LEU A 891 48.05 -14.02 19.12
N ASP A 892 47.34 -13.61 20.17
CA ASP A 892 47.63 -12.36 20.90
C ASP A 892 49.10 -12.34 21.39
N THR A 893 49.57 -13.45 21.97
CA THR A 893 50.96 -13.62 22.44
C THR A 893 51.95 -13.67 21.28
N LEU A 894 51.61 -14.28 20.14
CA LEU A 894 52.45 -14.30 18.94
C LEU A 894 52.63 -12.89 18.36
N VAL A 895 51.55 -12.13 18.21
CA VAL A 895 51.59 -10.74 17.71
C VAL A 895 52.32 -9.83 18.70
N ALA A 896 52.13 -10.00 20.01
CA ALA A 896 52.88 -9.25 21.02
C ALA A 896 54.40 -9.51 20.95
N ASN A 897 54.84 -10.77 20.82
CA ASN A 897 56.26 -11.12 20.70
C ASN A 897 56.87 -10.68 19.35
N LEU A 898 56.07 -10.67 18.28
CA LEU A 898 56.43 -10.11 16.98
C LEU A 898 56.67 -8.59 17.08
N VAL A 899 55.71 -7.85 17.63
CA VAL A 899 55.79 -6.39 17.83
C VAL A 899 56.93 -6.00 18.77
N ALA A 900 57.17 -6.77 19.84
CA ALA A 900 58.24 -6.53 20.81
C ALA A 900 59.64 -6.96 20.32
N GLY A 901 59.75 -7.69 19.21
CA GLY A 901 61.03 -8.10 18.63
C GLY A 901 61.76 -9.16 19.44
N SER A 902 61.06 -10.23 19.85
CA SER A 902 61.60 -11.24 20.79
C SER A 902 62.76 -12.12 20.25
N GLY A 903 63.31 -11.83 19.07
CA GLY A 903 64.44 -12.55 18.44
C GLY A 903 64.19 -14.01 18.02
N ALA A 904 63.03 -14.58 18.35
CA ALA A 904 62.65 -15.94 18.01
C ALA A 904 62.07 -16.03 16.58
N ASP A 905 62.04 -17.24 16.01
CA ASP A 905 61.31 -17.51 14.77
C ASP A 905 59.80 -17.28 14.97
N GLN A 906 59.33 -16.13 14.47
CA GLN A 906 57.90 -15.82 14.38
C GLN A 906 57.34 -16.23 13.02
N GLY A 907 58.15 -16.28 11.96
CA GLY A 907 57.71 -16.65 10.61
C GLY A 907 57.07 -18.04 10.58
N SER A 908 57.73 -19.06 11.16
CA SER A 908 57.17 -20.42 11.22
C SER A 908 55.93 -20.52 12.12
N ARG A 909 55.79 -19.65 13.13
CA ARG A 909 54.57 -19.60 13.97
C ARG A 909 53.41 -18.90 13.26
N LEU A 910 53.68 -17.84 12.51
CA LEU A 910 52.72 -17.18 11.62
C LEU A 910 52.24 -18.11 10.50
N ALA A 911 53.15 -18.91 9.91
CA ALA A 911 52.81 -19.95 8.95
C ALA A 911 51.81 -20.98 9.50
N GLY A 912 51.89 -21.31 10.81
CA GLY A 912 50.90 -22.14 11.49
C GLY A 912 49.47 -21.58 11.47
N TYR A 913 49.31 -20.24 11.44
CA TYR A 913 48.02 -19.56 11.26
C TYR A 913 47.64 -19.35 9.79
N ALA A 914 48.37 -19.99 8.86
CA ALA A 914 48.32 -19.76 7.42
C ALA A 914 48.59 -18.29 7.00
N VAL A 915 49.32 -17.53 7.83
CA VAL A 915 49.69 -16.13 7.52
C VAL A 915 50.86 -16.13 6.53
N ARG A 916 50.61 -15.65 5.32
CA ARG A 916 51.63 -15.44 4.28
C ARG A 916 52.23 -14.04 4.33
N TYR A 917 51.45 -13.05 4.75
CA TYR A 917 51.81 -11.64 4.69
C TYR A 917 51.55 -10.93 6.01
N VAL A 918 52.43 -10.00 6.37
CA VAL A 918 52.25 -9.04 7.46
C VAL A 918 52.24 -7.63 6.86
N LEU A 919 51.17 -6.87 7.10
CA LEU A 919 50.95 -5.53 6.54
C LEU A 919 50.83 -4.51 7.67
N ALA A 920 51.80 -3.63 7.84
CA ALA A 920 51.67 -2.47 8.72
C ALA A 920 50.95 -1.33 7.99
N GLN A 921 49.85 -0.84 8.57
CA GLN A 921 49.08 0.26 8.02
C GLN A 921 49.77 1.62 8.19
N LYS A 922 49.37 2.57 7.34
CA LYS A 922 49.83 3.96 7.36
C LYS A 922 49.60 4.61 8.73
N GLY A 923 50.69 5.09 9.35
CA GLY A 923 50.69 5.69 10.69
C GLY A 923 51.27 4.80 11.79
N THR A 924 51.50 3.51 11.52
CA THR A 924 52.13 2.58 12.48
C THR A 924 53.58 3.02 12.79
N PRO A 925 54.08 2.90 14.04
CA PRO A 925 55.39 3.44 14.42
C PRO A 925 56.59 2.88 13.65
N ARG A 926 57.53 3.74 13.24
CA ARG A 926 58.79 3.36 12.58
C ARG A 926 59.72 2.46 13.43
N ALA A 927 59.43 2.31 14.72
CA ALA A 927 60.08 1.29 15.56
C ALA A 927 59.71 -0.13 15.10
N LEU A 928 58.42 -0.40 14.84
CA LEU A 928 57.94 -1.71 14.40
C LEU A 928 58.58 -2.15 13.09
N SER A 929 58.70 -1.22 12.13
CA SER A 929 59.33 -1.44 10.83
C SER A 929 60.72 -2.10 10.93
N ARG A 930 61.58 -1.57 11.83
CA ARG A 930 62.92 -2.11 12.10
C ARG A 930 62.91 -3.44 12.87
N VAL A 931 61.84 -3.73 13.61
CA VAL A 931 61.65 -5.00 14.30
C VAL A 931 61.21 -6.10 13.32
N MET A 932 60.33 -5.79 12.37
CA MET A 932 59.94 -6.75 11.33
C MET A 932 61.13 -7.14 10.45
N ASP A 933 61.94 -6.16 10.03
CA ASP A 933 63.17 -6.41 9.22
C ASP A 933 64.24 -7.24 9.95
N SER A 934 64.21 -7.29 11.28
CA SER A 934 65.15 -8.09 12.09
C SER A 934 64.54 -9.40 12.63
N THR A 935 63.28 -9.69 12.29
CA THR A 935 62.57 -10.91 12.74
C THR A 935 62.88 -12.09 11.81
N PRO A 936 63.37 -13.24 12.33
CA PRO A 936 63.61 -14.43 11.52
C PRO A 936 62.34 -14.94 10.82
N GLY A 937 62.47 -15.29 9.54
CA GLY A 937 61.41 -15.85 8.71
C GLY A 937 60.49 -14.82 8.03
N LEU A 938 60.81 -13.52 8.09
CA LEU A 938 60.13 -12.44 7.37
C LEU A 938 61.05 -11.76 6.36
N SER A 939 60.61 -11.65 5.10
CA SER A 939 61.25 -10.82 4.07
C SER A 939 60.36 -9.62 3.69
N ARG A 940 60.93 -8.41 3.65
CA ARG A 940 60.21 -7.21 3.19
C ARG A 940 59.94 -7.31 1.68
N VAL A 941 58.69 -7.09 1.27
CA VAL A 941 58.25 -7.16 -0.13
C VAL A 941 57.92 -5.79 -0.72
N SER A 942 57.31 -4.89 0.06
CA SER A 942 56.91 -3.57 -0.45
C SER A 942 56.85 -2.51 0.65
N GLN A 943 56.98 -1.25 0.23
CA GLN A 943 56.77 -0.04 1.03
C GLN A 943 56.12 1.00 0.09
N ALA A 944 54.81 1.21 0.21
CA ALA A 944 54.01 2.02 -0.70
C ALA A 944 52.95 2.83 0.05
N ASP A 945 52.75 4.09 -0.32
CA ASP A 945 51.81 5.05 0.28
C ASP A 945 51.88 5.25 1.81
N GLY A 946 52.98 4.80 2.44
CA GLY A 946 53.18 4.77 3.88
C GLY A 946 52.69 3.50 4.57
N SER A 947 52.25 2.49 3.81
CA SER A 947 52.05 1.11 4.25
C SER A 947 53.29 0.26 3.95
N GLU A 948 53.53 -0.77 4.77
CA GLU A 948 54.72 -1.62 4.67
C GLU A 948 54.34 -3.10 4.75
N LEU A 949 54.87 -3.92 3.84
CA LEU A 949 54.49 -5.31 3.65
C LEU A 949 55.70 -6.24 3.75
N TRP A 950 55.60 -7.23 4.63
CA TRP A 950 56.52 -8.36 4.75
C TRP A 950 55.81 -9.66 4.38
N ARG A 951 56.57 -10.65 3.93
CA ARG A 951 56.12 -12.00 3.58
C ARG A 951 56.79 -13.00 4.50
N VAL A 952 56.03 -13.98 4.97
CA VAL A 952 56.53 -15.18 5.63
C VAL A 952 57.18 -16.08 4.59
N ASP A 953 58.47 -16.36 4.75
CA ASP A 953 59.25 -17.08 3.75
C ASP A 953 58.87 -18.57 3.65
N THR A 954 58.44 -19.16 4.78
CA THR A 954 57.84 -20.50 4.84
C THR A 954 56.60 -20.61 3.95
N THR A 955 56.44 -21.73 3.25
CA THR A 955 55.21 -22.05 2.50
C THR A 955 54.03 -22.22 3.46
N VAL A 956 52.91 -21.55 3.19
CA VAL A 956 51.71 -21.61 4.03
C VAL A 956 50.52 -22.11 3.23
N SER A 957 49.61 -22.83 3.89
CA SER A 957 48.35 -23.30 3.29
C SER A 957 47.29 -23.51 4.36
N ARG A 958 46.02 -23.28 4.03
CA ARG A 958 44.88 -23.51 4.93
C ARG A 958 44.74 -24.98 5.33
N LEU A 959 44.96 -25.91 4.41
CA LEU A 959 45.04 -27.34 4.70
C LEU A 959 46.50 -27.81 4.55
N THR A 960 47.01 -28.50 5.56
CA THR A 960 48.33 -29.13 5.53
C THR A 960 48.26 -30.56 6.05
N VAL A 961 48.95 -31.51 5.44
CA VAL A 961 49.16 -32.83 6.03
C VAL A 961 50.47 -32.80 6.82
N THR A 962 50.39 -33.14 8.11
CA THR A 962 51.54 -33.27 8.99
C THR A 962 51.74 -34.74 9.40
N ALA A 963 53.00 -35.13 9.61
CA ALA A 963 53.34 -36.45 10.14
C ALA A 963 54.62 -36.34 10.98
N LYS A 964 54.78 -37.19 11.99
CA LYS A 964 55.88 -37.10 12.96
C LYS A 964 57.24 -37.34 12.27
N GLY A 965 58.03 -36.27 12.15
CA GLY A 965 59.35 -36.30 11.50
C GLY A 965 59.35 -36.06 9.99
N ALA A 966 58.21 -35.70 9.39
CA ALA A 966 58.12 -35.30 7.98
C ALA A 966 57.80 -33.80 7.85
N GLN A 967 58.19 -33.19 6.71
CA GLN A 967 57.79 -31.82 6.40
C GLN A 967 56.29 -31.72 6.10
N PRO A 968 55.60 -30.64 6.50
CA PRO A 968 54.19 -30.42 6.15
C PRO A 968 53.97 -30.34 4.64
N VAL A 969 52.91 -30.99 4.15
CA VAL A 969 52.52 -30.94 2.73
C VAL A 969 51.27 -30.09 2.57
N ALA A 970 51.33 -29.03 1.76
CA ALA A 970 50.19 -28.17 1.44
C ALA A 970 49.11 -28.93 0.65
N VAL A 971 47.84 -28.59 0.87
CA VAL A 971 46.68 -29.23 0.24
C VAL A 971 45.71 -28.16 -0.26
N PRO A 972 45.38 -28.11 -1.57
CA PRO A 972 44.45 -27.12 -2.11
C PRO A 972 43.06 -27.18 -1.46
N SER A 973 42.50 -26.00 -1.19
CA SER A 973 41.26 -25.77 -0.44
C SER A 973 40.50 -24.54 -0.93
N GLY A 974 39.19 -24.48 -0.66
CA GLY A 974 38.40 -23.25 -0.73
C GLY A 974 38.33 -22.54 0.63
N ARG A 975 37.56 -21.45 0.73
CA ARG A 975 37.43 -20.65 1.97
C ARG A 975 36.85 -21.42 3.17
N VAL A 976 36.01 -22.42 2.91
CA VAL A 976 35.32 -23.23 3.93
C VAL A 976 35.45 -24.72 3.58
N GLU A 977 34.98 -25.12 2.41
CA GLU A 977 35.11 -26.50 1.89
C GLU A 977 36.46 -26.77 1.20
N ALA A 978 36.75 -28.04 0.92
CA ALA A 978 37.85 -28.48 0.07
C ALA A 978 37.53 -29.83 -0.58
N HIS A 979 37.75 -29.93 -1.89
CA HIS A 979 37.48 -31.14 -2.70
C HIS A 979 38.71 -31.43 -3.56
N THR A 980 39.52 -32.42 -3.17
CA THR A 980 40.86 -32.62 -3.74
C THR A 980 41.31 -34.08 -3.68
N LYS A 981 42.39 -34.44 -4.38
CA LYS A 981 42.94 -35.80 -4.38
C LYS A 981 44.21 -35.86 -3.53
N LEU A 982 44.17 -36.61 -2.45
CA LEU A 982 45.27 -36.77 -1.51
C LEU A 982 46.16 -37.97 -1.90
N PRO A 983 47.50 -37.82 -1.98
CA PRO A 983 48.40 -38.95 -2.22
C PRO A 983 48.46 -39.90 -1.02
N PRO A 984 48.94 -41.15 -1.20
CA PRO A 984 49.36 -42.02 -0.11
C PRO A 984 50.45 -41.38 0.77
N GLY A 985 50.65 -41.89 1.98
CA GLY A 985 51.64 -41.36 2.92
C GLY A 985 51.88 -42.24 4.14
N PRO A 986 52.74 -41.80 5.09
CA PRO A 986 53.04 -42.56 6.29
C PRO A 986 51.81 -42.74 7.20
N GLN A 987 51.78 -43.83 7.97
CA GLN A 987 50.78 -44.04 9.01
C GLN A 987 50.91 -42.97 10.11
N GLY A 988 49.78 -42.62 10.75
CA GLY A 988 49.76 -41.59 11.80
C GLY A 988 49.93 -40.16 11.29
N ARG A 989 49.66 -39.92 10.00
CA ARG A 989 49.57 -38.56 9.43
C ARG A 989 48.21 -37.92 9.78
N VAL A 990 48.19 -36.61 9.92
CA VAL A 990 47.00 -35.82 10.30
C VAL A 990 46.78 -34.73 9.27
N LEU A 991 45.54 -34.55 8.82
CA LEU A 991 45.11 -33.37 8.08
C LEU A 991 44.90 -32.26 9.11
N ARG A 992 45.69 -31.18 9.02
CA ARG A 992 45.60 -29.98 9.83
C ARG A 992 44.92 -28.88 9.02
N LEU A 993 43.81 -28.37 9.54
CA LEU A 993 43.09 -27.22 9.02
C LEU A 993 43.40 -26.00 9.88
N ALA A 994 43.95 -24.95 9.29
CA ALA A 994 44.32 -23.70 9.97
C ALA A 994 43.10 -22.82 10.35
N ASP A 995 41.94 -23.43 10.62
CA ASP A 995 40.73 -22.78 11.10
C ASP A 995 40.34 -23.40 12.46
N SER A 996 39.60 -22.69 13.31
CA SER A 996 39.39 -23.12 14.71
C SER A 996 38.58 -24.42 14.85
N ALA A 997 38.93 -25.23 15.85
CA ALA A 997 38.31 -26.53 16.10
C ALA A 997 36.83 -26.41 16.47
N SER A 998 35.96 -27.13 15.75
CA SER A 998 34.50 -27.05 15.88
C SER A 998 33.82 -28.34 15.42
N SER A 999 32.76 -28.75 16.14
CA SER A 999 32.01 -29.99 15.87
C SER A 999 31.19 -29.97 14.56
N GLY A 1000 31.08 -28.82 13.89
CA GLY A 1000 30.50 -28.72 12.56
C GLY A 1000 31.45 -29.15 11.42
N TRP A 1001 32.76 -29.23 11.66
CA TRP A 1001 33.72 -29.68 10.65
C TRP A 1001 33.58 -31.19 10.38
N GLN A 1002 33.48 -31.55 9.10
CA GLN A 1002 33.43 -32.94 8.66
C GLN A 1002 34.41 -33.16 7.49
N ALA A 1003 35.15 -34.26 7.52
CA ALA A 1003 36.02 -34.70 6.44
C ALA A 1003 35.80 -36.18 6.13
N SER A 1004 35.92 -36.52 4.85
CA SER A 1004 35.87 -37.91 4.37
C SER A 1004 36.93 -38.17 3.31
N LEU A 1005 37.40 -39.41 3.23
CA LEU A 1005 38.32 -39.90 2.21
C LEU A 1005 37.64 -41.04 1.44
N ASP A 1006 37.43 -40.87 0.13
CA ASP A 1006 36.64 -41.77 -0.73
C ASP A 1006 35.25 -42.14 -0.13
N GLY A 1007 34.63 -41.18 0.56
CA GLY A 1007 33.34 -41.33 1.24
C GLY A 1007 33.39 -41.94 2.65
N ALA A 1008 34.53 -42.46 3.10
CA ALA A 1008 34.72 -42.90 4.48
C ALA A 1008 35.02 -41.70 5.40
N GLY A 1009 34.24 -41.51 6.46
CA GLY A 1009 34.42 -40.41 7.41
C GLY A 1009 35.71 -40.52 8.23
N LEU A 1010 36.39 -39.40 8.46
CA LEU A 1010 37.65 -39.32 9.22
C LEU A 1010 37.42 -38.90 10.68
N THR A 1011 38.23 -39.40 11.62
CA THR A 1011 38.19 -39.02 13.03
C THR A 1011 38.61 -37.55 13.21
N PRO A 1012 37.77 -36.65 13.76
CA PRO A 1012 38.18 -35.29 14.08
C PRO A 1012 39.10 -35.26 15.30
N THR A 1013 40.08 -34.37 15.28
CA THR A 1013 41.04 -34.13 16.37
C THR A 1013 41.41 -32.64 16.46
N THR A 1014 42.07 -32.21 17.53
CA THR A 1014 42.52 -30.82 17.71
C THR A 1014 44.05 -30.75 17.62
N VAL A 1015 44.55 -29.95 16.69
CA VAL A 1015 45.98 -29.76 16.41
C VAL A 1015 46.45 -28.43 17.01
N ASP A 1016 47.69 -28.40 17.52
CA ASP A 1016 48.32 -27.22 18.17
C ASP A 1016 47.49 -26.56 19.30
N GLY A 1017 46.51 -27.29 19.87
CA GLY A 1017 45.61 -26.80 20.92
C GLY A 1017 44.45 -25.90 20.45
N TRP A 1018 44.37 -25.54 19.16
CA TRP A 1018 43.33 -24.63 18.64
C TRP A 1018 42.78 -25.00 17.25
N ALA A 1019 43.60 -25.60 16.39
CA ALA A 1019 43.29 -25.83 14.99
C ALA A 1019 42.47 -27.12 14.82
N GLN A 1020 41.50 -27.11 13.90
CA GLN A 1020 40.81 -28.33 13.52
C GLN A 1020 41.79 -29.30 12.84
N GLY A 1021 41.65 -30.60 13.11
CA GLY A 1021 42.31 -31.63 12.33
C GLY A 1021 41.48 -32.90 12.15
N PHE A 1022 42.00 -33.80 11.33
CA PHE A 1022 41.44 -35.12 11.07
C PHE A 1022 42.54 -36.16 10.93
N GLU A 1023 42.35 -37.34 11.55
CA GLU A 1023 43.26 -38.47 11.38
C GLU A 1023 43.15 -39.03 9.95
N LEU A 1024 44.29 -39.29 9.30
CA LEU A 1024 44.34 -39.76 7.92
C LEU A 1024 44.94 -41.18 7.82
N PRO A 1025 44.36 -42.07 7.01
CA PRO A 1025 44.98 -43.35 6.69
C PRO A 1025 46.22 -43.17 5.80
N ALA A 1026 47.04 -44.23 5.72
CA ALA A 1026 48.20 -44.27 4.84
C ALA A 1026 47.82 -44.31 3.34
N SER A 1027 46.61 -44.78 3.01
CA SER A 1027 46.06 -44.74 1.65
C SER A 1027 45.82 -43.30 1.18
N GLY A 1028 46.07 -43.05 -0.10
CA GLY A 1028 45.56 -41.87 -0.80
C GLY A 1028 44.10 -42.06 -1.20
N GLY A 1029 43.44 -41.00 -1.64
CA GLY A 1029 42.02 -41.00 -1.98
C GLY A 1029 41.49 -39.62 -2.35
N ARG A 1030 40.21 -39.51 -2.69
CA ARG A 1030 39.50 -38.23 -2.81
C ARG A 1030 39.15 -37.72 -1.41
N LEU A 1031 39.72 -36.58 -1.04
CA LEU A 1031 39.43 -35.87 0.20
C LEU A 1031 38.33 -34.84 -0.04
N ASP A 1032 37.21 -34.98 0.66
CA ASP A 1032 36.12 -34.00 0.71
C ASP A 1032 35.96 -33.49 2.15
N VAL A 1033 36.27 -32.21 2.39
CA VAL A 1033 36.15 -31.49 3.68
C VAL A 1033 35.05 -30.43 3.56
N THR A 1034 34.13 -30.39 4.51
CA THR A 1034 33.01 -29.44 4.53
C THR A 1034 32.69 -28.98 5.96
N PHE A 1035 32.03 -27.83 6.10
CA PHE A 1035 31.38 -27.44 7.35
C PHE A 1035 29.89 -27.76 7.26
N LYS A 1036 29.40 -28.64 8.14
CA LYS A 1036 27.99 -29.04 8.15
C LYS A 1036 27.15 -28.03 8.93
N GLU A 1037 26.28 -27.32 8.22
CA GLU A 1037 25.32 -26.41 8.85
C GLU A 1037 24.40 -27.16 9.82
N PRO A 1038 24.22 -26.68 11.07
CA PRO A 1038 23.29 -27.30 12.01
C PRO A 1038 21.85 -27.20 11.51
N VAL A 1039 21.10 -28.31 11.52
CA VAL A 1039 19.67 -28.32 11.14
C VAL A 1039 18.85 -27.33 11.98
N ALA A 1040 19.23 -27.12 13.25
CA ALA A 1040 18.64 -26.11 14.12
C ALA A 1040 18.85 -24.67 13.64
N HIS A 1041 19.99 -24.36 13.01
CA HIS A 1041 20.29 -23.02 12.45
C HIS A 1041 19.43 -22.75 11.21
N VAL A 1042 19.41 -23.69 10.26
CA VAL A 1042 18.57 -23.60 9.05
C VAL A 1042 17.08 -23.55 9.41
N GLY A 1043 16.64 -24.37 10.36
CA GLY A 1043 15.27 -24.33 10.89
C GLY A 1043 14.93 -23.00 11.58
N TRP A 1044 15.88 -22.43 12.33
CA TRP A 1044 15.69 -21.13 12.99
C TRP A 1044 15.57 -19.98 12.00
N LEU A 1045 16.38 -19.94 10.93
CA LEU A 1045 16.23 -18.97 9.84
C LEU A 1045 14.81 -19.02 9.23
N GLY A 1046 14.25 -20.23 9.06
CA GLY A 1046 12.86 -20.41 8.63
C GLY A 1046 11.82 -19.88 9.63
N VAL A 1047 12.05 -20.08 10.93
CA VAL A 1047 11.20 -19.52 12.01
C VAL A 1047 11.29 -17.99 12.05
N GLN A 1048 12.48 -17.41 11.91
CA GLN A 1048 12.67 -15.95 11.83
C GLN A 1048 11.93 -15.36 10.63
N ALA A 1049 12.02 -15.98 9.45
CA ALA A 1049 11.29 -15.53 8.26
C ALA A 1049 9.76 -15.57 8.47
N LEU A 1050 9.24 -16.62 9.10
CA LEU A 1050 7.83 -16.74 9.46
C LEU A 1050 7.39 -15.67 10.48
N LEU A 1051 8.16 -15.47 11.55
CA LEU A 1051 7.88 -14.47 12.58
C LEU A 1051 7.95 -13.04 12.03
N LEU A 1052 8.88 -12.75 11.12
CA LEU A 1052 9.00 -11.47 10.43
C LEU A 1052 7.76 -11.23 9.56
N LEU A 1053 7.34 -12.24 8.78
CA LEU A 1053 6.12 -12.17 7.98
C LEU A 1053 4.88 -11.92 8.85
N VAL A 1054 4.74 -12.61 9.98
CA VAL A 1054 3.65 -12.39 10.94
C VAL A 1054 3.68 -10.98 11.52
N THR A 1055 4.85 -10.48 11.93
CA THR A 1055 5.01 -9.12 12.48
C THR A 1055 4.68 -8.04 11.44
N VAL A 1056 5.15 -8.21 10.19
CA VAL A 1056 4.83 -7.33 9.06
C VAL A 1056 3.33 -7.34 8.77
N VAL A 1057 2.69 -8.51 8.68
CA VAL A 1057 1.24 -8.61 8.51
C VAL A 1057 0.53 -7.89 9.65
N LEU A 1058 0.86 -8.15 10.92
CA LEU A 1058 0.22 -7.52 12.07
C LEU A 1058 0.35 -5.98 12.07
N ALA A 1059 1.51 -5.44 11.69
CA ALA A 1059 1.77 -4.01 11.54
C ALA A 1059 0.97 -3.33 10.40
N LEU A 1060 0.72 -4.03 9.29
CA LEU A 1060 0.05 -3.46 8.12
C LEU A 1060 -1.43 -3.10 8.38
N PRO A 1061 -1.97 -2.07 7.69
CA PRO A 1061 -3.39 -1.75 7.74
C PRO A 1061 -4.20 -2.90 7.18
N GLY A 1062 -4.99 -3.56 8.03
CA GLY A 1062 -6.01 -4.49 7.56
C GLY A 1062 -7.06 -3.74 6.75
N ARG A 1063 -7.55 -4.37 5.68
CA ARG A 1063 -8.73 -3.88 4.97
C ARG A 1063 -9.88 -3.87 5.99
N ARG A 1064 -10.57 -2.73 6.13
CA ARG A 1064 -11.75 -2.69 7.00
C ARG A 1064 -12.76 -3.74 6.51
N ARG A 1065 -13.31 -4.51 7.44
CA ARG A 1065 -14.37 -5.49 7.20
C ARG A 1065 -15.77 -4.90 7.39
N GLU A 1066 -15.83 -3.58 7.53
CA GLU A 1066 -17.01 -2.78 7.20
C GLU A 1066 -17.37 -3.07 5.74
N VAL A 1067 -18.47 -3.81 5.55
CA VAL A 1067 -19.27 -3.75 4.32
C VAL A 1067 -19.65 -2.28 4.09
N ASP A 1068 -19.91 -1.88 2.85
CA ASP A 1068 -20.56 -0.58 2.59
C ASP A 1068 -22.03 -0.66 3.06
N ASP A 1069 -22.22 -0.59 4.38
CA ASP A 1069 -23.51 -0.29 4.99
C ASP A 1069 -23.77 1.20 4.83
N ASP A 1070 -24.49 1.51 3.76
CA ASP A 1070 -25.13 2.79 3.51
C ASP A 1070 -26.39 2.97 4.40
N LEU A 1071 -26.38 2.37 5.61
CA LEU A 1071 -27.30 2.71 6.68
C LEU A 1071 -26.88 4.10 7.19
N PRO A 1072 -27.73 5.14 7.13
CA PRO A 1072 -27.54 6.27 8.02
C PRO A 1072 -27.55 5.77 9.47
N ASP A 1073 -26.72 6.37 10.33
CA ASP A 1073 -26.82 6.16 11.78
C ASP A 1073 -28.29 6.37 12.19
N ALA A 1074 -28.87 5.47 13.00
CA ALA A 1074 -30.33 5.28 13.09
C ALA A 1074 -31.13 6.54 13.47
N GLU A 1075 -30.48 7.50 14.14
CA GLU A 1075 -31.01 8.82 14.49
C GLU A 1075 -31.34 9.69 13.24
N GLY A 1076 -30.64 9.49 12.13
CA GLY A 1076 -30.82 10.25 10.88
C GLY A 1076 -31.86 9.68 9.92
N ALA A 1077 -32.20 8.39 10.02
CA ALA A 1077 -33.19 7.76 9.14
C ALA A 1077 -34.59 8.35 9.33
N LEU A 1078 -34.99 8.57 10.58
CA LEU A 1078 -36.30 9.12 10.97
C LEU A 1078 -36.46 10.61 10.60
N ALA A 1079 -35.38 11.30 10.24
CA ALA A 1079 -35.43 12.69 9.76
C ALA A 1079 -35.57 12.81 8.23
N ALA A 1080 -35.43 11.70 7.48
CA ALA A 1080 -35.36 11.72 6.02
C ALA A 1080 -36.74 11.75 5.31
N ASP A 1081 -37.81 11.36 6.00
CA ASP A 1081 -39.19 11.38 5.47
C ASP A 1081 -39.87 12.76 5.55
N ILE A 1082 -39.15 13.80 5.97
CA ILE A 1082 -39.60 15.20 5.89
C ILE A 1082 -39.15 15.78 4.53
N PRO A 1083 -40.06 16.30 3.67
CA PRO A 1083 -39.70 16.86 2.38
C PRO A 1083 -38.67 17.99 2.47
N ALA A 1084 -37.50 17.78 1.86
CA ALA A 1084 -36.34 18.66 1.99
C ALA A 1084 -36.53 20.01 1.26
N GLN A 1085 -37.12 21.00 1.94
CA GLN A 1085 -37.01 22.40 1.55
C GLN A 1085 -35.56 22.87 1.72
N ALA A 1086 -34.78 22.81 0.64
CA ALA A 1086 -33.37 23.15 0.66
C ALA A 1086 -33.15 24.64 1.01
N GLY A 1087 -32.41 24.89 2.09
CA GLY A 1087 -32.08 26.25 2.54
C GLY A 1087 -31.13 26.97 1.57
N GLY A 1088 -31.42 28.24 1.30
CA GLY A 1088 -30.55 29.14 0.55
C GLY A 1088 -30.77 30.59 0.98
N GLU A 1089 -29.69 31.36 1.16
CA GLU A 1089 -29.68 32.65 1.89
C GLU A 1089 -30.32 33.85 1.14
N GLY A 1090 -31.17 33.58 0.15
CA GLY A 1090 -31.84 34.60 -0.66
C GLY A 1090 -32.86 35.43 0.13
N ARG A 1091 -33.08 36.68 -0.30
CA ARG A 1091 -34.06 37.60 0.32
C ARG A 1091 -35.50 37.07 0.31
N ARG A 1092 -35.82 36.06 -0.50
CA ARG A 1092 -37.12 35.36 -0.52
C ARG A 1092 -37.29 34.42 0.68
N ALA A 1093 -36.24 33.72 1.12
CA ALA A 1093 -36.30 32.81 2.26
C ALA A 1093 -36.63 33.59 3.55
N ARG A 1094 -35.96 34.71 3.80
CA ARG A 1094 -36.25 35.59 4.95
C ARG A 1094 -37.69 36.14 4.98
N ARG A 1095 -38.38 36.27 3.84
CA ARG A 1095 -39.81 36.65 3.82
C ARG A 1095 -40.73 35.48 4.18
N LEU A 1096 -40.40 34.27 3.75
CA LEU A 1096 -41.16 33.06 4.08
C LEU A 1096 -40.97 32.67 5.55
N GLN A 1097 -39.76 32.85 6.07
CA GLN A 1097 -39.44 32.64 7.49
C GLN A 1097 -40.19 33.66 8.38
N ALA A 1098 -40.14 34.95 8.04
CA ALA A 1098 -40.93 35.97 8.75
C ALA A 1098 -42.46 35.78 8.62
N ALA A 1099 -42.94 35.15 7.54
CA ALA A 1099 -44.35 34.77 7.41
C ALA A 1099 -44.71 33.60 8.33
N ALA A 1100 -43.88 32.55 8.39
CA ALA A 1100 -44.08 31.42 9.29
C ALA A 1100 -43.96 31.82 10.78
N GLU A 1101 -43.07 32.76 11.11
CA GLU A 1101 -42.95 33.34 12.46
C GLU A 1101 -44.20 34.16 12.83
N ALA A 1102 -44.80 34.89 11.88
CA ALA A 1102 -46.07 35.60 12.10
C ALA A 1102 -47.28 34.65 12.21
N GLU A 1103 -47.27 33.54 11.47
CA GLU A 1103 -48.32 32.51 11.50
C GLU A 1103 -48.26 31.69 12.82
N ALA A 1104 -47.06 31.38 13.30
CA ALA A 1104 -46.84 30.82 14.64
C ALA A 1104 -47.28 31.79 15.74
N ALA A 1105 -46.91 33.07 15.64
CA ALA A 1105 -47.33 34.10 16.61
C ALA A 1105 -48.85 34.28 16.67
N ALA A 1106 -49.55 34.11 15.53
CA ALA A 1106 -51.01 34.11 15.50
C ALA A 1106 -51.61 32.91 16.24
N SER A 1107 -51.02 31.71 16.13
CA SER A 1107 -51.49 30.52 16.85
C SER A 1107 -51.34 30.64 18.37
N SER A 1108 -50.26 31.27 18.84
CA SER A 1108 -50.03 31.50 20.28
C SER A 1108 -50.93 32.55 20.93
N ALA A 1109 -51.76 33.26 20.15
CA ALA A 1109 -52.63 34.32 20.65
C ALA A 1109 -54.06 33.85 20.98
N GLN A 1110 -54.32 32.53 20.97
CA GLN A 1110 -55.69 31.98 20.98
C GLN A 1110 -56.05 31.13 22.22
N ASP A 1111 -55.10 30.81 23.10
CA ASP A 1111 -55.32 29.98 24.31
C ASP A 1111 -55.57 30.80 25.60
N ASP A 1112 -55.31 32.11 25.61
CA ASP A 1112 -55.30 32.95 26.83
C ASP A 1112 -56.56 33.83 26.97
N ALA A 1113 -57.73 33.19 27.15
CA ALA A 1113 -59.02 33.88 27.33
C ALA A 1113 -60.08 33.09 28.14
N GLY A 1114 -60.02 33.15 29.49
CA GLY A 1114 -61.18 32.89 30.37
C GLY A 1114 -62.17 34.07 30.34
N PRO A 1115 -63.46 33.91 30.75
CA PRO A 1115 -63.88 33.47 32.10
C PRO A 1115 -65.01 32.38 32.05
N ASP A 1116 -65.79 31.98 33.06
CA ASP A 1116 -66.24 32.56 34.36
C ASP A 1116 -66.53 31.46 35.43
N ALA A 1117 -66.92 31.83 36.65
CA ALA A 1117 -67.08 30.95 37.85
C ALA A 1117 -68.57 30.70 38.26
N PRO A 1118 -68.95 30.16 39.46
CA PRO A 1118 -68.24 29.38 40.50
C PRO A 1118 -69.04 28.13 41.07
N GLU A 1119 -68.47 27.45 42.08
CA GLU A 1119 -69.09 26.66 43.19
C GLU A 1119 -70.02 25.42 42.96
N GLY A 1120 -69.75 24.31 43.68
CA GLY A 1120 -70.71 23.20 43.89
C GLY A 1120 -70.10 21.82 44.28
N ASP A 1121 -70.36 21.35 45.51
CA ASP A 1121 -69.98 20.05 46.11
C ASP A 1121 -71.13 19.60 47.08
N PRO A 1122 -71.34 18.33 47.54
CA PRO A 1122 -70.75 17.02 47.19
C PRO A 1122 -71.75 15.85 46.86
N GLY A 1123 -71.26 14.82 46.14
CA GLY A 1123 -71.73 13.40 46.18
C GLY A 1123 -73.15 13.06 45.64
N PRO A 1124 -73.68 11.81 45.83
CA PRO A 1124 -73.08 10.52 46.19
C PRO A 1124 -73.33 9.38 45.13
N PRO A 1125 -72.81 8.13 45.27
CA PRO A 1125 -72.77 7.13 44.18
C PRO A 1125 -73.80 5.96 44.25
N PRO A 1126 -74.33 5.52 43.08
CA PRO A 1126 -74.89 4.18 42.84
C PRO A 1126 -74.49 3.55 41.46
N GLN A 1127 -74.79 2.29 41.08
CA GLN A 1127 -74.82 0.98 41.76
C GLN A 1127 -74.79 -0.18 40.72
N HIS A 1128 -74.66 -1.42 41.20
CA HIS A 1128 -74.52 -2.71 40.47
C HIS A 1128 -75.65 -3.10 39.48
N ASN A 1129 -75.35 -3.67 38.29
CA ASN A 1129 -75.34 -5.14 37.94
C ASN A 1129 -76.77 -5.68 37.59
N PRO A 1130 -77.05 -6.96 37.17
CA PRO A 1130 -76.24 -8.14 36.79
C PRO A 1130 -76.40 -8.52 35.29
N TYR A 1131 -75.86 -9.60 34.70
CA TYR A 1131 -75.44 -10.96 35.13
C TYR A 1131 -74.26 -11.45 34.21
N ASP A 1132 -73.46 -12.50 34.49
CA ASP A 1132 -73.41 -13.43 35.63
C ASP A 1132 -72.01 -14.11 35.86
N ALA A 1133 -71.98 -14.92 36.92
CA ALA A 1133 -71.14 -16.06 37.30
C ALA A 1133 -70.43 -16.88 36.18
N GLN A 1134 -69.13 -17.22 36.27
CA GLN A 1134 -68.33 -17.92 37.32
C GLN A 1134 -68.39 -19.45 37.33
N ALA A 1135 -67.22 -20.08 37.13
CA ALA A 1135 -66.83 -21.39 37.67
C ALA A 1135 -65.29 -21.43 37.83
N ALA A 1136 -64.77 -22.23 38.77
CA ALA A 1136 -63.34 -22.25 39.12
C ALA A 1136 -62.80 -23.71 39.28
N PRO A 1137 -61.74 -24.00 40.06
CA PRO A 1137 -60.43 -24.38 39.51
C PRO A 1137 -60.07 -25.86 39.71
N TYR A 1138 -59.03 -26.36 39.03
CA TYR A 1138 -58.41 -27.66 39.35
C TYR A 1138 -56.95 -27.77 38.90
N ASP A 1139 -56.15 -28.50 39.69
CA ASP A 1139 -54.79 -29.00 39.43
C ASP A 1139 -54.76 -30.43 40.02
N PRO A 1140 -54.20 -31.45 39.31
CA PRO A 1140 -52.97 -32.04 39.86
C PRO A 1140 -52.01 -32.73 38.85
N ALA A 1141 -50.80 -33.00 39.37
CA ALA A 1141 -49.97 -34.20 39.13
C ALA A 1141 -49.14 -34.35 37.83
N ALA A 1142 -47.89 -33.90 37.92
CA ALA A 1142 -46.65 -34.71 37.83
C ALA A 1142 -46.58 -35.95 36.91
N ALA A 1143 -45.62 -35.95 35.96
CA ALA A 1143 -44.45 -36.87 35.93
C ALA A 1143 -43.56 -36.65 34.69
N GLY A 1144 -42.24 -36.83 34.83
CA GLY A 1144 -41.27 -36.84 33.71
C GLY A 1144 -39.93 -36.20 34.07
N TYR A 1145 -38.81 -36.81 33.68
CA TYR A 1145 -37.45 -36.40 34.05
C TYR A 1145 -36.50 -36.58 32.86
N ASP A 1146 -35.73 -35.51 32.56
CA ASP A 1146 -34.41 -35.33 31.89
C ASP A 1146 -33.75 -36.48 31.06
N PRO A 1147 -32.75 -36.19 30.18
CA PRO A 1147 -32.25 -34.88 29.70
C PRO A 1147 -31.99 -34.81 28.17
N ALA A 1148 -31.65 -33.61 27.63
CA ALA A 1148 -30.54 -33.39 26.66
C ALA A 1148 -30.43 -31.95 26.11
N GLU A 1149 -29.18 -31.50 25.93
CA GLU A 1149 -28.64 -30.44 25.04
C GLU A 1149 -29.27 -29.03 25.00
N GLY A 1150 -28.41 -28.01 25.10
CA GLY A 1150 -28.81 -26.60 25.20
C GLY A 1150 -28.86 -25.86 23.86
N GLY A 1151 -30.00 -25.21 23.58
CA GLY A 1151 -30.12 -24.19 22.54
C GLY A 1151 -29.60 -22.83 23.01
N TYR A 1152 -28.80 -22.16 22.17
CA TYR A 1152 -28.30 -20.81 22.41
C TYR A 1152 -29.15 -19.79 21.62
N ASP A 1153 -29.92 -18.95 22.30
CA ASP A 1153 -30.72 -17.88 21.67
C ASP A 1153 -29.83 -16.65 21.37
N PRO A 1154 -29.66 -16.24 20.10
CA PRO A 1154 -28.83 -15.08 19.74
C PRO A 1154 -29.52 -13.71 19.92
N TYR A 1155 -30.80 -13.63 20.28
CA TYR A 1155 -31.62 -12.41 20.11
C TYR A 1155 -32.18 -11.78 21.40
N ALA A 1156 -31.74 -12.24 22.58
CA ALA A 1156 -32.12 -11.63 23.86
C ALA A 1156 -31.50 -10.22 24.04
N VAL A 1157 -32.33 -9.17 23.88
CA VAL A 1157 -31.97 -7.77 24.15
C VAL A 1157 -32.27 -7.44 25.62
N PRO A 1158 -31.30 -6.92 26.41
CA PRO A 1158 -31.55 -6.53 27.80
C PRO A 1158 -32.23 -5.15 27.88
N ALA A 1159 -33.34 -5.07 28.64
CA ALA A 1159 -33.96 -3.80 29.03
C ALA A 1159 -33.22 -3.16 30.22
N PRO A 1160 -33.18 -1.82 30.33
CA PRO A 1160 -32.61 -1.14 31.50
C PRO A 1160 -33.65 -0.99 32.63
N ASP A 1161 -33.38 -1.63 33.77
CA ASP A 1161 -34.17 -1.44 35.00
C ASP A 1161 -33.99 -0.03 35.60
N ALA A 1162 -34.99 0.41 36.36
CA ALA A 1162 -35.02 1.72 37.00
C ALA A 1162 -35.16 1.65 38.54
N GLY A 1163 -34.36 2.46 39.25
CA GLY A 1163 -34.47 2.69 40.68
C GLY A 1163 -33.13 3.13 41.31
N GLY A 1164 -33.08 4.03 42.29
CA GLY A 1164 -34.15 4.85 42.88
C GLY A 1164 -33.84 5.23 44.34
N GLN A 1165 -34.18 6.47 44.76
CA GLN A 1165 -33.94 7.07 46.10
C GLN A 1165 -32.44 7.39 46.37
N GLY A 1166 -31.98 8.57 46.82
CA GLY A 1166 -32.55 9.90 47.12
C GLY A 1166 -31.37 10.87 47.48
N ALA A 1167 -31.50 12.16 47.87
CA ALA A 1167 -32.64 13.08 48.03
C ALA A 1167 -32.14 14.56 48.10
N GLU A 1168 -33.05 15.52 48.32
CA GLU A 1168 -32.88 16.98 48.52
C GLU A 1168 -32.10 17.37 49.81
N PRO A 1169 -31.52 18.61 50.00
CA PRO A 1169 -32.19 19.91 49.74
C PRO A 1169 -31.40 21.15 49.22
N TYR A 1170 -32.10 21.98 48.41
CA TYR A 1170 -32.17 23.47 48.39
C TYR A 1170 -30.94 24.38 48.70
N TYR A 1171 -30.49 25.20 47.72
CA TYR A 1171 -30.61 26.70 47.66
C TYR A 1171 -29.91 27.34 46.43
N ALA A 1172 -30.25 28.60 46.08
CA ALA A 1172 -29.67 29.43 44.99
C ALA A 1172 -29.24 30.84 45.54
N PRO A 1173 -29.01 31.96 44.78
CA PRO A 1173 -28.95 32.24 43.31
C PRO A 1173 -27.83 33.26 42.85
N TYR A 1174 -27.94 33.79 41.60
CA TYR A 1174 -27.36 35.05 41.01
C TYR A 1174 -25.85 35.14 40.64
N PRO A 1175 -25.40 36.14 39.80
CA PRO A 1175 -26.12 37.19 39.03
C PRO A 1175 -25.80 37.35 37.51
N ASP A 1176 -26.53 38.28 36.86
CA ASP A 1176 -26.49 38.71 35.44
C ASP A 1176 -25.38 39.72 35.03
N GLN A 1177 -25.50 40.28 33.79
CA GLN A 1177 -24.94 41.53 33.20
C GLN A 1177 -23.63 41.41 32.37
N GLN A 1178 -23.39 42.15 31.26
CA GLN A 1178 -24.21 43.05 30.39
C GLN A 1178 -23.52 43.27 28.99
N TRP A 1179 -23.78 44.41 28.32
CA TRP A 1179 -23.23 44.94 27.04
C TRP A 1179 -24.00 44.51 25.77
N GLU A 1180 -25.00 45.25 25.28
CA GLU A 1180 -25.05 46.62 24.68
C GLU A 1180 -24.82 46.67 23.15
N GLN A 1181 -25.58 47.55 22.48
CA GLN A 1181 -25.57 47.82 21.03
C GLN A 1181 -25.43 49.34 20.81
N GLN A 1182 -24.90 49.80 19.67
CA GLN A 1182 -25.34 51.00 18.92
C GLN A 1182 -24.62 51.10 17.53
N PRO A 1183 -25.03 51.97 16.58
CA PRO A 1183 -25.08 51.60 15.15
C PRO A 1183 -24.28 52.47 14.15
N TYR A 1184 -24.44 52.14 12.86
CA TYR A 1184 -23.96 52.85 11.65
C TYR A 1184 -24.38 54.33 11.55
N PRO A 1185 -23.58 55.11 10.79
CA PRO A 1185 -24.11 56.04 9.78
C PRO A 1185 -23.57 55.74 8.36
N ALA A 1186 -24.16 56.37 7.34
CA ALA A 1186 -23.72 56.33 5.94
C ALA A 1186 -23.35 57.74 5.43
N GLY A 1187 -22.59 57.84 4.32
CA GLY A 1187 -22.16 59.10 3.71
C GLY A 1187 -21.77 58.96 2.23
N GLN A 1188 -21.82 60.07 1.47
CA GLN A 1188 -21.68 60.10 0.01
C GLN A 1188 -20.36 60.73 -0.47
N GLY A 1189 -20.00 60.43 -1.73
CA GLY A 1189 -18.93 61.10 -2.50
C GLY A 1189 -17.96 60.10 -3.14
N GLY A 1190 -17.44 60.32 -4.35
CA GLY A 1190 -17.72 61.39 -5.32
C GLY A 1190 -16.57 61.55 -6.32
N TYR A 1191 -16.84 61.28 -7.61
CA TYR A 1191 -16.11 61.73 -8.82
C TYR A 1191 -14.58 61.86 -8.81
N GLU A 1192 -13.92 61.15 -9.74
CA GLU A 1192 -13.14 61.86 -10.77
C GLU A 1192 -13.04 61.04 -12.08
N GLN A 1193 -12.76 61.72 -13.19
CA GLN A 1193 -12.58 61.14 -14.52
C GLN A 1193 -11.11 61.20 -14.94
N GLN A 1194 -10.67 60.28 -15.79
CA GLN A 1194 -9.69 60.61 -16.82
C GLN A 1194 -10.00 59.86 -18.12
N ASN A 1195 -9.76 60.54 -19.25
CA ASN A 1195 -10.25 60.17 -20.57
C ASN A 1195 -9.16 60.42 -21.63
N THR A 1196 -8.88 59.43 -22.47
CA THR A 1196 -8.06 59.49 -23.70
C THR A 1196 -8.16 58.12 -24.38
N GLY A 1197 -8.25 57.98 -25.71
CA GLY A 1197 -8.41 58.94 -26.81
C GLY A 1197 -8.78 58.18 -28.10
N TYR A 1198 -9.40 58.85 -29.09
CA TYR A 1198 -10.11 58.21 -30.23
C TYR A 1198 -9.26 57.94 -31.49
N GLY A 1199 -9.76 57.03 -32.36
CA GLY A 1199 -9.38 56.81 -33.77
C GLY A 1199 -9.59 55.33 -34.17
N ASP A 1200 -10.61 54.94 -34.97
CA ASP A 1200 -10.83 55.15 -36.42
C ASP A 1200 -9.76 54.48 -37.32
N GLN A 1201 -10.06 53.79 -38.44
CA GLN A 1201 -11.30 53.71 -39.25
C GLN A 1201 -11.47 52.38 -40.06
N TYR A 1202 -12.56 52.26 -40.84
CA TYR A 1202 -13.06 51.08 -41.61
C TYR A 1202 -12.18 50.60 -42.81
N GLY A 1203 -12.36 49.33 -43.30
CA GLY A 1203 -11.48 48.79 -44.39
C GLY A 1203 -11.85 47.59 -45.33
N TYR A 1204 -13.03 46.94 -45.28
CA TYR A 1204 -13.56 45.96 -46.29
C TYR A 1204 -12.80 44.60 -46.54
N VAL A 1205 -13.44 43.69 -47.32
CA VAL A 1205 -13.30 42.18 -47.38
C VAL A 1205 -13.86 41.67 -48.75
N PRO A 1206 -13.64 40.44 -49.35
CA PRO A 1206 -12.89 39.17 -49.06
C PRO A 1206 -11.87 38.81 -50.21
N PRO A 1207 -11.57 37.56 -50.70
CA PRO A 1207 -11.69 36.16 -50.22
C PRO A 1207 -10.40 35.25 -50.35
N GLN A 1208 -10.57 33.95 -50.05
CA GLN A 1208 -9.70 32.75 -50.24
C GLN A 1208 -9.22 32.48 -51.70
N PRO A 1209 -8.37 31.44 -52.04
CA PRO A 1209 -7.89 30.28 -51.25
C PRO A 1209 -6.39 29.84 -51.38
N GLY A 1210 -5.97 28.88 -50.54
CA GLY A 1210 -5.37 27.63 -51.06
C GLY A 1210 -3.91 27.23 -50.72
N TYR A 1211 -3.80 25.98 -50.22
CA TYR A 1211 -2.76 24.97 -50.46
C TYR A 1211 -1.41 24.88 -49.69
N ASP A 1212 -0.98 23.62 -49.61
CA ASP A 1212 0.22 22.97 -49.04
C ASP A 1212 1.56 23.46 -49.67
N PRO A 1213 2.73 23.32 -49.01
CA PRO A 1213 3.62 22.24 -49.46
C PRO A 1213 4.57 21.59 -48.42
N TYR A 1214 4.86 20.30 -48.65
CA TYR A 1214 6.08 19.59 -48.19
C TYR A 1214 7.12 19.45 -49.34
N ALA A 1215 8.13 20.32 -49.40
CA ALA A 1215 9.34 20.26 -50.26
C ALA A 1215 10.30 21.43 -49.91
N GLN A 1216 11.63 21.45 -50.14
CA GLN A 1216 12.67 20.47 -50.51
C GLN A 1216 14.06 21.14 -50.27
N GLN A 1217 15.11 20.37 -49.90
CA GLN A 1217 16.56 20.66 -50.12
C GLN A 1217 17.15 21.98 -49.51
N GLY A 1218 18.46 22.23 -49.38
CA GLY A 1218 19.67 21.40 -49.48
C GLY A 1218 21.00 22.19 -49.24
N GLN A 1219 22.02 21.51 -48.68
CA GLN A 1219 23.50 21.75 -48.76
C GLN A 1219 24.18 23.15 -48.52
N GLN A 1220 25.00 23.22 -47.45
CA GLN A 1220 26.39 23.79 -47.37
C GLN A 1220 26.66 25.30 -47.67
N PRO A 1221 27.88 25.87 -47.41
CA PRO A 1221 29.09 25.39 -46.70
C PRO A 1221 29.55 26.30 -45.49
N PRO A 1222 30.66 25.96 -44.77
CA PRO A 1222 31.18 26.73 -43.62
C PRO A 1222 32.51 27.50 -43.90
N GLN A 1223 33.03 28.25 -42.91
CA GLN A 1223 34.34 28.95 -42.96
C GLN A 1223 35.09 28.97 -41.60
N ASP A 1224 36.41 28.74 -41.67
CA ASP A 1224 37.57 29.11 -40.81
C ASP A 1224 37.50 29.13 -39.23
N GLY A 1225 38.57 28.76 -38.50
CA GLY A 1225 39.87 28.23 -38.96
C GLY A 1225 40.93 27.95 -37.87
N THR A 1226 41.90 27.09 -38.24
CA THR A 1226 43.32 26.92 -37.77
C THR A 1226 43.74 27.06 -36.29
N VAL A 1227 44.54 26.08 -35.82
CA VAL A 1227 45.96 26.27 -35.38
C VAL A 1227 46.70 24.90 -35.27
N THR A 1228 48.04 24.92 -35.32
CA THR A 1228 49.02 23.81 -35.37
C THR A 1228 49.19 23.02 -34.04
N GLY A 1229 49.91 21.88 -33.95
CA GLY A 1229 50.68 21.05 -34.91
C GLY A 1229 51.81 20.24 -34.22
N TYR A 1230 52.52 19.36 -34.97
CA TYR A 1230 53.50 18.30 -34.56
C TYR A 1230 52.90 16.96 -34.04
N GLY A 1231 53.39 15.77 -34.40
CA GLY A 1231 54.30 15.41 -35.51
C GLY A 1231 54.90 13.97 -35.42
N ASP A 1232 54.82 13.19 -36.51
CA ASP A 1232 55.56 11.93 -36.83
C ASP A 1232 55.41 10.69 -35.90
N GLN A 1233 55.66 9.42 -36.32
CA GLN A 1233 56.30 8.88 -37.54
C GLN A 1233 55.75 7.48 -38.01
N ALA A 1234 56.33 6.92 -39.09
CA ALA A 1234 56.02 5.68 -39.87
C ALA A 1234 55.59 4.40 -39.11
N ARG A 1235 54.82 3.40 -39.65
CA ARG A 1235 54.44 2.91 -41.02
C ARG A 1235 55.28 1.72 -41.57
N TYR A 1236 54.57 0.75 -42.21
CA TYR A 1236 55.00 -0.55 -42.81
C TYR A 1236 55.13 -1.74 -41.82
N GLY A 1237 54.87 -3.00 -42.22
CA GLY A 1237 54.54 -3.57 -43.54
C GLY A 1237 53.72 -4.88 -43.49
N ASP A 1238 53.52 -5.55 -44.63
CA ASP A 1238 52.53 -6.63 -44.89
C ASP A 1238 53.20 -7.98 -45.29
N GLN A 1239 52.39 -9.04 -45.49
CA GLN A 1239 52.70 -10.48 -45.78
C GLN A 1239 53.00 -11.35 -44.53
N GLY A 1240 52.54 -12.62 -44.42
CA GLY A 1240 51.59 -13.40 -45.24
C GLY A 1240 51.95 -14.90 -45.34
N GLY A 1241 51.09 -15.83 -44.87
CA GLY A 1241 51.31 -17.29 -45.00
C GLY A 1241 50.28 -18.18 -44.26
N TYR A 1242 49.98 -19.36 -44.81
CA TYR A 1242 48.92 -20.31 -44.38
C TYR A 1242 49.44 -21.61 -43.72
N ALA A 1243 48.59 -22.27 -42.92
CA ALA A 1243 48.63 -23.72 -42.62
C ALA A 1243 47.25 -24.24 -42.15
N ASP A 1244 46.97 -25.55 -42.34
CA ASP A 1244 45.66 -26.26 -42.20
C ASP A 1244 45.97 -27.79 -41.99
N PRO A 1245 45.06 -28.81 -41.92
CA PRO A 1245 43.58 -28.82 -42.04
C PRO A 1245 42.77 -29.75 -41.08
N ALA A 1246 41.45 -29.83 -41.32
CA ALA A 1246 40.52 -30.97 -41.06
C ALA A 1246 40.10 -31.32 -39.60
N ALA A 1247 38.90 -31.87 -39.31
CA ALA A 1247 37.61 -32.11 -40.02
C ALA A 1247 36.54 -32.46 -38.94
N TYR A 1248 35.22 -32.60 -39.15
CA TYR A 1248 34.32 -32.63 -40.33
C TYR A 1248 33.38 -31.38 -40.28
N GLY A 1249 32.11 -31.28 -40.70
CA GLY A 1249 31.04 -32.14 -41.27
C GLY A 1249 29.68 -31.45 -41.05
N ASP A 1250 28.61 -31.58 -41.83
CA ASP A 1250 28.30 -32.33 -43.07
C ASP A 1250 27.29 -31.51 -43.92
N ALA A 1251 26.90 -32.05 -45.09
CA ALA A 1251 25.67 -31.78 -45.88
C ALA A 1251 25.64 -30.64 -46.94
N GLU A 1252 25.68 -31.10 -48.20
CA GLU A 1252 25.19 -30.61 -49.51
C GLU A 1252 25.38 -31.84 -50.48
N PRO A 1253 24.88 -31.94 -51.75
CA PRO A 1253 24.54 -30.82 -52.64
C PRO A 1253 23.35 -30.98 -53.64
N TYR A 1254 23.09 -29.89 -54.38
CA TYR A 1254 22.54 -29.84 -55.77
C TYR A 1254 21.07 -30.27 -56.01
N TYR A 1255 20.31 -29.75 -56.99
CA TYR A 1255 20.45 -28.69 -58.03
C TYR A 1255 19.00 -28.30 -58.50
N ALA A 1256 18.66 -27.31 -59.33
CA ALA A 1256 19.36 -26.24 -60.09
C ALA A 1256 18.33 -25.15 -60.51
N GLU A 1257 18.80 -24.05 -61.14
CA GLU A 1257 18.17 -23.14 -62.15
C GLU A 1257 16.66 -22.78 -62.13
N GLY A 1258 16.30 -21.54 -62.51
CA GLY A 1258 14.91 -21.18 -62.85
C GLY A 1258 14.49 -19.71 -62.74
N ASP A 1259 15.02 -18.85 -63.62
CA ASP A 1259 14.57 -17.45 -63.79
C ASP A 1259 13.09 -17.33 -64.22
N GLN A 1260 12.30 -16.44 -63.59
CA GLN A 1260 11.51 -15.39 -64.28
C GLN A 1260 10.64 -14.50 -63.34
N ARG A 1261 10.15 -13.40 -63.91
CA ARG A 1261 9.28 -12.37 -63.30
C ARG A 1261 7.79 -12.65 -63.59
N ARG A 1262 6.86 -12.02 -62.85
CA ARG A 1262 6.12 -10.79 -63.25
C ARG A 1262 4.68 -10.72 -62.68
N ASP A 1263 4.18 -9.48 -62.50
CA ASP A 1263 2.80 -8.93 -62.44
C ASP A 1263 1.57 -9.85 -62.26
N GLY A 1264 0.53 -9.34 -61.58
CA GLY A 1264 -0.85 -9.77 -61.84
C GLY A 1264 -1.84 -9.62 -60.67
N SER A 1265 -2.78 -8.69 -60.80
CA SER A 1265 -4.08 -8.76 -60.14
C SER A 1265 -4.96 -9.85 -60.77
N ASP A 1266 -5.94 -10.40 -60.06
CA ASP A 1266 -7.34 -9.98 -60.29
C ASP A 1266 -8.37 -10.52 -59.29
N HIS A 1267 -9.60 -10.03 -59.41
CA HIS A 1267 -10.77 -10.33 -58.57
C HIS A 1267 -11.29 -11.78 -58.65
N GLN A 1268 -11.70 -12.32 -57.50
CA GLN A 1268 -13.05 -12.86 -57.28
C GLN A 1268 -13.43 -12.86 -55.80
#